data_AF-A0A970YNT2-F1
#
_entry.id   AF-A0A970YNT2-F1
#
_cell.length_a   1.000
_cell.length_b   1.000
_cell.length_c   1.000
_cell.angle_alpha   90.00
_cell.angle_beta   90.00
_cell.angle_gamma   90.00
#
_symmetry.space_group_name_H-M   'P 1'
#
loop_
_entity.id
_entity.type
_entity.pdbx_description
1 polymer ?
#
loop_
_entity_poly.entity_id
_entity_poly.type
_entity_poly.pdbx_seq_one_letter_code
_entity_poly.pdbx_strand_id
1 'polypeptide(L)'
;WGKPKDYVYEELNRELDKSKEPDKGRILTMLSEAGIPDDIVENSKKNAKDWRILLYNVFKGDSRITRLRFLLEKGPREISEAASEVFPNDPDQKRKLVSMVALANKLKHSSEDLALLHARYHLFIKTLEGGYLSFYPEKKLLLEKHNGIIVDSKEYPAFEGAVCQNCGQLYLVGYTVEGRLKQDVSDALGENHAVEFYMSVDVEFANYSTAEDDLEDEESSIAPEDEYLLCVKCGSIQKKDLLGSKCDCGKEYTIQLIKVKSTSGEVHKCPKCGSTNSLFSVVRRLVLGDESATSVLATSLYRHSQEMETEAVPVLDDDWNTYTEAPSPIRTTRRLLVFSDSRQDAAFFSTYLGDSYSQILRRRLIVDVLSANYQRIVEDGWSITDLAKYVLDYVDQLGFFSKEKSPTERRNQCWYWILHEFLARSGRNSLEGLGIIGYSFRIPKQWKPPKKLRDIGLSDQEITGIYKELLDSFRIYGAIEFPEGVRPTDEFFEPRNHHYSFKLTGKEHHANSWLPSRDYLSNRRLDYLDKIFLNLGIQNHESEAKCLLKKIWESDFFSENPSVWEEVLVGSMERKVGTVYRAKHEYWELTMGFGDNPNEFYRCPKCDKLTLRSVRDICPSYKCDGKLKKINPVEEMKDNHYRNLYMSIEPKVMEVAEHTAQLTSQNAAEKQDRFYRGEINVLSCSTTFELGIDVGQLETILMRNMPPTPSNYIQRAGRAGRRSDSTAFSLTYAKRRPHDLFYFKDPVKMVSGVIKPPKFEIKNHKIILRHMNSVAIAAFWKENPDYFGSCESFFFNKKNSGTAAFKQYLSRKPNSLLEALKTVVPQELHQKLGVDDWSWVDKLLSNTYGSLAIATEKIEKDIEALEVNMQESSRCKEFATAKKMQETIKTLMDRQIIGYLSQNNVIPKYGFPVDVIELQTYHYPQGKTIELSRDMKIALSEYAPESQVIADGYVWTSRYIKRRQGKEFPKNRFVICNRCGYFASSLEERSEKELPEACPVCGEQYNYVGSYITPEFGMIGDSPVKPSAKKPTKTFSSRYYFSSKINGDPQSNTSHENIGGLDLSISSSEGTLAVINNAGGKGFSVCRNCGFALVGKDEKLEKHSDPLGKKCKGLFDRRIVLGYEFLTDILEISFDDYCNETDASLWYSLLYGILEGISSTLEIDRTDINGVFRYKPNYLPTLVLFDSVPGGAGHVRRVVHERRLGEILLETLRIVENCDCGKENEGKASCYGCLRNYSNQFFHEILDRSKVIGFLQPYLGTRAKLIERIKE
;
A
#
# COMPACT_ATOMS: atom_id res chain seq x y z
N TRP A 1 -5.48 18.84 49.09
CA TRP A 1 -6.22 18.50 50.31
C TRP A 1 -6.21 17.01 50.62
N GLY A 2 -5.88 16.08 49.70
CA GLY A 2 -5.73 14.66 50.08
C GLY A 2 -5.82 13.64 48.94
N LYS A 3 -6.29 12.42 49.28
CA LYS A 3 -6.65 11.33 48.36
C LYS A 3 -8.11 10.95 48.61
N PRO A 4 -9.02 11.06 47.63
CA PRO A 4 -10.38 10.52 47.78
C PRO A 4 -10.38 8.99 47.70
N LYS A 5 -11.50 8.37 48.07
CA LYS A 5 -11.73 6.93 47.81
C LYS A 5 -11.75 6.66 46.30
N ASP A 6 -11.15 5.55 45.88
CA ASP A 6 -10.88 5.25 44.45
C ASP A 6 -12.12 5.17 43.57
N TYR A 7 -13.25 4.67 44.09
CA TYR A 7 -14.46 4.46 43.28
C TYR A 7 -15.08 5.76 42.77
N VAL A 8 -14.76 6.91 43.40
CA VAL A 8 -15.35 8.22 43.08
C VAL A 8 -15.11 8.60 41.62
N TYR A 9 -13.95 8.25 41.05
CA TYR A 9 -13.60 8.62 39.69
C TYR A 9 -14.52 7.93 38.67
N GLU A 10 -14.85 6.65 38.90
CA GLU A 10 -15.68 5.88 37.99
C GLU A 10 -17.17 6.23 38.15
N GLU A 11 -17.64 6.40 39.38
CA GLU A 11 -19.04 6.78 39.62
C GLU A 11 -19.34 8.19 39.11
N LEU A 12 -18.44 9.16 39.31
CA LEU A 12 -18.63 10.51 38.77
C LEU A 12 -18.67 10.46 37.24
N ASN A 13 -17.77 9.74 36.57
CA ASN A 13 -17.86 9.59 35.12
C ASN A 13 -19.21 9.00 34.68
N ARG A 14 -19.67 7.93 35.33
CA ARG A 14 -20.99 7.32 35.05
C ARG A 14 -22.15 8.28 35.25
N GLU A 15 -22.09 9.20 36.21
CA GLU A 15 -23.14 10.20 36.41
C GLU A 15 -23.06 11.32 35.38
N LEU A 16 -21.84 11.79 35.07
CA LEU A 16 -21.60 12.83 34.07
C LEU A 16 -21.95 12.36 32.65
N ASP A 17 -21.85 11.06 32.36
CA ASP A 17 -22.18 10.51 31.04
C ASP A 17 -23.69 10.34 30.80
N LYS A 18 -24.53 10.46 31.84
CA LYS A 18 -26.00 10.31 31.72
C LYS A 18 -26.70 11.56 31.18
N SER A 19 -26.16 12.75 31.47
CA SER A 19 -26.81 14.04 31.15
C SER A 19 -25.76 15.15 31.01
N LYS A 20 -25.98 16.07 30.06
CA LYS A 20 -25.18 17.31 29.91
C LYS A 20 -25.30 18.24 31.13
N GLU A 21 -26.43 18.19 31.83
CA GLU A 21 -26.68 18.86 33.11
C GLU A 21 -26.88 17.82 34.20
N PRO A 22 -25.79 17.36 34.85
CA PRO A 22 -25.85 16.39 35.93
C PRO A 22 -26.40 17.02 37.22
N ASP A 23 -27.10 16.22 38.03
CA ASP A 23 -27.70 16.67 39.28
C ASP A 23 -26.60 17.07 40.29
N LYS A 24 -26.49 18.38 40.54
CA LYS A 24 -25.54 18.97 41.49
C LYS A 24 -25.71 18.40 42.91
N GLY A 25 -26.95 18.08 43.33
CA GLY A 25 -27.23 17.48 44.64
C GLY A 25 -26.58 16.10 44.76
N ARG A 26 -26.76 15.26 43.75
CA ARG A 26 -26.16 13.93 43.69
C ARG A 26 -24.64 13.97 43.63
N ILE A 27 -24.05 14.89 42.85
CA ILE A 27 -22.60 15.09 42.82
C ILE A 27 -22.07 15.42 44.23
N LEU A 28 -22.71 16.34 44.96
CA LEU A 28 -22.29 16.71 46.31
C LEU A 28 -22.34 15.53 47.29
N THR A 29 -23.38 14.68 47.21
CA THR A 29 -23.47 13.45 48.01
C THR A 29 -22.30 12.51 47.73
N MET A 30 -21.99 12.27 46.44
CA MET A 30 -20.88 11.40 46.03
C MET A 30 -19.51 11.92 46.51
N LEU A 31 -19.29 13.24 46.48
CA LEU A 31 -18.06 13.85 46.99
C LEU A 31 -17.91 13.63 48.51
N SER A 32 -19.00 13.79 49.28
CA SER A 32 -18.98 13.56 50.74
C SER A 32 -18.71 12.08 51.07
N GLU A 33 -19.42 11.15 50.42
CA GLU A 33 -19.23 9.70 50.61
C GLU A 33 -17.81 9.23 50.27
N ALA A 34 -17.18 9.87 49.28
CA ALA A 34 -15.81 9.61 48.85
C ALA A 34 -14.73 10.14 49.82
N GLY A 35 -15.11 10.77 50.94
CA GLY A 35 -14.20 11.24 51.98
C GLY A 35 -13.49 12.55 51.63
N ILE A 36 -14.13 13.41 50.83
CA ILE A 36 -13.62 14.76 50.51
C ILE A 36 -13.98 15.71 51.67
N PRO A 37 -13.02 16.50 52.22
CA PRO A 37 -13.27 17.39 53.34
C PRO A 37 -14.39 18.41 53.04
N ASP A 38 -15.31 18.57 53.99
CA ASP A 38 -16.51 19.42 53.82
C ASP A 38 -16.15 20.90 53.58
N ASP A 39 -15.05 21.38 54.16
CA ASP A 39 -14.54 22.74 53.92
C ASP A 39 -14.15 22.98 52.46
N ILE A 40 -13.56 21.97 51.80
CA ILE A 40 -13.20 22.03 50.37
C ILE A 40 -14.46 22.02 49.52
N VAL A 41 -15.45 21.17 49.85
CA VAL A 41 -16.70 21.05 49.12
C VAL A 41 -17.53 22.33 49.23
N GLU A 42 -17.67 22.88 50.45
CA GLU A 42 -18.40 24.12 50.70
C GLU A 42 -17.72 25.34 50.04
N ASN A 43 -16.39 25.44 50.13
CA ASN A 43 -15.65 26.52 49.48
C ASN A 43 -15.75 26.44 47.95
N SER A 44 -15.66 25.23 47.38
CA SER A 44 -15.85 25.02 45.94
C SER A 44 -17.27 25.35 45.50
N LYS A 45 -18.29 25.02 46.31
CA LYS A 45 -19.70 25.33 46.05
C LYS A 45 -19.97 26.83 46.04
N LYS A 46 -19.36 27.60 46.95
CA LYS A 46 -19.47 29.07 47.00
C LYS A 46 -18.88 29.75 45.75
N ASN A 47 -17.83 29.15 45.19
CA ASN A 47 -17.04 29.74 44.09
C ASN A 47 -17.36 29.14 42.70
N ALA A 48 -18.37 28.28 42.57
CA ALA A 48 -18.68 27.58 41.32
C ALA A 48 -20.07 27.91 40.77
N LYS A 49 -20.13 28.40 39.52
CA LYS A 49 -21.39 28.60 38.78
C LYS A 49 -21.90 27.29 38.15
N ASP A 50 -20.99 26.41 37.72
CA ASP A 50 -21.27 25.13 37.05
C ASP A 50 -20.61 23.95 37.79
N TRP A 51 -21.12 22.73 37.56
CA TRP A 51 -20.56 21.47 38.10
C TRP A 51 -19.10 21.28 37.67
N ARG A 52 -18.72 21.73 36.47
CA ARG A 52 -17.33 21.64 35.96
C ARG A 52 -16.36 22.42 36.85
N ILE A 53 -16.71 23.65 37.23
CA ILE A 53 -15.91 24.52 38.09
C ILE A 53 -15.87 23.97 39.51
N LEU A 54 -17.00 23.45 40.00
CA LEU A 54 -17.09 22.78 41.31
C LEU A 54 -16.09 21.61 41.37
N LEU A 55 -16.18 20.67 40.44
CA LEU A 55 -15.32 19.50 40.40
C LEU A 55 -13.86 19.88 40.11
N TYR A 56 -13.60 20.88 39.27
CA TYR A 56 -12.24 21.39 39.02
C TYR A 56 -11.58 21.89 40.32
N ASN A 57 -12.29 22.71 41.09
CA ASN A 57 -11.79 23.26 42.35
C ASN A 57 -11.52 22.16 43.40
N VAL A 58 -12.35 21.12 43.42
CA VAL A 58 -12.14 19.94 44.26
C VAL A 58 -10.91 19.14 43.79
N PHE A 59 -10.91 18.64 42.56
CA PHE A 59 -9.89 17.70 42.09
C PHE A 59 -8.53 18.35 41.80
N LYS A 60 -8.44 19.69 41.70
CA LYS A 60 -7.16 20.41 41.72
C LYS A 60 -6.32 20.08 42.96
N GLY A 61 -6.97 19.76 44.09
CA GLY A 61 -6.30 19.39 45.34
C GLY A 61 -6.06 17.89 45.55
N ASP A 62 -6.38 17.04 44.56
CA ASP A 62 -6.16 15.60 44.61
C ASP A 62 -4.68 15.25 44.35
N SER A 63 -4.04 14.67 45.36
CA SER A 63 -2.62 14.29 45.29
C SER A 63 -2.31 13.22 44.24
N ARG A 64 -3.27 12.36 43.84
CA ARG A 64 -3.07 11.38 42.76
C ARG A 64 -2.97 12.05 41.40
N ILE A 65 -3.86 13.01 41.12
CA ILE A 65 -3.83 13.80 39.88
C ILE A 65 -2.55 14.65 39.82
N THR A 66 -2.19 15.31 40.93
CA THR A 66 -0.92 16.06 41.01
C THR A 66 0.29 15.16 40.76
N ARG A 67 0.31 13.95 41.33
CA ARG A 67 1.40 12.99 41.11
C ARG A 67 1.51 12.58 39.64
N LEU A 68 0.39 12.26 39.01
CA LEU A 68 0.37 11.90 37.59
C LEU A 68 0.87 13.05 36.70
N ARG A 69 0.48 14.30 36.99
CA ARG A 69 0.99 15.48 36.27
C ARG A 69 2.52 15.59 36.35
N PHE A 70 3.09 15.48 37.55
CA PHE A 70 4.55 15.54 37.74
C PHE A 70 5.29 14.41 37.02
N LEU A 71 4.67 13.23 36.89
CA LEU A 71 5.25 12.12 36.13
C LEU A 71 5.27 12.39 34.63
N LEU A 72 4.17 12.91 34.09
CA LEU A 72 4.02 13.18 32.67
C LEU A 72 4.82 14.42 32.21
N GLU A 73 5.09 15.38 33.10
CA GLU A 73 6.00 16.51 32.84
C GLU A 73 7.44 16.06 32.54
N LYS A 74 7.88 14.91 33.08
CA LYS A 74 9.20 14.33 32.80
C LYS A 74 9.27 13.59 31.46
N GLY A 75 8.14 13.40 30.79
CA GLY A 75 8.02 12.71 29.51
C GLY A 75 7.00 11.56 29.54
N PRO A 76 6.82 10.88 28.40
CA PRO A 76 5.87 9.77 28.26
C PRO A 76 6.15 8.64 29.28
N ARG A 77 5.09 7.94 29.70
CA ARG A 77 5.14 6.79 30.60
C ARG A 77 4.26 5.68 30.09
N GLU A 78 4.66 4.43 30.34
CA GLU A 78 3.76 3.31 30.11
C GLU A 78 2.58 3.37 31.08
N ILE A 79 1.39 3.00 30.61
CA ILE A 79 0.18 3.01 31.43
C ILE A 79 0.30 2.09 32.65
N SER A 80 1.03 0.97 32.52
CA SER A 80 1.34 0.03 33.60
C SER A 80 2.13 0.70 34.71
N GLU A 81 3.21 1.39 34.35
CA GLU A 81 4.12 2.06 35.29
C GLU A 81 3.42 3.22 35.99
N ALA A 82 2.74 4.07 35.22
CA ALA A 82 1.96 5.18 35.77
C ALA A 82 0.85 4.69 36.72
N ALA A 83 0.18 3.58 36.39
CA ALA A 83 -0.87 3.01 37.23
C ALA A 83 -0.32 2.47 38.55
N SER A 84 0.78 1.71 38.51
CA SER A 84 1.45 1.18 39.71
C SER A 84 1.93 2.27 40.65
N GLU A 85 2.33 3.42 40.11
CA GLU A 85 2.83 4.53 40.92
C GLU A 85 1.69 5.38 41.54
N VAL A 86 0.57 5.54 40.83
CA VAL A 86 -0.58 6.33 41.30
C VAL A 86 -1.49 5.50 42.23
N PHE A 87 -1.70 4.22 41.92
CA PHE A 87 -2.53 3.26 42.65
C PHE A 87 -1.71 2.02 43.06
N PRO A 88 -0.79 2.15 44.03
CA PRO A 88 0.08 1.04 44.42
C PRO A 88 -0.71 -0.12 45.05
N ASN A 89 -0.31 -1.35 44.73
CA ASN A 89 -0.86 -2.61 45.26
C ASN A 89 -2.34 -2.88 44.90
N ASP A 90 -2.86 -2.29 43.82
CA ASP A 90 -4.24 -2.51 43.39
C ASP A 90 -4.33 -3.35 42.10
N PRO A 91 -5.09 -4.47 42.07
CA PRO A 91 -5.21 -5.31 40.88
C PRO A 91 -5.88 -4.59 39.70
N ASP A 92 -6.73 -3.60 39.95
CA ASP A 92 -7.48 -2.83 38.95
C ASP A 92 -6.85 -1.44 38.68
N GLN A 93 -5.60 -1.22 39.08
CA GLN A 93 -4.88 0.05 38.96
C GLN A 93 -4.98 0.71 37.58
N LYS A 94 -4.94 -0.07 36.48
CA LYS A 94 -5.04 0.47 35.11
C LYS A 94 -6.41 1.08 34.84
N ARG A 95 -7.48 0.37 35.22
CA ARG A 95 -8.86 0.83 35.05
C ARG A 95 -9.10 2.10 35.87
N LYS A 96 -8.64 2.11 37.12
CA LYS A 96 -8.74 3.27 38.02
C LYS A 96 -8.01 4.49 37.48
N LEU A 97 -6.79 4.31 36.95
CA LEU A 97 -6.03 5.38 36.29
C LEU A 97 -6.80 5.95 35.09
N VAL A 98 -7.34 5.09 34.22
CA VAL A 98 -8.11 5.52 33.05
C VAL A 98 -9.36 6.31 33.47
N SER A 99 -10.10 5.85 34.48
CA SER A 99 -11.25 6.58 35.01
C SER A 99 -10.86 7.93 35.61
N MET A 100 -9.74 8.01 36.33
CA MET A 100 -9.22 9.26 36.89
C MET A 100 -8.81 10.25 35.78
N VAL A 101 -8.11 9.79 34.74
CA VAL A 101 -7.72 10.62 33.59
C VAL A 101 -8.95 11.10 32.83
N ALA A 102 -9.93 10.22 32.58
CA ALA A 102 -11.18 10.57 31.91
C ALA A 102 -11.95 11.65 32.68
N LEU A 103 -12.02 11.54 34.02
CA LEU A 103 -12.63 12.58 34.85
C LEU A 103 -11.84 13.88 34.72
N ALA A 104 -10.52 13.86 34.96
CA ALA A 104 -9.67 15.05 34.96
C ALA A 104 -9.66 15.79 33.61
N ASN A 105 -9.80 15.08 32.50
CA ASN A 105 -9.96 15.67 31.15
C ASN A 105 -11.29 16.43 30.99
N LYS A 106 -12.36 16.07 31.73
CA LYS A 106 -13.66 16.79 31.70
C LYS A 106 -13.68 18.06 32.57
N LEU A 107 -12.72 18.22 33.48
CA LEU A 107 -12.73 19.28 34.48
C LEU A 107 -11.99 20.53 34.00
N LYS A 108 -12.67 21.68 34.01
CA LYS A 108 -12.10 22.97 33.62
C LYS A 108 -12.55 24.11 34.52
N HIS A 109 -11.75 25.16 34.49
CA HIS A 109 -12.08 26.42 35.13
C HIS A 109 -12.96 27.34 34.26
N SER A 110 -12.75 27.35 32.93
CA SER A 110 -13.61 28.04 31.94
C SER A 110 -13.70 27.25 30.61
N SER A 111 -14.52 27.70 29.67
CA SER A 111 -14.66 27.07 28.34
C SER A 111 -13.38 27.17 27.50
N GLU A 112 -12.58 28.20 27.71
CA GLU A 112 -11.33 28.48 26.98
C GLU A 112 -10.09 27.88 27.67
N ASP A 113 -10.19 27.52 28.95
CA ASP A 113 -9.08 26.93 29.70
C ASP A 113 -8.81 25.46 29.31
N LEU A 114 -7.54 25.06 29.44
CA LEU A 114 -7.15 23.66 29.37
C LEU A 114 -7.76 22.84 30.52
N ALA A 115 -8.03 21.57 30.24
CA ALA A 115 -8.48 20.63 31.27
C ALA A 115 -7.46 20.47 32.40
N LEU A 116 -7.94 20.03 33.58
CA LEU A 116 -7.12 19.84 34.78
C LEU A 116 -5.89 18.95 34.52
N LEU A 117 -6.05 17.97 33.63
CA LEU A 117 -4.98 17.14 33.08
C LEU A 117 -5.25 16.92 31.59
N HIS A 118 -4.45 17.52 30.71
CA HIS A 118 -4.53 17.29 29.25
C HIS A 118 -3.62 16.12 28.84
N ALA A 119 -4.03 14.89 29.16
CA ALA A 119 -3.28 13.68 28.82
C ALA A 119 -3.72 13.11 27.46
N ARG A 120 -2.79 12.46 26.76
CA ARG A 120 -3.02 11.75 25.50
C ARG A 120 -2.58 10.30 25.61
N TYR A 121 -3.36 9.39 25.05
CA TYR A 121 -2.97 7.99 24.92
C TYR A 121 -2.33 7.73 23.57
N HIS A 122 -1.19 7.05 23.59
CA HIS A 122 -0.45 6.64 22.41
C HIS A 122 -0.38 5.11 22.39
N LEU A 123 -1.04 4.47 21.43
CA LEU A 123 -0.99 3.02 21.24
C LEU A 123 -0.23 2.70 19.96
N PHE A 124 0.74 1.80 20.05
CA PHE A 124 1.49 1.29 18.91
C PHE A 124 1.13 -0.17 18.69
N ILE A 125 0.81 -0.56 17.45
CA ILE A 125 0.52 -1.94 17.06
C ILE A 125 1.41 -2.29 15.88
N LYS A 126 2.13 -3.41 15.92
CA LYS A 126 2.93 -3.88 14.78
C LYS A 126 2.16 -4.88 13.92
N THR A 127 2.46 -4.90 12.62
CA THR A 127 2.04 -5.98 11.73
C THR A 127 2.76 -7.29 12.08
N LEU A 128 2.18 -8.42 11.68
CA LEU A 128 2.88 -9.70 11.66
C LEU A 128 3.83 -9.72 10.46
N GLU A 129 5.08 -10.11 10.69
CA GLU A 129 6.08 -10.09 9.60
C GLU A 129 5.89 -11.25 8.63
N GLY A 130 5.30 -12.35 9.10
CA GLY A 130 5.03 -13.57 8.36
C GLY A 130 4.76 -14.71 9.35
N GLY A 131 4.52 -15.91 8.83
CA GLY A 131 4.57 -17.14 9.62
C GLY A 131 5.75 -17.96 9.15
N TYR A 132 6.75 -18.14 9.99
CA TYR A 132 7.98 -18.88 9.68
C TYR A 132 8.05 -20.13 10.54
N LEU A 133 8.28 -21.26 9.90
CA LEU A 133 8.25 -22.59 10.50
C LEU A 133 9.68 -23.12 10.59
N SER A 134 10.14 -23.37 11.80
CA SER A 134 11.28 -24.25 12.04
C SER A 134 10.74 -25.61 12.48
N PHE A 135 11.23 -26.69 11.88
CA PHE A 135 10.80 -28.05 12.25
C PHE A 135 11.82 -28.78 13.13
N TYR A 136 13.06 -28.27 13.24
CA TYR A 136 14.17 -28.90 13.96
C TYR A 136 15.03 -27.83 14.66
N PRO A 137 15.52 -28.06 15.89
CA PRO A 137 15.35 -29.27 16.71
C PRO A 137 13.93 -29.46 17.27
N GLU A 138 13.17 -28.38 17.39
CA GLU A 138 11.76 -28.39 17.81
C GLU A 138 10.89 -27.68 16.78
N LYS A 139 9.63 -28.11 16.65
CA LYS A 139 8.66 -27.43 15.79
C LYS A 139 8.26 -26.09 16.43
N LYS A 140 8.67 -24.97 15.82
CA LYS A 140 8.36 -23.61 16.28
C LYS A 140 7.74 -22.79 15.15
N LEU A 141 6.68 -22.07 15.48
CA LEU A 141 6.10 -21.01 14.64
C LEU A 141 6.65 -19.67 15.12
N LEU A 142 7.31 -18.95 14.24
CA LEU A 142 7.86 -17.63 14.47
C LEU A 142 7.01 -16.63 13.67
N LEU A 143 6.61 -15.54 14.32
CA LEU A 143 5.78 -14.49 13.72
C LEU A 143 6.60 -13.28 13.22
N GLU A 144 7.92 -13.39 13.38
CA GLU A 144 8.94 -12.43 12.96
C GLU A 144 9.82 -13.08 11.87
N LYS A 145 10.42 -12.29 10.98
CA LYS A 145 11.28 -12.84 9.93
C LYS A 145 12.55 -13.42 10.53
N HIS A 146 12.69 -14.74 10.44
CA HIS A 146 13.88 -15.49 10.80
C HIS A 146 14.35 -16.31 9.62
N ASN A 147 15.60 -16.16 9.18
CA ASN A 147 16.20 -17.04 8.18
C ASN A 147 16.52 -18.43 8.77
N GLY A 148 16.74 -18.47 10.08
CA GLY A 148 16.99 -19.67 10.86
C GLY A 148 16.86 -19.40 12.36
N ILE A 149 16.98 -20.46 13.15
CA ILE A 149 17.07 -20.40 14.61
C ILE A 149 18.43 -20.90 15.06
N ILE A 150 18.99 -20.28 16.08
CA ILE A 150 20.23 -20.73 16.71
C ILE A 150 19.86 -21.49 17.99
N VAL A 151 20.28 -22.74 18.07
CA VAL A 151 20.16 -23.58 19.27
C VAL A 151 21.52 -24.22 19.50
N ASP A 152 22.08 -24.09 20.71
CA ASP A 152 23.40 -24.62 21.07
C ASP A 152 24.53 -24.23 20.10
N SER A 153 24.57 -22.95 19.69
CA SER A 153 25.54 -22.40 18.72
C SER A 153 25.50 -23.03 17.33
N LYS A 154 24.41 -23.75 16.97
CA LYS A 154 24.16 -24.26 15.62
C LYS A 154 22.92 -23.61 15.02
N GLU A 155 23.02 -23.24 13.74
CA GLU A 155 21.94 -22.62 12.98
C GLU A 155 21.11 -23.67 12.23
N TYR A 156 19.79 -23.57 12.34
CA TYR A 156 18.81 -24.42 11.66
C TYR A 156 17.87 -23.58 10.80
N PRO A 157 17.47 -24.04 9.60
CA PRO A 157 16.66 -23.24 8.69
C PRO A 157 15.24 -23.03 9.22
N ALA A 158 14.68 -21.85 8.90
CA ALA A 158 13.27 -21.57 9.02
C ALA A 158 12.66 -21.37 7.62
N PHE A 159 11.45 -21.85 7.41
CA PHE A 159 10.75 -21.83 6.13
C PHE A 159 9.53 -20.93 6.20
N GLU A 160 9.27 -20.13 5.17
CA GLU A 160 8.06 -19.30 5.14
C GLU A 160 6.82 -20.16 4.88
N GLY A 161 5.76 -19.94 5.67
CA GLY A 161 4.50 -20.65 5.59
C GLY A 161 3.39 -19.87 4.87
N ALA A 162 2.57 -20.59 4.12
CA ALA A 162 1.34 -20.11 3.51
C ALA A 162 0.20 -21.12 3.71
N VAL A 163 -1.05 -20.66 3.62
CA VAL A 163 -2.24 -21.51 3.85
C VAL A 163 -3.26 -21.35 2.74
N CYS A 164 -3.92 -22.44 2.34
CA CYS A 164 -5.11 -22.33 1.49
C CYS A 164 -6.24 -21.61 2.23
N GLN A 165 -6.83 -20.58 1.64
CA GLN A 165 -7.91 -19.79 2.26
C GLN A 165 -9.20 -20.58 2.47
N ASN A 166 -9.39 -21.68 1.73
CA ASN A 166 -10.59 -22.50 1.79
C ASN A 166 -10.45 -23.70 2.75
N CYS A 167 -9.37 -24.49 2.63
CA CYS A 167 -9.17 -25.70 3.45
C CYS A 167 -8.09 -25.59 4.54
N GLY A 168 -7.29 -24.53 4.58
CA GLY A 168 -6.23 -24.34 5.57
C GLY A 168 -4.96 -25.16 5.32
N GLN A 169 -4.82 -25.83 4.16
CA GLN A 169 -3.62 -26.62 3.86
C GLN A 169 -2.34 -25.79 3.92
N LEU A 170 -1.31 -26.32 4.58
CA LEU A 170 -0.01 -25.68 4.71
C LEU A 170 0.86 -25.84 3.45
N TYR A 171 1.45 -24.74 3.04
CA TYR A 171 2.43 -24.60 1.97
C TYR A 171 3.71 -23.97 2.53
N LEU A 172 4.86 -24.40 2.01
CA LEU A 172 6.14 -23.73 2.17
C LEU A 172 6.41 -22.86 0.94
N VAL A 173 6.93 -21.66 1.16
CA VAL A 173 7.15 -20.65 0.13
C VAL A 173 8.63 -20.30 0.09
N GLY A 174 9.19 -20.21 -1.11
CA GLY A 174 10.60 -19.86 -1.29
C GLY A 174 11.07 -19.96 -2.74
N TYR A 175 12.38 -19.99 -2.92
CA TYR A 175 13.03 -20.32 -4.19
C TYR A 175 14.23 -21.21 -3.94
N THR A 176 14.57 -22.03 -4.94
CA THR A 176 15.66 -23.00 -4.82
C THR A 176 17.00 -22.38 -5.25
N VAL A 177 17.96 -22.28 -4.32
CA VAL A 177 19.35 -21.83 -4.58
C VAL A 177 20.30 -22.96 -4.23
N GLU A 178 21.14 -23.38 -5.19
CA GLU A 178 22.13 -24.45 -4.98
C GLU A 178 21.51 -25.74 -4.39
N GLY A 179 20.26 -26.04 -4.75
CA GLY A 179 19.54 -27.21 -4.24
C GLY A 179 19.07 -27.10 -2.79
N ARG A 180 18.98 -25.90 -2.22
CA ARG A 180 18.34 -25.61 -0.92
C ARG A 180 17.16 -24.67 -1.10
N LEU A 181 16.09 -24.91 -0.36
CA LEU A 181 14.95 -24.01 -0.32
C LEU A 181 15.27 -22.83 0.60
N LYS A 182 15.36 -21.63 0.01
CA LYS A 182 15.54 -20.37 0.75
C LYS A 182 14.27 -19.54 0.67
N GLN A 183 14.05 -18.67 1.65
CA GLN A 183 12.90 -17.78 1.70
C GLN A 183 12.96 -16.74 0.58
N ASP A 184 11.81 -16.38 0.01
CA ASP A 184 11.67 -15.35 -1.02
C ASP A 184 12.23 -13.99 -0.57
N VAL A 185 13.18 -13.46 -1.35
CA VAL A 185 13.73 -12.12 -1.16
C VAL A 185 13.83 -11.43 -2.51
N SER A 186 13.42 -10.16 -2.53
CA SER A 186 13.61 -9.29 -3.68
C SER A 186 15.11 -9.14 -3.95
N ASP A 187 15.59 -9.78 -5.01
CA ASP A 187 16.99 -9.76 -5.39
C ASP A 187 17.42 -8.36 -5.87
N ALA A 188 18.70 -8.04 -5.71
CA ALA A 188 19.25 -6.71 -5.95
C ALA A 188 19.06 -6.21 -7.39
N LEU A 189 18.91 -7.12 -8.35
CA LEU A 189 18.82 -6.81 -9.78
C LEU A 189 17.38 -6.52 -10.27
N GLY A 190 16.37 -6.59 -9.39
CA GLY A 190 14.97 -6.46 -9.80
C GLY A 190 14.45 -7.63 -10.63
N GLU A 191 15.23 -8.72 -10.72
CA GLU A 191 14.75 -10.02 -11.19
C GLU A 191 13.99 -10.68 -10.05
N ASN A 192 12.66 -10.65 -10.13
CA ASN A 192 11.84 -11.49 -9.28
C ASN A 192 12.14 -12.95 -9.63
N HIS A 193 12.90 -13.66 -8.80
CA HIS A 193 12.87 -15.11 -8.81
C HIS A 193 11.40 -15.54 -8.67
N ALA A 194 10.92 -16.40 -9.57
CA ALA A 194 9.54 -16.84 -9.53
C ALA A 194 9.30 -17.61 -8.23
N VAL A 195 8.56 -17.00 -7.29
CA VAL A 195 8.25 -17.58 -6.00
C VAL A 195 7.58 -18.95 -6.18
N GLU A 196 8.18 -19.96 -5.57
CA GLU A 196 7.76 -21.36 -5.66
C GLU A 196 6.89 -21.70 -4.44
N PHE A 197 5.84 -22.49 -4.67
CA PHE A 197 4.92 -22.94 -3.62
C PHE A 197 4.97 -24.45 -3.50
N TYR A 198 5.25 -24.94 -2.30
CA TYR A 198 5.40 -26.35 -1.99
C TYR A 198 4.34 -26.78 -0.98
N MET A 199 3.32 -27.52 -1.41
CA MET A 199 2.30 -28.05 -0.52
C MET A 199 2.90 -29.16 0.34
N SER A 200 2.71 -29.11 1.66
CA SER A 200 3.06 -30.22 2.55
C SER A 200 2.13 -31.41 2.32
N VAL A 201 2.66 -32.64 2.37
CA VAL A 201 1.89 -33.88 2.15
C VAL A 201 1.89 -34.71 3.42
N ASP A 202 0.71 -35.09 3.89
CA ASP A 202 0.54 -36.15 4.89
C ASP A 202 0.53 -37.51 4.16
N VAL A 203 1.06 -38.56 4.79
CA VAL A 203 1.35 -39.89 4.19
C VAL A 203 0.15 -40.56 3.48
N GLU A 204 -1.08 -40.11 3.72
CA GLU A 204 -2.33 -40.64 3.14
C GLU A 204 -2.83 -39.92 1.86
N PHE A 205 -2.17 -38.83 1.41
CA PHE A 205 -2.67 -37.97 0.31
C PHE A 205 -2.00 -38.26 -1.04
N ALA A 206 -2.32 -39.39 -1.68
CA ALA A 206 -1.69 -39.80 -2.96
C ALA A 206 -2.56 -39.61 -4.24
N ASN A 207 -3.88 -39.39 -4.15
CA ASN A 207 -4.76 -39.37 -5.33
C ASN A 207 -5.19 -37.95 -5.75
N TYR A 208 -4.35 -37.28 -6.54
CA TYR A 208 -4.59 -35.97 -7.17
C TYR A 208 -5.48 -36.09 -8.40
N SER A 209 -6.81 -36.00 -8.27
CA SER A 209 -7.67 -35.64 -9.42
C SER A 209 -8.39 -34.35 -9.11
N THR A 210 -8.65 -33.56 -10.15
CA THR A 210 -9.48 -32.35 -10.05
C THR A 210 -10.92 -32.71 -10.35
N ALA A 211 -11.88 -32.13 -9.62
CA ALA A 211 -13.28 -32.23 -10.00
C ALA A 211 -13.48 -31.57 -11.38
N GLU A 212 -14.22 -32.23 -12.27
CA GLU A 212 -14.55 -31.65 -13.57
C GLU A 212 -15.22 -30.28 -13.43
N ASP A 213 -16.05 -30.10 -12.41
CA ASP A 213 -16.73 -28.83 -12.11
C ASP A 213 -15.75 -27.64 -12.00
N ASP A 214 -14.50 -27.90 -11.57
CA ASP A 214 -13.50 -26.87 -11.30
C ASP A 214 -12.55 -26.59 -12.50
N LEU A 215 -12.78 -27.22 -13.67
CA LEU A 215 -12.02 -26.99 -14.92
C LEU A 215 -12.59 -25.81 -15.73
N GLU A 216 -11.81 -24.82 -16.17
CA GLU A 216 -12.34 -23.73 -17.02
C GLU A 216 -12.46 -24.16 -18.50
N ASP A 217 -11.57 -25.04 -18.98
CA ASP A 217 -11.59 -25.66 -20.32
C ASP A 217 -11.23 -27.15 -20.27
N GLU A 218 -11.63 -27.95 -21.29
CA GLU A 218 -11.41 -29.41 -21.35
C GLU A 218 -9.93 -29.85 -21.32
N GLU A 219 -8.98 -28.97 -21.68
CA GLU A 219 -7.53 -29.23 -21.67
C GLU A 219 -6.82 -28.80 -20.38
N SER A 220 -7.54 -28.17 -19.43
CA SER A 220 -6.96 -27.52 -18.24
C SER A 220 -6.70 -28.46 -17.04
N SER A 221 -6.49 -29.77 -17.29
CA SER A 221 -6.11 -30.72 -16.25
C SER A 221 -4.66 -30.48 -15.79
N ILE A 222 -4.44 -29.46 -14.98
CA ILE A 222 -3.15 -29.21 -14.33
C ILE A 222 -2.95 -30.32 -13.28
N ALA A 223 -2.19 -31.36 -13.64
CA ALA A 223 -1.59 -32.28 -12.68
C ALA A 223 -0.51 -31.54 -11.88
N PRO A 224 -0.30 -31.86 -10.58
CA PRO A 224 0.93 -31.48 -9.90
C PRO A 224 2.10 -32.23 -10.56
N GLU A 225 3.10 -31.50 -11.06
CA GLU A 225 4.10 -32.09 -11.96
C GLU A 225 5.29 -32.76 -11.26
N ASP A 226 5.55 -32.50 -9.96
CA ASP A 226 6.75 -33.05 -9.29
C ASP A 226 6.61 -33.18 -7.75
N GLU A 227 6.90 -34.38 -7.22
CA GLU A 227 7.10 -34.61 -5.78
C GLU A 227 8.54 -34.27 -5.36
N TYR A 228 8.68 -33.64 -4.19
CA TYR A 228 9.96 -33.21 -3.63
C TYR A 228 10.17 -33.77 -2.22
N LEU A 229 11.43 -33.94 -1.85
CA LEU A 229 11.89 -34.22 -0.49
C LEU A 229 12.67 -33.01 0.03
N LEU A 230 12.27 -32.47 1.19
CA LEU A 230 12.94 -31.37 1.88
C LEU A 230 13.56 -31.88 3.19
N CYS A 231 14.87 -31.66 3.36
CA CYS A 231 15.55 -31.88 4.64
C CYS A 231 15.32 -30.69 5.58
N VAL A 232 14.60 -30.90 6.68
CA VAL A 232 14.24 -29.82 7.61
C VAL A 232 15.39 -29.35 8.50
N LYS A 233 16.47 -30.13 8.59
CA LYS A 233 17.67 -29.80 9.38
C LYS A 233 18.60 -28.82 8.66
N CYS A 234 18.66 -28.90 7.32
CA CYS A 234 19.66 -28.19 6.54
C CYS A 234 19.10 -27.41 5.34
N GLY A 235 17.82 -27.63 4.99
CA GLY A 235 17.11 -26.92 3.92
C GLY A 235 17.30 -27.51 2.52
N SER A 236 18.01 -28.63 2.37
CA SER A 236 18.21 -29.28 1.06
C SER A 236 16.90 -29.78 0.47
N ILE A 237 16.64 -29.48 -0.81
CA ILE A 237 15.43 -29.86 -1.54
C ILE A 237 15.78 -30.57 -2.86
N GLN A 238 15.10 -31.68 -3.14
CA GLN A 238 15.31 -32.48 -4.35
C GLN A 238 14.01 -33.14 -4.83
N LYS A 239 13.90 -33.43 -6.13
CA LYS A 239 12.82 -34.26 -6.67
C LYS A 239 12.92 -35.69 -6.11
N LYS A 240 11.79 -36.33 -5.84
CA LYS A 240 11.72 -37.67 -5.25
C LYS A 240 12.34 -38.76 -6.16
N ASP A 241 12.26 -38.57 -7.47
CA ASP A 241 12.74 -39.55 -8.46
C ASP A 241 14.28 -39.57 -8.62
N LEU A 242 14.99 -38.63 -7.99
CA LEU A 242 16.46 -38.60 -7.99
C LEU A 242 17.03 -39.63 -6.99
N LEU A 243 17.90 -40.53 -7.49
CA LEU A 243 18.65 -41.49 -6.68
C LEU A 243 19.77 -40.78 -5.90
N GLY A 244 19.80 -40.94 -4.58
CA GLY A 244 20.79 -40.35 -3.67
C GLY A 244 20.27 -39.17 -2.85
N SER A 245 20.83 -38.93 -1.66
CA SER A 245 20.49 -37.78 -0.81
C SER A 245 21.43 -36.61 -1.09
N LYS A 246 20.91 -35.42 -1.39
CA LYS A 246 21.69 -34.17 -1.51
C LYS A 246 22.32 -33.68 -0.19
N CYS A 247 22.07 -34.35 0.94
CA CYS A 247 22.67 -34.02 2.22
C CYS A 247 22.88 -35.25 3.11
N ASP A 248 23.85 -35.18 4.02
CA ASP A 248 24.23 -36.26 4.95
C ASP A 248 23.49 -36.19 6.29
N CYS A 249 22.36 -35.47 6.34
CA CYS A 249 21.65 -35.24 7.60
C CYS A 249 20.89 -36.46 8.13
N GLY A 250 20.55 -37.44 7.27
CA GLY A 250 19.68 -38.58 7.59
C GLY A 250 18.28 -38.44 6.97
N LYS A 251 17.64 -39.57 6.63
CA LYS A 251 16.31 -39.61 5.99
C LYS A 251 15.19 -39.24 6.97
N GLU A 252 15.41 -39.46 8.26
CA GLU A 252 14.48 -39.13 9.35
C GLU A 252 14.16 -37.63 9.47
N TYR A 253 15.01 -36.77 8.89
CA TYR A 253 14.78 -35.31 8.85
C TYR A 253 14.19 -34.84 7.51
N THR A 254 13.64 -35.75 6.69
CA THR A 254 13.05 -35.40 5.39
C THR A 254 11.53 -35.40 5.43
N ILE A 255 10.91 -34.38 4.82
CA ILE A 255 9.46 -34.28 4.62
C ILE A 255 9.13 -34.26 3.12
N GLN A 256 7.97 -34.81 2.77
CA GLN A 256 7.48 -34.85 1.39
C GLN A 256 6.66 -33.60 1.08
N LEU A 257 6.94 -33.01 -0.08
CA LEU A 257 6.31 -31.80 -0.58
C LEU A 257 5.86 -31.99 -2.03
N ILE A 258 4.88 -31.21 -2.47
CA ILE A 258 4.47 -31.14 -3.87
C ILE A 258 4.59 -29.73 -4.37
N LYS A 259 5.34 -29.55 -5.47
CA LYS A 259 5.45 -28.26 -6.12
C LYS A 259 4.15 -27.93 -6.83
N VAL A 260 3.55 -26.79 -6.50
CA VAL A 260 2.29 -26.34 -7.10
C VAL A 260 2.58 -25.22 -8.08
N LYS A 261 1.95 -25.29 -9.26
CA LYS A 261 2.07 -24.28 -10.31
C LYS A 261 1.60 -22.92 -9.79
N SER A 262 2.47 -21.93 -9.88
CA SER A 262 2.14 -20.52 -9.64
C SER A 262 2.31 -19.75 -10.94
N THR A 263 1.42 -18.79 -11.21
CA THR A 263 1.54 -17.83 -12.32
C THR A 263 1.83 -16.48 -11.69
N SER A 264 2.96 -15.86 -12.04
CA SER A 264 3.37 -14.56 -11.46
C SER A 264 3.40 -14.52 -9.92
N GLY A 265 3.71 -15.66 -9.28
CA GLY A 265 3.73 -15.79 -7.81
C GLY A 265 2.37 -16.00 -7.15
N GLU A 266 1.30 -16.24 -7.92
CA GLU A 266 -0.04 -16.55 -7.41
C GLU A 266 -0.41 -18.02 -7.70
N VAL A 267 -0.88 -18.73 -6.68
CA VAL A 267 -1.46 -20.08 -6.82
C VAL A 267 -2.96 -19.95 -7.03
N HIS A 268 -3.46 -20.25 -8.24
CA HIS A 268 -4.88 -20.12 -8.59
C HIS A 268 -5.72 -21.36 -8.26
N LYS A 269 -5.08 -22.48 -7.89
CA LYS A 269 -5.73 -23.76 -7.63
C LYS A 269 -5.08 -24.51 -6.49
N CYS A 270 -5.87 -24.96 -5.52
CA CYS A 270 -5.40 -25.77 -4.39
C CYS A 270 -5.53 -27.26 -4.71
N PRO A 271 -4.43 -28.04 -4.76
CA PRO A 271 -4.51 -29.48 -5.05
C PRO A 271 -5.26 -30.30 -3.98
N LYS A 272 -5.31 -29.84 -2.72
CA LYS A 272 -5.98 -30.58 -1.63
C LYS A 272 -7.51 -30.45 -1.67
N CYS A 273 -8.04 -29.25 -1.89
CA CYS A 273 -9.48 -29.02 -1.80
C CYS A 273 -10.16 -28.68 -3.14
N GLY A 274 -9.39 -28.62 -4.24
CA GLY A 274 -9.91 -28.29 -5.56
C GLY A 274 -10.31 -26.83 -5.77
N SER A 275 -10.26 -25.98 -4.73
CA SER A 275 -10.63 -24.57 -4.82
C SER A 275 -9.84 -23.87 -5.93
N THR A 276 -10.57 -23.24 -6.85
CA THR A 276 -10.05 -22.46 -7.98
C THR A 276 -10.48 -21.00 -7.89
N ASN A 277 -9.58 -20.10 -8.25
CA ASN A 277 -9.87 -18.68 -8.42
C ASN A 277 -8.96 -18.09 -9.50
N SER A 278 -9.54 -17.63 -10.60
CA SER A 278 -8.82 -17.09 -11.75
C SER A 278 -8.34 -15.64 -11.54
N LEU A 279 -8.89 -14.91 -10.57
CA LEU A 279 -8.50 -13.52 -10.28
C LEU A 279 -7.47 -13.40 -9.15
N PHE A 280 -7.53 -14.27 -8.15
CA PHE A 280 -6.73 -14.16 -6.94
C PHE A 280 -6.10 -15.50 -6.56
N SER A 281 -4.97 -15.43 -5.85
CA SER A 281 -4.40 -16.64 -5.27
C SER A 281 -5.30 -17.27 -4.19
N VAL A 282 -5.56 -18.57 -4.32
CA VAL A 282 -6.27 -19.38 -3.31
C VAL A 282 -5.38 -19.74 -2.12
N VAL A 283 -4.05 -19.58 -2.25
CA VAL A 283 -3.06 -19.77 -1.19
C VAL A 283 -2.59 -18.40 -0.72
N ARG A 284 -2.72 -18.15 0.58
CA ARG A 284 -2.32 -16.89 1.21
C ARG A 284 -1.08 -17.12 2.06
N ARG A 285 -0.01 -16.37 1.80
CA ARG A 285 1.14 -16.27 2.73
C ARG A 285 0.64 -15.80 4.09
N LEU A 286 1.27 -16.25 5.17
CA LEU A 286 0.92 -15.84 6.55
C LEU A 286 1.41 -14.43 6.88
N VAL A 287 1.35 -13.52 5.90
CA VAL A 287 1.67 -12.10 6.04
C VAL A 287 0.34 -11.35 6.10
N LEU A 288 0.17 -10.53 7.15
CA LEU A 288 -1.00 -9.66 7.22
C LEU A 288 -0.88 -8.55 6.17
N GLY A 289 -1.92 -8.38 5.36
CA GLY A 289 -2.00 -7.24 4.45
C GLY A 289 -2.21 -5.96 5.26
N ASP A 290 -1.37 -4.95 5.04
CA ASP A 290 -1.46 -3.66 5.75
C ASP A 290 -2.88 -3.07 5.69
N GLU A 291 -3.56 -3.19 4.54
CA GLU A 291 -4.93 -2.69 4.35
C GLU A 291 -5.95 -3.41 5.23
N SER A 292 -5.91 -4.75 5.26
CA SER A 292 -6.85 -5.55 6.05
C SER A 292 -6.69 -5.30 7.55
N ALA A 293 -5.45 -5.20 8.03
CA ALA A 293 -5.19 -4.92 9.44
C ALA A 293 -5.65 -3.50 9.81
N THR A 294 -5.27 -2.50 9.00
CA THR A 294 -5.64 -1.11 9.27
C THR A 294 -7.13 -0.85 9.09
N SER A 295 -7.86 -1.60 8.25
CA SER A 295 -9.32 -1.46 8.12
C SER A 295 -10.07 -2.00 9.35
N VAL A 296 -9.61 -3.12 9.92
CA VAL A 296 -10.14 -3.66 11.19
C VAL A 296 -9.88 -2.69 12.34
N LEU A 297 -8.68 -2.13 12.41
CA LEU A 297 -8.34 -1.11 13.41
C LEU A 297 -9.20 0.15 13.24
N ALA A 298 -9.35 0.67 12.02
CA ALA A 298 -10.20 1.83 11.74
C ALA A 298 -11.66 1.57 12.11
N THR A 299 -12.21 0.40 11.75
CA THR A 299 -13.58 0.01 12.09
C THR A 299 -13.77 -0.09 13.60
N SER A 300 -12.80 -0.67 14.31
CA SER A 300 -12.82 -0.76 15.77
C SER A 300 -12.74 0.61 16.43
N LEU A 301 -11.84 1.49 15.99
CA LEU A 301 -11.75 2.85 16.51
C LEU A 301 -13.05 3.62 16.26
N TYR A 302 -13.56 3.60 15.03
CA TYR A 302 -14.82 4.25 14.68
C TYR A 302 -15.98 3.76 15.55
N ARG A 303 -16.03 2.47 15.90
CA ARG A 303 -17.09 1.93 16.76
C ARG A 303 -17.05 2.48 18.19
N HIS A 304 -15.85 2.68 18.75
CA HIS A 304 -15.69 3.14 20.13
C HIS A 304 -15.48 4.65 20.26
N SER A 305 -15.42 5.39 19.15
CA SER A 305 -15.38 6.86 19.16
C SER A 305 -16.71 7.44 19.67
N GLN A 306 -16.64 8.55 20.39
CA GLN A 306 -17.84 9.27 20.82
C GLN A 306 -18.57 9.90 19.64
N GLU A 307 -19.89 10.03 19.78
CA GLU A 307 -20.70 10.76 18.82
C GLU A 307 -20.57 12.26 19.03
N MET A 308 -20.42 13.00 17.93
CA MET A 308 -20.31 14.45 17.94
C MET A 308 -21.56 15.08 17.31
N GLU A 309 -22.19 16.00 18.03
CA GLU A 309 -23.20 16.90 17.46
C GLU A 309 -22.53 17.89 16.50
N THR A 310 -23.08 18.01 15.30
CA THR A 310 -22.76 19.09 14.35
C THR A 310 -23.37 20.41 14.79
N GLU A 311 -22.59 21.48 14.82
CA GLU A 311 -23.12 22.85 14.94
C GLU A 311 -24.00 23.16 13.71
N ALA A 312 -25.16 23.79 13.96
CA ALA A 312 -26.03 24.22 12.87
C ALA A 312 -25.34 25.33 12.08
N VAL A 313 -25.26 25.18 10.75
CA VAL A 313 -24.79 26.26 9.88
C VAL A 313 -25.84 27.38 9.92
N PRO A 314 -25.47 28.64 10.19
CA PRO A 314 -26.42 29.75 10.11
C PRO A 314 -26.93 29.85 8.66
N VAL A 315 -28.24 29.82 8.48
CA VAL A 315 -28.86 30.12 7.18
C VAL A 315 -28.56 31.59 6.89
N LEU A 316 -27.90 31.88 5.75
CA LEU A 316 -27.74 33.24 5.26
C LEU A 316 -29.11 33.73 4.81
N ASP A 317 -29.62 34.75 5.49
CA ASP A 317 -30.87 35.43 5.15
C ASP A 317 -30.62 36.27 3.90
N ASP A 318 -31.01 35.76 2.73
CA ASP A 318 -31.03 36.48 1.46
C ASP A 318 -32.49 36.85 1.17
N ASP A 319 -32.75 38.15 0.92
CA ASP A 319 -34.08 38.75 0.72
C ASP A 319 -34.86 38.14 -0.48
N TRP A 320 -34.20 37.34 -1.31
CA TRP A 320 -34.80 36.61 -2.45
C TRP A 320 -34.99 35.11 -2.21
N ASN A 321 -34.60 34.58 -1.04
CA ASN A 321 -34.72 33.15 -0.76
C ASN A 321 -36.17 32.79 -0.35
N THR A 322 -36.96 32.35 -1.33
CA THR A 322 -38.37 31.96 -1.16
C THR A 322 -38.55 30.55 -0.57
N TYR A 323 -37.45 29.86 -0.29
CA TYR A 323 -37.43 28.57 0.40
C TYR A 323 -36.80 28.77 1.78
N THR A 324 -37.56 28.51 2.84
CA THR A 324 -36.94 28.18 4.13
C THR A 324 -36.23 26.85 3.94
N GLU A 325 -34.91 26.85 3.74
CA GLU A 325 -34.11 25.64 3.99
C GLU A 325 -34.39 25.24 5.44
N ALA A 326 -35.10 24.13 5.64
CA ALA A 326 -35.30 23.58 6.97
C ALA A 326 -33.89 23.41 7.58
N PRO A 327 -33.64 23.86 8.83
CA PRO A 327 -32.35 23.69 9.46
C PRO A 327 -31.95 22.23 9.35
N SER A 328 -30.76 21.98 8.79
CA SER A 328 -30.23 20.63 8.69
C SER A 328 -30.31 20.00 10.08
N PRO A 329 -30.96 18.83 10.24
CA PRO A 329 -31.10 18.22 11.55
C PRO A 329 -29.71 18.04 12.16
N ILE A 330 -29.55 18.36 13.45
CA ILE A 330 -28.31 18.12 14.19
C ILE A 330 -28.00 16.64 14.03
N ARG A 331 -26.92 16.30 13.31
CA ARG A 331 -26.48 14.93 13.12
C ARG A 331 -25.44 14.63 14.20
N THR A 332 -25.70 13.61 15.00
CA THR A 332 -24.66 13.01 15.84
C THR A 332 -23.86 12.03 15.01
N THR A 333 -22.59 12.35 14.73
CA THR A 333 -21.74 11.48 13.90
C THR A 333 -20.40 11.24 14.54
N ARG A 334 -19.87 10.03 14.30
CA ARG A 334 -18.50 9.69 14.69
C ARG A 334 -17.57 10.14 13.58
N ARG A 335 -16.40 10.64 13.96
CA ARG A 335 -15.37 11.11 13.02
C ARG A 335 -14.03 10.46 13.32
N LEU A 336 -13.31 10.12 12.25
CA LEU A 336 -11.98 9.53 12.34
C LEU A 336 -11.08 10.12 11.26
N LEU A 337 -9.90 10.62 11.65
CA LEU A 337 -8.84 10.92 10.70
C LEU A 337 -7.86 9.75 10.62
N VAL A 338 -7.52 9.39 9.39
CA VAL A 338 -6.59 8.31 9.10
C VAL A 338 -5.43 8.85 8.28
N PHE A 339 -4.22 8.83 8.83
CA PHE A 339 -3.01 9.33 8.18
C PHE A 339 -2.24 8.22 7.47
N SER A 340 -1.79 8.49 6.25
CA SER A 340 -0.82 7.69 5.50
C SER A 340 0.26 8.58 4.90
N ASP A 341 1.53 8.16 4.86
CA ASP A 341 2.60 8.99 4.26
C ASP A 341 2.48 9.12 2.74
N SER A 342 1.93 8.09 2.09
CA SER A 342 1.77 8.05 0.63
C SER A 342 0.38 8.53 0.24
N ARG A 343 0.30 9.45 -0.73
CA ARG A 343 -0.98 9.89 -1.32
C ARG A 343 -1.75 8.70 -1.90
N GLN A 344 -1.05 7.77 -2.54
CA GLN A 344 -1.65 6.54 -3.09
C GLN A 344 -2.09 5.56 -2.00
N ASP A 345 -1.36 5.43 -0.89
CA ASP A 345 -1.79 4.60 0.24
C ASP A 345 -3.06 5.20 0.90
N ALA A 346 -3.16 6.53 0.98
CA ALA A 346 -4.35 7.21 1.51
C ALA A 346 -5.58 7.01 0.62
N ALA A 347 -5.42 7.26 -0.69
CA ALA A 347 -6.50 7.12 -1.68
C ALA A 347 -7.02 5.67 -1.78
N PHE A 348 -6.12 4.69 -1.81
CA PHE A 348 -6.51 3.28 -1.84
C PHE A 348 -7.19 2.82 -0.55
N PHE A 349 -6.76 3.33 0.60
CA PHE A 349 -7.35 2.94 1.86
C PHE A 349 -8.78 3.47 2.03
N SER A 350 -9.08 4.67 1.54
CA SER A 350 -10.46 5.16 1.61
C SER A 350 -11.42 4.26 0.85
N THR A 351 -11.02 3.78 -0.33
CA THR A 351 -11.86 2.89 -1.14
C THR A 351 -11.95 1.51 -0.50
N TYR A 352 -10.83 0.96 -0.04
CA TYR A 352 -10.78 -0.35 0.62
C TYR A 352 -11.60 -0.39 1.93
N LEU A 353 -11.47 0.65 2.78
CA LEU A 353 -12.23 0.76 4.03
C LEU A 353 -13.73 0.88 3.76
N GLY A 354 -14.12 1.73 2.80
CA GLY A 354 -15.52 1.90 2.41
C GLY A 354 -16.16 0.59 1.93
N ASP A 355 -15.47 -0.15 1.06
CA ASP A 355 -15.95 -1.44 0.55
C ASP A 355 -16.01 -2.51 1.64
N SER A 356 -14.94 -2.62 2.44
CA SER A 356 -14.84 -3.61 3.53
C SER A 356 -15.91 -3.36 4.59
N TYR A 357 -16.14 -2.10 4.99
CA TYR A 357 -17.17 -1.74 5.96
C TYR A 357 -18.57 -1.94 5.38
N SER A 358 -18.80 -1.58 4.12
CA SER A 358 -20.07 -1.81 3.42
C SER A 358 -20.45 -3.29 3.40
N GLN A 359 -19.48 -4.19 3.20
CA GLN A 359 -19.73 -5.64 3.25
C GLN A 359 -20.13 -6.11 4.66
N ILE A 360 -19.45 -5.63 5.70
CA ILE A 360 -19.78 -5.92 7.11
C ILE A 360 -21.19 -5.41 7.45
N LEU A 361 -21.50 -4.18 7.04
CA LEU A 361 -22.78 -3.53 7.30
C LEU A 361 -23.95 -4.26 6.64
N ARG A 362 -23.82 -4.68 5.37
CA ARG A 362 -24.84 -5.48 4.67
C ARG A 362 -25.14 -6.79 5.41
N ARG A 363 -24.10 -7.49 5.86
CA ARG A 363 -24.26 -8.72 6.68
C ARG A 363 -24.95 -8.42 8.00
N ARG A 364 -24.59 -7.32 8.66
CA ARG A 364 -25.24 -6.90 9.89
C ARG A 364 -26.74 -6.66 9.69
N LEU A 365 -27.13 -5.93 8.63
CA LEU A 365 -28.53 -5.66 8.32
C LEU A 365 -29.33 -6.96 8.11
N ILE A 366 -28.74 -7.94 7.40
CA ILE A 366 -29.35 -9.27 7.25
C ILE A 366 -29.50 -9.95 8.62
N VAL A 367 -28.46 -9.92 9.46
CA VAL A 367 -28.47 -10.52 10.80
C VAL A 367 -29.49 -9.88 11.74
N ASP A 368 -29.68 -8.55 11.68
CA ASP A 368 -30.72 -7.85 12.44
C ASP A 368 -32.11 -8.35 12.08
N VAL A 369 -32.41 -8.47 10.79
CA VAL A 369 -33.69 -8.99 10.31
C VAL A 369 -33.91 -10.44 10.73
N LEU A 370 -32.87 -11.28 10.63
CA LEU A 370 -32.92 -12.66 11.08
C LEU A 370 -33.17 -12.76 12.60
N SER A 371 -32.51 -11.90 13.38
CA SER A 371 -32.63 -11.90 14.84
C SER A 371 -34.01 -11.41 15.30
N ALA A 372 -34.52 -10.34 14.70
CA ALA A 372 -35.82 -9.77 15.02
C ALA A 372 -36.99 -10.69 14.64
N ASN A 373 -36.80 -11.57 13.66
CA ASN A 373 -37.86 -12.44 13.13
C ASN A 373 -37.61 -13.94 13.36
N TYR A 374 -36.71 -14.30 14.29
CA TYR A 374 -36.31 -15.70 14.52
C TYR A 374 -37.48 -16.68 14.65
N GLN A 375 -38.46 -16.37 15.51
CA GLN A 375 -39.63 -17.23 15.74
C GLN A 375 -40.44 -17.44 14.44
N ARG A 376 -40.73 -16.37 13.70
CA ARG A 376 -41.45 -16.43 12.42
C ARG A 376 -40.70 -17.23 11.36
N ILE A 377 -39.38 -17.08 11.29
CA ILE A 377 -38.56 -17.83 10.34
C ILE A 377 -38.69 -19.34 10.58
N VAL A 378 -38.65 -19.75 11.84
CA VAL A 378 -38.72 -21.17 12.24
C VAL A 378 -40.13 -21.73 12.09
N GLU A 379 -41.17 -20.97 12.45
CA GLU A 379 -42.56 -21.42 12.39
C GLU A 379 -43.15 -21.41 10.96
N ASP A 380 -42.90 -20.34 10.19
CA ASP A 380 -43.49 -20.14 8.87
C ASP A 380 -42.63 -20.74 7.73
N GLY A 381 -41.37 -21.09 8.01
CA GLY A 381 -40.44 -21.65 7.02
C GLY A 381 -40.08 -20.65 5.92
N TRP A 382 -39.46 -19.53 6.31
CA TRP A 382 -39.12 -18.44 5.38
C TRP A 382 -38.22 -18.91 4.23
N SER A 383 -38.51 -18.38 3.04
CA SER A 383 -37.66 -18.48 1.86
C SER A 383 -36.65 -17.31 1.79
N ILE A 384 -35.69 -17.40 0.88
CA ILE A 384 -34.82 -16.25 0.56
C ILE A 384 -35.60 -15.05 -0.03
N THR A 385 -36.78 -15.29 -0.62
CA THR A 385 -37.67 -14.22 -1.10
C THR A 385 -38.29 -13.45 0.06
N ASP A 386 -38.69 -14.16 1.12
CA ASP A 386 -39.19 -13.53 2.35
C ASP A 386 -38.08 -12.69 3.00
N LEU A 387 -36.86 -13.24 3.11
CA LEU A 387 -35.71 -12.49 3.61
C LEU A 387 -35.47 -11.19 2.84
N ALA A 388 -35.55 -11.23 1.50
CA ALA A 388 -35.35 -10.04 0.67
C ALA A 388 -36.39 -8.95 0.91
N LYS A 389 -37.65 -9.36 1.13
CA LYS A 389 -38.72 -8.44 1.47
C LYS A 389 -38.47 -7.78 2.84
N TYR A 390 -38.20 -8.57 3.87
CA TYR A 390 -38.01 -8.02 5.22
C TYR A 390 -36.72 -7.21 5.37
N VAL A 391 -35.66 -7.54 4.61
CA VAL A 391 -34.46 -6.70 4.52
C VAL A 391 -34.79 -5.36 3.88
N LEU A 392 -35.56 -5.34 2.78
CA LEU A 392 -36.00 -4.09 2.15
C LEU A 392 -36.82 -3.22 3.12
N ASP A 393 -37.80 -3.83 3.81
CA ASP A 393 -38.64 -3.12 4.78
C ASP A 393 -37.81 -2.52 5.92
N TYR A 394 -36.83 -3.29 6.45
CA TYR A 394 -35.96 -2.84 7.52
C TYR A 394 -35.04 -1.68 7.10
N VAL A 395 -34.42 -1.76 5.92
CA VAL A 395 -33.53 -0.68 5.45
C VAL A 395 -34.29 0.59 5.05
N ASP A 396 -35.53 0.45 4.59
CA ASP A 396 -36.41 1.59 4.34
C ASP A 396 -36.85 2.27 5.64
N GLN A 397 -37.14 1.50 6.70
CA GLN A 397 -37.41 2.06 8.04
C GLN A 397 -36.21 2.81 8.63
N LEU A 398 -34.99 2.32 8.37
CA LEU A 398 -33.75 2.99 8.79
C LEU A 398 -33.41 4.22 7.92
N GLY A 399 -34.10 4.44 6.80
CA GLY A 399 -33.74 5.48 5.84
C GLY A 399 -32.34 5.28 5.24
N PHE A 400 -31.93 4.03 5.04
CA PHE A 400 -30.57 3.66 4.63
C PHE A 400 -30.17 4.18 3.24
N PHE A 401 -31.10 4.16 2.28
CA PHE A 401 -30.85 4.59 0.91
C PHE A 401 -31.12 6.09 0.74
N SER A 402 -30.41 6.73 -0.20
CA SER A 402 -30.69 8.11 -0.59
C SER A 402 -32.11 8.25 -1.14
N LYS A 403 -32.75 9.40 -0.90
CA LYS A 403 -34.11 9.70 -1.39
C LYS A 403 -34.23 9.71 -2.92
N GLU A 404 -33.11 9.81 -3.63
CA GLU A 404 -33.02 9.81 -5.08
C GLU A 404 -33.23 8.41 -5.69
N LYS A 405 -32.98 7.34 -4.94
CA LYS A 405 -33.13 5.97 -5.45
C LYS A 405 -34.60 5.56 -5.55
N SER A 406 -35.00 5.10 -6.73
CA SER A 406 -36.32 4.54 -6.96
C SER A 406 -36.59 3.30 -6.09
N PRO A 407 -37.85 2.98 -5.76
CA PRO A 407 -38.19 1.77 -5.03
C PRO A 407 -37.64 0.49 -5.69
N THR A 408 -37.63 0.44 -7.02
CA THR A 408 -37.10 -0.69 -7.80
C THR A 408 -35.59 -0.85 -7.62
N GLU A 409 -34.82 0.25 -7.67
CA GLU A 409 -33.38 0.20 -7.44
C GLU A 409 -33.03 -0.25 -6.02
N ARG A 410 -33.79 0.21 -5.02
CA ARG A 410 -33.63 -0.22 -3.61
C ARG A 410 -33.90 -1.72 -3.45
N ARG A 411 -34.96 -2.22 -4.07
CA ARG A 411 -35.29 -3.66 -4.12
C ARG A 411 -34.18 -4.48 -4.78
N ASN A 412 -33.71 -4.07 -5.97
CA ASN A 412 -32.66 -4.79 -6.69
C ASN A 412 -31.35 -4.82 -5.88
N GLN A 413 -31.02 -3.72 -5.21
CA GLN A 413 -29.83 -3.64 -4.36
C GLN A 413 -29.88 -4.62 -3.17
N CYS A 414 -31.04 -4.77 -2.51
CA CYS A 414 -31.21 -5.74 -1.42
C CYS A 414 -31.06 -7.17 -1.93
N TRP A 415 -31.61 -7.46 -3.12
CA TRP A 415 -31.43 -8.76 -3.76
C TRP A 415 -29.98 -9.05 -4.12
N TYR A 416 -29.22 -8.06 -4.60
CA TYR A 416 -27.79 -8.22 -4.83
C TYR A 416 -27.07 -8.68 -3.55
N TRP A 417 -27.38 -8.08 -2.39
CA TRP A 417 -26.77 -8.45 -1.11
C TRP A 417 -27.10 -9.87 -0.69
N ILE A 418 -28.37 -10.27 -0.82
CA ILE A 418 -28.84 -11.60 -0.42
C ILE A 418 -28.29 -12.67 -1.33
N LEU A 419 -28.33 -12.46 -2.66
CA LEU A 419 -27.77 -13.43 -3.62
C LEU A 419 -26.27 -13.58 -3.45
N HIS A 420 -25.55 -12.52 -3.10
CA HIS A 420 -24.11 -12.61 -2.84
C HIS A 420 -23.77 -13.47 -1.63
N GLU A 421 -24.56 -13.41 -0.54
CA GLU A 421 -24.40 -14.32 0.60
C GLU A 421 -24.93 -15.74 0.29
N PHE A 422 -26.08 -15.83 -0.38
CA PHE A 422 -26.73 -17.09 -0.75
C PHE A 422 -25.89 -17.97 -1.67
N LEU A 423 -25.16 -17.38 -2.63
CA LEU A 423 -24.27 -18.09 -3.54
C LEU A 423 -22.90 -18.46 -2.89
N ALA A 424 -22.75 -18.30 -1.57
CA ALA A 424 -21.59 -18.67 -0.77
C ALA A 424 -20.24 -18.11 -1.27
N ARG A 425 -20.26 -16.92 -1.90
CA ARG A 425 -19.10 -16.36 -2.61
C ARG A 425 -17.96 -15.88 -1.70
N SER A 426 -18.24 -15.71 -0.40
CA SER A 426 -17.30 -15.13 0.58
C SER A 426 -16.56 -16.15 1.45
N GLY A 427 -16.62 -17.44 1.13
CA GLY A 427 -15.88 -18.50 1.84
C GLY A 427 -16.24 -18.62 3.32
N ARG A 428 -15.24 -18.87 4.18
CA ARG A 428 -15.39 -19.11 5.64
C ARG A 428 -15.96 -17.93 6.43
N ASN A 429 -15.89 -16.71 5.90
CA ASN A 429 -16.37 -15.49 6.59
C ASN A 429 -17.78 -15.05 6.16
N SER A 430 -18.47 -15.86 5.34
CA SER A 430 -19.88 -15.65 4.98
C SER A 430 -20.81 -15.94 6.16
N LEU A 431 -22.07 -15.52 6.07
CA LEU A 431 -23.07 -15.84 7.10
C LEU A 431 -23.26 -17.37 7.24
N GLU A 432 -23.19 -18.11 6.11
CA GLU A 432 -23.25 -19.57 6.10
C GLU A 432 -21.99 -20.21 6.68
N GLY A 433 -20.80 -19.73 6.29
CA GLY A 433 -19.52 -20.24 6.79
C GLY A 433 -19.32 -20.06 8.30
N LEU A 434 -19.99 -19.05 8.89
CA LEU A 434 -19.98 -18.78 10.32
C LEU A 434 -21.14 -19.45 11.08
N GLY A 435 -21.95 -20.27 10.40
CA GLY A 435 -23.10 -20.95 10.99
C GLY A 435 -24.14 -19.99 11.58
N ILE A 436 -24.32 -18.81 10.98
CA ILE A 436 -25.40 -17.87 11.37
C ILE A 436 -26.69 -18.25 10.66
N ILE A 437 -26.61 -18.51 9.36
CA ILE A 437 -27.72 -18.95 8.51
C ILE A 437 -27.29 -20.18 7.72
N GLY A 438 -28.23 -21.03 7.33
CA GLY A 438 -28.03 -22.09 6.36
C GLY A 438 -29.14 -22.07 5.31
N TYR A 439 -28.88 -22.68 4.16
CA TYR A 439 -29.83 -22.75 3.05
C TYR A 439 -30.21 -24.21 2.77
N SER A 440 -31.51 -24.48 2.72
CA SER A 440 -32.04 -25.80 2.45
C SER A 440 -33.02 -25.75 1.28
N PHE A 441 -32.82 -26.60 0.27
CA PHE A 441 -33.79 -26.75 -0.80
C PHE A 441 -35.07 -27.43 -0.31
N ARG A 442 -36.23 -26.83 -0.59
CA ARG A 442 -37.56 -27.38 -0.30
C ARG A 442 -37.89 -28.43 -1.36
N ILE A 443 -38.05 -29.68 -0.91
CA ILE A 443 -38.47 -30.78 -1.79
C ILE A 443 -39.98 -30.68 -2.05
N PRO A 444 -40.44 -30.94 -3.29
CA PRO A 444 -41.88 -30.99 -3.61
C PRO A 444 -42.64 -31.96 -2.69
N LYS A 445 -43.78 -31.52 -2.13
CA LYS A 445 -44.57 -32.30 -1.15
C LYS A 445 -45.03 -33.67 -1.67
N GLN A 446 -45.18 -33.80 -2.99
CA GLN A 446 -45.63 -35.03 -3.65
C GLN A 446 -44.50 -36.02 -3.92
N TRP A 447 -43.23 -35.61 -3.79
CA TRP A 447 -42.09 -36.47 -4.00
C TRP A 447 -41.91 -37.48 -2.85
N LYS A 448 -41.51 -38.71 -3.18
CA LYS A 448 -41.22 -39.76 -2.20
C LYS A 448 -39.84 -40.36 -2.48
N PRO A 449 -39.07 -40.71 -1.44
CA PRO A 449 -37.76 -41.35 -1.60
C PRO A 449 -37.81 -42.61 -2.49
N PRO A 450 -36.88 -42.74 -3.47
CA PRO A 450 -36.81 -43.91 -4.33
C PRO A 450 -36.65 -45.22 -3.57
N LYS A 451 -37.45 -46.22 -3.91
CA LYS A 451 -37.41 -47.55 -3.26
C LYS A 451 -36.03 -48.21 -3.36
N LYS A 452 -35.36 -48.10 -4.51
CA LYS A 452 -34.01 -48.68 -4.74
C LYS A 452 -32.98 -48.20 -3.70
N LEU A 453 -33.10 -46.97 -3.19
CA LEU A 453 -32.18 -46.44 -2.18
C LEU A 453 -32.51 -46.94 -0.76
N ARG A 454 -33.78 -47.20 -0.46
CA ARG A 454 -34.17 -47.89 0.78
C ARG A 454 -33.68 -49.33 0.81
N ASP A 455 -33.77 -50.01 -0.33
CA ASP A 455 -33.39 -51.43 -0.45
C ASP A 455 -31.87 -51.65 -0.22
N ILE A 456 -31.03 -50.62 -0.38
CA ILE A 456 -29.58 -50.66 -0.08
C ILE A 456 -29.23 -50.16 1.33
N GLY A 457 -30.21 -49.96 2.21
CA GLY A 457 -30.00 -49.67 3.63
C GLY A 457 -29.96 -48.19 4.02
N LEU A 458 -30.41 -47.27 3.14
CA LEU A 458 -30.57 -45.85 3.49
C LEU A 458 -31.99 -45.56 4.01
N SER A 459 -32.08 -44.76 5.07
CA SER A 459 -33.35 -44.24 5.59
C SER A 459 -33.94 -43.15 4.71
N ASP A 460 -35.24 -42.89 4.82
CA ASP A 460 -35.91 -41.81 4.08
C ASP A 460 -35.30 -40.43 4.38
N GLN A 461 -34.79 -40.21 5.60
CA GLN A 461 -34.08 -38.99 5.99
C GLN A 461 -32.72 -38.88 5.29
N GLU A 462 -31.94 -39.96 5.23
CA GLU A 462 -30.66 -39.99 4.52
C GLU A 462 -30.84 -39.78 3.02
N ILE A 463 -31.84 -40.40 2.41
CA ILE A 463 -32.15 -40.24 0.98
C ILE A 463 -32.52 -38.79 0.67
N THR A 464 -33.39 -38.20 1.50
CA THR A 464 -33.74 -36.76 1.42
C THR A 464 -32.48 -35.90 1.56
N GLY A 465 -31.57 -36.25 2.48
CA GLY A 465 -30.30 -35.58 2.68
C GLY A 465 -29.41 -35.61 1.44
N ILE A 466 -29.30 -36.76 0.77
CA ILE A 466 -28.57 -36.93 -0.50
C ILE A 466 -29.15 -36.00 -1.56
N TYR A 467 -30.47 -36.02 -1.78
CA TYR A 467 -31.11 -35.18 -2.79
C TYR A 467 -30.87 -33.69 -2.55
N LYS A 468 -31.03 -33.24 -1.30
CA LYS A 468 -30.81 -31.83 -0.97
C LYS A 468 -29.34 -31.42 -1.11
N GLU A 469 -28.38 -32.31 -0.85
CA GLU A 469 -26.95 -32.03 -1.10
C GLU A 469 -26.64 -31.95 -2.60
N LEU A 470 -27.22 -32.84 -3.41
CA LEU A 470 -27.06 -32.81 -4.87
C LEU A 470 -27.67 -31.53 -5.46
N LEU A 471 -28.86 -31.12 -4.99
CA LEU A 471 -29.53 -29.88 -5.40
C LEU A 471 -28.77 -28.62 -4.95
N ASP A 472 -28.00 -28.68 -3.85
CA ASP A 472 -27.12 -27.59 -3.42
C ASP A 472 -26.03 -27.24 -4.45
N SER A 473 -25.71 -28.17 -5.35
CA SER A 473 -24.85 -27.89 -6.51
C SER A 473 -25.44 -26.76 -7.38
N PHE A 474 -26.76 -26.69 -7.58
CA PHE A 474 -27.36 -25.60 -8.37
C PHE A 474 -27.08 -24.23 -7.75
N ARG A 475 -27.15 -24.11 -6.42
CA ARG A 475 -26.81 -22.89 -5.69
C ARG A 475 -25.31 -22.58 -5.75
N ILE A 476 -24.44 -23.54 -5.41
CA ILE A 476 -22.98 -23.33 -5.32
C ILE A 476 -22.39 -22.83 -6.64
N TYR A 477 -22.93 -23.27 -7.78
CA TYR A 477 -22.48 -22.84 -9.11
C TYR A 477 -23.29 -21.69 -9.70
N GLY A 478 -24.26 -21.13 -8.96
CA GLY A 478 -25.09 -20.01 -9.44
C GLY A 478 -26.06 -20.38 -10.56
N ALA A 479 -26.39 -21.67 -10.70
CA ALA A 479 -27.39 -22.18 -11.64
C ALA A 479 -28.81 -22.04 -11.08
N ILE A 480 -29.20 -20.81 -10.77
CA ILE A 480 -30.51 -20.45 -10.23
C ILE A 480 -31.24 -19.52 -11.19
N GLU A 481 -32.57 -19.48 -11.10
CA GLU A 481 -33.34 -18.39 -11.68
C GLU A 481 -33.13 -17.13 -10.84
N PHE A 482 -32.70 -16.03 -11.47
CA PHE A 482 -32.51 -14.75 -10.79
C PHE A 482 -33.86 -14.01 -10.69
N PRO A 483 -34.13 -13.31 -9.58
CA PRO A 483 -35.36 -12.54 -9.40
C PRO A 483 -35.46 -11.40 -10.42
N GLU A 484 -36.68 -10.99 -10.72
CA GLU A 484 -36.95 -9.90 -11.67
C GLU A 484 -36.21 -8.61 -11.31
N GLY A 485 -35.56 -7.98 -12.30
CA GLY A 485 -34.78 -6.75 -12.13
C GLY A 485 -33.30 -6.95 -11.78
N VAL A 486 -32.90 -8.17 -11.41
CA VAL A 486 -31.52 -8.51 -11.03
C VAL A 486 -30.82 -9.21 -12.18
N ARG A 487 -29.69 -8.67 -12.65
CA ARG A 487 -28.93 -9.25 -13.77
C ARG A 487 -27.78 -10.12 -13.25
N PRO A 488 -27.66 -11.38 -13.67
CA PRO A 488 -26.51 -12.23 -13.30
C PRO A 488 -25.19 -11.72 -13.87
N THR A 489 -25.24 -10.90 -14.93
CA THR A 489 -24.09 -10.26 -15.59
C THR A 489 -23.69 -8.91 -14.99
N ASP A 490 -24.32 -8.50 -13.89
CA ASP A 490 -23.96 -7.27 -13.19
C ASP A 490 -22.53 -7.36 -12.61
N GLU A 491 -21.77 -6.27 -12.66
CA GLU A 491 -20.40 -6.16 -12.13
C GLU A 491 -20.33 -6.55 -10.65
N PHE A 492 -21.43 -6.37 -9.90
CA PHE A 492 -21.55 -6.79 -8.50
C PHE A 492 -21.27 -8.29 -8.29
N PHE A 493 -21.54 -9.12 -9.31
CA PHE A 493 -21.33 -10.55 -9.28
C PHE A 493 -19.99 -10.97 -9.92
N GLU A 494 -19.01 -10.09 -10.13
CA GLU A 494 -17.68 -10.50 -10.58
C GLU A 494 -16.93 -11.36 -9.54
N PRO A 495 -16.05 -12.29 -9.96
CA PRO A 495 -15.75 -12.71 -11.35
C PRO A 495 -16.80 -13.64 -11.97
N ARG A 496 -17.66 -14.26 -11.18
CA ARG A 496 -18.72 -15.18 -11.66
C ARG A 496 -20.00 -14.44 -12.04
N ASN A 497 -19.91 -13.40 -12.88
CA ASN A 497 -21.04 -12.60 -13.35
C ASN A 497 -21.61 -13.18 -14.66
N HIS A 498 -21.94 -14.47 -14.62
CA HIS A 498 -22.42 -15.21 -15.78
C HIS A 498 -23.67 -15.99 -15.40
N HIS A 499 -24.49 -16.29 -16.41
CA HIS A 499 -25.77 -16.96 -16.19
C HIS A 499 -25.61 -18.48 -16.25
N TYR A 500 -25.14 -19.08 -15.15
CA TYR A 500 -24.84 -20.51 -15.10
C TYR A 500 -26.10 -21.39 -15.19
N SER A 501 -25.91 -22.62 -15.66
CA SER A 501 -26.98 -23.63 -15.78
C SER A 501 -26.43 -25.06 -15.71
N PHE A 502 -27.31 -26.06 -15.64
CA PHE A 502 -26.94 -27.48 -15.67
C PHE A 502 -27.55 -28.22 -16.87
N LYS A 503 -26.81 -29.19 -17.41
CA LYS A 503 -27.28 -30.20 -18.38
C LYS A 503 -26.77 -31.59 -18.02
N LEU A 504 -27.31 -32.63 -18.67
CA LEU A 504 -26.94 -34.02 -18.34
C LEU A 504 -25.44 -34.30 -18.55
N THR A 505 -24.94 -34.10 -19.78
CA THR A 505 -23.54 -34.31 -20.18
C THR A 505 -23.09 -33.26 -21.20
N GLY A 506 -21.81 -32.85 -21.11
CA GLY A 506 -21.16 -31.91 -22.04
C GLY A 506 -20.93 -30.54 -21.40
N LYS A 507 -19.66 -30.19 -21.18
CA LYS A 507 -19.25 -28.94 -20.55
C LYS A 507 -19.02 -27.87 -21.62
N GLU A 508 -19.91 -26.89 -21.69
CA GLU A 508 -19.76 -25.69 -22.53
C GLU A 508 -19.68 -24.45 -21.63
N HIS A 509 -19.23 -23.31 -22.16
CA HIS A 509 -19.10 -22.07 -21.37
C HIS A 509 -20.38 -21.76 -20.57
N HIS A 510 -20.25 -21.77 -19.23
CA HIS A 510 -21.30 -21.50 -18.24
C HIS A 510 -22.41 -22.55 -18.10
N ALA A 511 -22.30 -23.71 -18.77
CA ALA A 511 -23.20 -24.84 -18.60
C ALA A 511 -22.48 -26.04 -17.98
N ASN A 512 -22.81 -26.34 -16.73
CA ASN A 512 -22.18 -27.41 -15.96
C ASN A 512 -22.81 -28.77 -16.29
N SER A 513 -21.98 -29.82 -16.33
CA SER A 513 -22.43 -31.20 -16.55
C SER A 513 -22.89 -31.84 -15.24
N TRP A 514 -24.10 -32.39 -15.19
CA TRP A 514 -24.61 -33.13 -14.05
C TRP A 514 -23.81 -34.42 -13.83
N LEU A 515 -23.62 -35.21 -14.88
CA LEU A 515 -22.68 -36.33 -14.96
C LEU A 515 -21.31 -35.87 -15.45
N PRO A 516 -20.23 -36.61 -15.17
CA PRO A 516 -18.96 -36.30 -15.80
C PRO A 516 -19.06 -36.37 -17.33
N SER A 517 -18.45 -35.41 -18.04
CA SER A 517 -18.48 -35.36 -19.51
C SER A 517 -17.68 -36.47 -20.17
N ARG A 518 -16.67 -37.01 -19.47
CA ARG A 518 -15.80 -38.12 -19.93
C ARG A 518 -15.67 -39.17 -18.84
N ASP A 519 -15.46 -40.43 -19.23
CA ASP A 519 -15.48 -41.56 -18.30
C ASP A 519 -14.34 -41.58 -17.27
N TYR A 520 -13.20 -40.93 -17.56
CA TYR A 520 -12.07 -40.81 -16.63
C TYR A 520 -12.18 -39.59 -15.69
N LEU A 521 -13.20 -38.73 -15.88
CA LEU A 521 -13.43 -37.56 -15.04
C LEU A 521 -14.43 -37.88 -13.93
N SER A 522 -14.34 -37.14 -12.82
CA SER A 522 -15.29 -37.20 -11.72
C SER A 522 -15.65 -35.79 -11.28
N ASN A 523 -16.89 -35.59 -10.82
CA ASN A 523 -17.39 -34.31 -10.31
C ASN A 523 -17.83 -34.46 -8.84
N ARG A 524 -18.19 -33.35 -8.18
CA ARG A 524 -18.50 -33.37 -6.74
C ARG A 524 -19.68 -34.28 -6.38
N ARG A 525 -20.67 -34.33 -7.27
CA ARG A 525 -21.89 -35.13 -7.11
C ARG A 525 -21.58 -36.62 -7.15
N LEU A 526 -20.79 -37.04 -8.15
CA LEU A 526 -20.37 -38.43 -8.28
C LEU A 526 -19.46 -38.86 -7.13
N ASP A 527 -18.44 -38.07 -6.77
CA ASP A 527 -17.54 -38.34 -5.63
C ASP A 527 -18.32 -38.53 -4.31
N TYR A 528 -19.32 -37.70 -4.05
CA TYR A 528 -20.11 -37.82 -2.82
C TYR A 528 -20.92 -39.12 -2.78
N LEU A 529 -21.62 -39.45 -3.86
CA LEU A 529 -22.38 -40.71 -3.96
C LEU A 529 -21.46 -41.93 -3.90
N ASP A 530 -20.31 -41.85 -4.55
CA ASP A 530 -19.29 -42.90 -4.56
C ASP A 530 -18.80 -43.22 -3.14
N LYS A 531 -18.48 -42.19 -2.34
CA LYS A 531 -18.10 -42.36 -0.93
C LYS A 531 -19.20 -43.00 -0.08
N ILE A 532 -20.47 -42.64 -0.33
CA ILE A 532 -21.61 -43.25 0.36
C ILE A 532 -21.72 -44.74 0.00
N PHE A 533 -21.63 -45.07 -1.29
CA PHE A 533 -21.80 -46.43 -1.77
C PHE A 533 -20.64 -47.34 -1.35
N LEU A 534 -19.42 -46.80 -1.32
CA LEU A 534 -18.25 -47.45 -0.75
C LEU A 534 -18.44 -47.74 0.76
N ASN A 535 -18.97 -46.78 1.52
CA ASN A 535 -19.24 -46.96 2.96
C ASN A 535 -20.32 -48.03 3.22
N LEU A 536 -21.29 -48.17 2.30
CA LEU A 536 -22.32 -49.21 2.34
C LEU A 536 -21.83 -50.59 1.87
N GLY A 537 -20.58 -50.71 1.39
CA GLY A 537 -20.01 -51.98 0.95
C GLY A 537 -20.56 -52.49 -0.39
N ILE A 538 -21.08 -51.61 -1.25
CA ILE A 538 -21.64 -51.97 -2.55
C ILE A 538 -20.51 -52.32 -3.53
N GLN A 539 -20.60 -53.48 -4.18
CA GLN A 539 -19.67 -53.85 -5.26
C GLN A 539 -19.92 -52.99 -6.51
N ASN A 540 -18.85 -52.62 -7.22
CA ASN A 540 -18.90 -51.66 -8.34
C ASN A 540 -19.51 -50.30 -7.95
N HIS A 541 -19.24 -49.84 -6.71
CA HIS A 541 -19.81 -48.63 -6.10
C HIS A 541 -19.80 -47.41 -7.03
N GLU A 542 -18.69 -47.13 -7.71
CA GLU A 542 -18.56 -45.97 -8.62
C GLU A 542 -19.53 -46.05 -9.82
N SER A 543 -19.64 -47.24 -10.43
CA SER A 543 -20.53 -47.48 -11.57
C SER A 543 -22.01 -47.40 -11.15
N GLU A 544 -22.36 -47.95 -9.98
CA GLU A 544 -23.71 -47.83 -9.43
C GLU A 544 -24.05 -46.39 -9.02
N ALA A 545 -23.10 -45.64 -8.47
CA ALA A 545 -23.25 -44.22 -8.14
C ALA A 545 -23.49 -43.36 -9.39
N LYS A 546 -22.71 -43.59 -10.47
CA LYS A 546 -22.90 -42.94 -11.78
C LYS A 546 -24.26 -43.29 -12.39
N CYS A 547 -24.67 -44.56 -12.31
CA CYS A 547 -25.98 -45.02 -12.77
C CYS A 547 -27.13 -44.36 -11.99
N LEU A 548 -27.00 -44.23 -10.66
CA LEU A 548 -27.97 -43.52 -9.83
C LEU A 548 -28.07 -42.05 -10.24
N LEU A 549 -26.93 -41.35 -10.34
CA LEU A 549 -26.90 -39.92 -10.67
C LEU A 549 -27.57 -39.65 -12.03
N LYS A 550 -27.36 -40.54 -13.00
CA LYS A 550 -28.04 -40.52 -14.31
C LYS A 550 -29.55 -40.71 -14.18
N LYS A 551 -29.99 -41.72 -13.42
CA LYS A 551 -31.42 -42.01 -13.18
C LYS A 551 -32.14 -40.88 -12.44
N ILE A 552 -31.48 -40.23 -11.48
CA ILE A 552 -32.04 -39.05 -10.80
C ILE A 552 -32.35 -37.96 -11.83
N TRP A 553 -31.47 -37.73 -12.80
CA TRP A 553 -31.71 -36.72 -13.83
C TRP A 553 -32.81 -37.12 -14.82
N GLU A 554 -32.68 -38.28 -15.46
CA GLU A 554 -33.55 -38.69 -16.57
C GLU A 554 -34.92 -39.20 -16.13
N SER A 555 -35.00 -39.83 -14.95
CA SER A 555 -36.19 -40.57 -14.52
C SER A 555 -36.91 -39.94 -13.31
N ASP A 556 -36.24 -39.08 -12.55
CA ASP A 556 -36.85 -38.38 -11.40
C ASP A 556 -37.05 -36.89 -11.73
N PHE A 557 -35.97 -36.13 -11.97
CA PHE A 557 -36.06 -34.69 -12.24
C PHE A 557 -36.76 -34.35 -13.55
N PHE A 558 -36.44 -35.07 -14.65
CA PHE A 558 -36.89 -34.70 -16.00
C PHE A 558 -37.45 -35.88 -16.80
N SER A 559 -38.44 -36.58 -16.24
CA SER A 559 -39.14 -37.69 -16.89
C SER A 559 -40.05 -37.26 -18.05
N GLU A 560 -40.42 -38.20 -18.94
CA GLU A 560 -41.38 -37.94 -20.05
C GLU A 560 -42.83 -37.67 -19.58
N ASN A 561 -43.16 -38.00 -18.33
CA ASN A 561 -44.41 -37.63 -17.65
C ASN A 561 -44.18 -36.38 -16.78
N PRO A 562 -45.21 -35.55 -16.50
CA PRO A 562 -45.05 -34.34 -15.68
C PRO A 562 -44.36 -34.67 -14.36
N SER A 563 -43.11 -34.23 -14.22
CA SER A 563 -42.33 -34.47 -13.03
C SER A 563 -42.74 -33.50 -11.93
N VAL A 564 -42.84 -33.98 -10.68
CA VAL A 564 -43.03 -33.13 -9.50
C VAL A 564 -41.92 -32.08 -9.34
N TRP A 565 -40.79 -32.26 -10.03
CA TRP A 565 -39.66 -31.34 -10.02
C TRP A 565 -39.76 -30.19 -11.03
N GLU A 566 -40.66 -30.24 -12.02
CA GLU A 566 -40.89 -29.12 -12.97
C GLU A 566 -41.42 -27.86 -12.28
N GLU A 567 -42.04 -28.00 -11.11
CA GLU A 567 -42.46 -26.87 -10.28
C GLU A 567 -41.27 -26.06 -9.75
N VAL A 568 -40.11 -26.71 -9.55
CA VAL A 568 -38.95 -26.16 -8.81
C VAL A 568 -37.66 -26.06 -9.64
N LEU A 569 -37.56 -26.82 -10.74
CA LEU A 569 -36.47 -26.78 -11.72
C LEU A 569 -37.01 -26.31 -13.07
N VAL A 570 -36.46 -25.23 -13.62
CA VAL A 570 -36.92 -24.62 -14.86
C VAL A 570 -35.97 -24.98 -16.00
N GLY A 571 -36.53 -25.56 -17.07
CA GLY A 571 -35.83 -25.81 -18.32
C GLY A 571 -35.88 -24.61 -19.26
N SER A 572 -34.77 -24.33 -19.94
CA SER A 572 -34.70 -23.29 -20.98
C SER A 572 -33.83 -23.77 -22.14
N MET A 573 -34.09 -23.29 -23.35
CA MET A 573 -33.34 -23.66 -24.55
C MET A 573 -32.34 -22.57 -24.94
N GLU A 574 -31.05 -22.89 -24.93
CA GLU A 574 -29.98 -21.94 -25.27
C GLU A 574 -29.36 -22.24 -26.64
N ARG A 575 -29.17 -21.20 -27.45
CA ARG A 575 -28.80 -21.28 -28.88
C ARG A 575 -27.51 -22.04 -29.20
N LYS A 576 -26.62 -22.28 -28.23
CA LYS A 576 -25.36 -23.02 -28.40
C LYS A 576 -25.28 -24.32 -27.59
N VAL A 577 -25.85 -24.30 -26.37
CA VAL A 577 -25.69 -25.36 -25.37
C VAL A 577 -26.79 -26.43 -25.42
N GLY A 578 -27.98 -26.06 -25.93
CA GLY A 578 -29.19 -26.91 -25.93
C GLY A 578 -30.08 -26.68 -24.71
N THR A 579 -30.81 -27.71 -24.28
CA THR A 579 -31.69 -27.65 -23.11
C THR A 579 -30.86 -27.64 -21.82
N VAL A 580 -31.06 -26.62 -21.01
CA VAL A 580 -30.38 -26.43 -19.73
C VAL A 580 -31.39 -26.12 -18.63
N TYR A 581 -31.02 -26.41 -17.38
CA TYR A 581 -31.90 -26.31 -16.23
C TYR A 581 -31.33 -25.45 -15.11
N ARG A 582 -32.22 -24.78 -14.38
CA ARG A 582 -31.92 -23.92 -13.24
C ARG A 582 -32.89 -24.17 -12.10
N ALA A 583 -32.45 -23.94 -10.86
CA ALA A 583 -33.32 -24.05 -9.70
C ALA A 583 -34.02 -22.71 -9.40
N LYS A 584 -35.31 -22.74 -9.10
CA LYS A 584 -36.05 -21.54 -8.68
C LYS A 584 -35.55 -21.04 -7.32
N HIS A 585 -35.30 -19.74 -7.22
CA HIS A 585 -34.81 -19.13 -5.98
C HIS A 585 -35.85 -19.19 -4.84
N GLU A 586 -37.15 -19.24 -5.15
CA GLU A 586 -38.25 -19.25 -4.18
C GLU A 586 -38.33 -20.53 -3.31
N TYR A 587 -37.69 -21.62 -3.76
CA TYR A 587 -37.72 -22.92 -3.07
C TYR A 587 -36.54 -23.12 -2.12
N TRP A 588 -35.75 -22.09 -1.84
CA TRP A 588 -34.68 -22.12 -0.86
C TRP A 588 -35.14 -21.58 0.47
N GLU A 589 -35.24 -22.48 1.46
CA GLU A 589 -35.62 -22.17 2.84
C GLU A 589 -34.40 -21.80 3.68
N LEU A 590 -34.64 -20.95 4.68
CA LEU A 590 -33.64 -20.56 5.65
C LEU A 590 -33.56 -21.58 6.80
N THR A 591 -32.37 -21.72 7.36
CA THR A 591 -32.09 -22.56 8.52
C THR A 591 -31.29 -21.72 9.51
N MET A 592 -31.63 -21.77 10.81
CA MET A 592 -31.09 -20.83 11.80
C MET A 592 -30.01 -21.49 12.65
N GLY A 593 -28.82 -20.90 12.70
CA GLY A 593 -27.70 -21.41 13.53
C GLY A 593 -27.57 -20.74 14.90
N PHE A 594 -28.57 -19.97 15.32
CA PHE A 594 -28.68 -19.32 16.63
C PHE A 594 -30.15 -19.24 17.06
N GLY A 595 -30.43 -18.80 18.29
CA GLY A 595 -31.77 -18.70 18.87
C GLY A 595 -32.04 -19.77 19.94
N ASP A 596 -33.29 -19.88 20.40
CA ASP A 596 -33.67 -20.78 21.49
C ASP A 596 -33.54 -22.27 21.13
N ASN A 597 -33.75 -22.61 19.86
CA ASN A 597 -33.59 -23.96 19.32
C ASN A 597 -32.88 -23.91 17.95
N PRO A 598 -31.54 -23.73 17.92
CA PRO A 598 -30.80 -23.65 16.67
C PRO A 598 -30.82 -24.99 15.94
N ASN A 599 -30.88 -24.94 14.61
CA ASN A 599 -30.79 -26.12 13.78
C ASN A 599 -29.41 -26.80 13.90
N GLU A 600 -29.37 -28.09 13.59
CA GLU A 600 -28.15 -28.86 13.65
C GLU A 600 -27.19 -28.48 12.52
N PHE A 601 -25.94 -28.22 12.87
CA PHE A 601 -24.85 -28.06 11.93
C PHE A 601 -23.81 -29.17 12.12
N TYR A 602 -23.11 -29.50 11.04
CA TYR A 602 -22.07 -30.51 11.02
C TYR A 602 -20.79 -29.93 10.45
N ARG A 603 -19.65 -30.23 11.08
CA ARG A 603 -18.34 -29.75 10.69
C ARG A 603 -17.39 -30.92 10.44
N CYS A 604 -16.69 -30.87 9.31
CA CYS A 604 -15.62 -31.83 9.03
C CYS A 604 -14.32 -31.40 9.73
N PRO A 605 -13.69 -32.22 10.61
CA PRO A 605 -12.44 -31.87 11.25
C PRO A 605 -11.24 -31.89 10.29
N LYS A 606 -11.36 -32.51 9.11
CA LYS A 606 -10.27 -32.62 8.11
C LYS A 606 -10.23 -31.46 7.12
N CYS A 607 -11.38 -31.05 6.56
CA CYS A 607 -11.46 -29.96 5.58
C CYS A 607 -12.13 -28.68 6.09
N ASP A 608 -12.65 -28.70 7.32
CA ASP A 608 -13.34 -27.57 7.98
C ASP A 608 -14.69 -27.16 7.34
N LYS A 609 -15.22 -27.96 6.41
CA LYS A 609 -16.51 -27.68 5.76
C LYS A 609 -17.64 -27.77 6.79
N LEU A 610 -18.43 -26.71 6.84
CA LEU A 610 -19.71 -26.65 7.54
C LEU A 610 -20.85 -27.05 6.60
N THR A 611 -21.77 -27.90 7.07
CA THR A 611 -22.96 -28.34 6.34
C THR A 611 -24.15 -28.52 7.29
N LEU A 612 -25.37 -28.45 6.75
CA LEU A 612 -26.62 -28.67 7.48
C LEU A 612 -26.99 -30.14 7.63
N ARG A 613 -26.29 -31.05 6.94
CA ARG A 613 -26.70 -32.45 6.81
C ARG A 613 -25.52 -33.39 6.98
N SER A 614 -25.77 -34.53 7.61
CA SER A 614 -24.84 -35.65 7.67
C SER A 614 -25.53 -36.90 7.13
N VAL A 615 -24.96 -37.51 6.09
CA VAL A 615 -25.33 -38.85 5.62
C VAL A 615 -24.16 -39.76 5.94
N ARG A 616 -24.36 -40.69 6.88
CA ARG A 616 -23.32 -41.63 7.35
C ARG A 616 -22.02 -40.96 7.81
N ASP A 617 -22.09 -39.72 8.31
CA ASP A 617 -20.95 -38.88 8.68
C ASP A 617 -19.95 -38.63 7.54
N ILE A 618 -20.39 -38.73 6.29
CA ILE A 618 -19.53 -38.53 5.11
C ILE A 618 -19.48 -37.06 4.74
N CYS A 619 -18.26 -36.52 4.56
CA CYS A 619 -18.09 -35.14 4.12
C CYS A 619 -18.45 -34.98 2.62
N PRO A 620 -19.27 -33.98 2.25
CA PRO A 620 -19.60 -33.70 0.85
C PRO A 620 -18.50 -33.00 0.06
N SER A 621 -17.41 -32.57 0.73
CA SER A 621 -16.28 -31.96 0.03
C SER A 621 -15.59 -32.98 -0.88
N TYR A 622 -15.27 -32.56 -2.11
CA TYR A 622 -14.64 -33.41 -3.13
C TYR A 622 -13.37 -34.07 -2.59
N LYS A 623 -13.27 -35.40 -2.70
CA LYS A 623 -12.14 -36.22 -2.23
C LYS A 623 -11.78 -36.08 -0.74
N CYS A 624 -12.64 -35.46 0.06
CA CYS A 624 -12.49 -35.47 1.51
C CYS A 624 -13.10 -36.75 2.06
N ASP A 625 -12.29 -37.50 2.79
CA ASP A 625 -12.57 -38.72 3.57
C ASP A 625 -12.80 -38.41 5.06
N GLY A 626 -12.78 -37.13 5.46
CA GLY A 626 -13.03 -36.72 6.84
C GLY A 626 -14.47 -37.02 7.28
N LYS A 627 -14.64 -37.42 8.55
CA LYS A 627 -15.95 -37.73 9.12
C LYS A 627 -16.59 -36.50 9.76
N LEU A 628 -17.83 -36.19 9.37
CA LEU A 628 -18.60 -35.08 9.91
C LEU A 628 -18.87 -35.27 11.40
N LYS A 629 -18.76 -34.19 12.17
CA LYS A 629 -19.15 -34.14 13.57
C LYS A 629 -20.27 -33.11 13.74
N LYS A 630 -21.29 -33.45 14.51
CA LYS A 630 -22.33 -32.51 14.91
C LYS A 630 -21.73 -31.42 15.80
N ILE A 631 -22.05 -30.16 15.52
CA ILE A 631 -21.55 -29.00 16.23
C ILE A 631 -22.68 -28.04 16.60
N ASN A 632 -22.47 -27.24 17.65
CA ASN A 632 -23.28 -26.06 17.94
C ASN A 632 -22.48 -24.81 17.52
N PRO A 633 -22.87 -24.11 16.42
CA PRO A 633 -22.14 -22.94 15.94
C PRO A 633 -22.03 -21.82 16.98
N VAL A 634 -23.00 -21.68 17.89
CA VAL A 634 -22.99 -20.64 18.93
C VAL A 634 -21.83 -20.85 19.91
N GLU A 635 -21.66 -22.09 20.37
CA GLU A 635 -20.63 -22.44 21.36
C GLU A 635 -19.25 -22.57 20.73
N GLU A 636 -19.15 -23.25 19.59
CA GLU A 636 -17.86 -23.51 18.94
C GLU A 636 -17.26 -22.28 18.24
N MET A 637 -18.08 -21.30 17.87
CA MET A 637 -17.63 -20.06 17.24
C MET A 637 -17.78 -18.83 18.14
N LYS A 638 -17.93 -19.00 19.46
CA LYS A 638 -18.08 -17.90 20.42
C LYS A 638 -16.93 -16.88 20.37
N ASP A 639 -15.72 -17.34 20.09
CA ASP A 639 -14.50 -16.52 20.04
C ASP A 639 -14.19 -16.03 18.61
N ASN A 640 -15.05 -16.34 17.63
CA ASN A 640 -14.84 -15.93 16.25
C ASN A 640 -15.10 -14.43 16.07
N HIS A 641 -14.06 -13.69 15.67
CA HIS A 641 -14.12 -12.24 15.46
C HIS A 641 -15.25 -11.79 14.52
N TYR A 642 -15.37 -12.40 13.33
CA TYR A 642 -16.34 -11.97 12.33
C TYR A 642 -17.78 -12.31 12.74
N ARG A 643 -17.99 -13.47 13.38
CA ARG A 643 -19.30 -13.83 13.93
C ARG A 643 -19.75 -12.80 14.97
N ASN A 644 -18.87 -12.47 15.92
CA ASN A 644 -19.15 -11.46 16.94
C ASN A 644 -19.34 -10.07 16.32
N LEU A 645 -18.56 -9.72 15.29
CA LEU A 645 -18.69 -8.45 14.58
C LEU A 645 -20.06 -8.30 13.93
N TYR A 646 -20.52 -9.31 13.16
CA TYR A 646 -21.83 -9.27 12.51
C TYR A 646 -22.99 -9.30 13.52
N MET A 647 -22.79 -9.95 14.68
CA MET A 647 -23.80 -10.05 15.74
C MET A 647 -23.85 -8.83 16.67
N SER A 648 -22.85 -7.94 16.68
CA SER A 648 -22.78 -6.82 17.66
C SER A 648 -22.57 -5.43 17.07
N ILE A 649 -22.16 -5.29 15.80
CA ILE A 649 -21.90 -3.97 15.22
C ILE A 649 -23.20 -3.18 15.05
N GLU A 650 -23.18 -1.89 15.42
CA GLU A 650 -24.30 -0.99 15.18
C GLU A 650 -24.48 -0.73 13.67
N PRO A 651 -25.71 -0.79 13.13
CA PRO A 651 -25.96 -0.63 11.70
C PRO A 651 -25.91 0.84 11.25
N LYS A 652 -24.78 1.53 11.47
CA LYS A 652 -24.56 2.91 11.03
C LYS A 652 -23.76 2.96 9.73
N VAL A 653 -24.18 3.81 8.80
CA VAL A 653 -23.42 4.08 7.56
C VAL A 653 -22.11 4.78 7.93
N MET A 654 -21.04 4.44 7.21
CA MET A 654 -19.74 5.08 7.29
C MET A 654 -19.37 5.56 5.90
N GLU A 655 -19.38 6.86 5.70
CA GLU A 655 -18.87 7.50 4.49
C GLU A 655 -17.38 7.77 4.65
N VAL A 656 -16.58 7.27 3.69
CA VAL A 656 -15.13 7.35 3.71
C VAL A 656 -14.67 8.10 2.46
N ALA A 657 -13.83 9.11 2.63
CA ALA A 657 -13.24 9.83 1.51
C ALA A 657 -11.74 10.03 1.69
N GLU A 658 -11.02 10.18 0.58
CA GLU A 658 -9.64 10.62 0.64
C GLU A 658 -9.53 12.14 0.77
N HIS A 659 -8.41 12.59 1.32
CA HIS A 659 -7.99 13.98 1.26
C HIS A 659 -6.48 14.07 0.99
N THR A 660 -6.14 14.08 -0.30
CA THR A 660 -4.77 14.08 -0.79
C THR A 660 -4.53 15.31 -1.66
N ALA A 661 -3.26 15.68 -1.86
CA ALA A 661 -2.89 16.74 -2.80
C ALA A 661 -3.02 16.30 -4.28
N GLN A 662 -3.85 15.29 -4.55
CA GLN A 662 -4.25 14.85 -5.89
C GLN A 662 -5.66 15.36 -6.25
N LEU A 663 -6.40 15.88 -5.27
CA LEU A 663 -7.70 16.50 -5.49
C LEU A 663 -7.49 17.97 -5.88
N THR A 664 -8.39 18.51 -6.71
CA THR A 664 -8.42 19.96 -6.94
C THR A 664 -8.78 20.69 -5.65
N SER A 665 -8.34 21.95 -5.51
CA SER A 665 -8.62 22.77 -4.32
C SER A 665 -10.12 22.86 -4.01
N GLN A 666 -10.97 22.90 -5.04
CA GLN A 666 -12.43 22.92 -4.88
C GLN A 666 -12.97 21.60 -4.32
N ASN A 667 -12.56 20.45 -4.87
CA ASN A 667 -13.01 19.13 -4.40
C ASN A 667 -12.48 18.83 -2.98
N ALA A 668 -11.23 19.21 -2.69
CA ALA A 668 -10.67 19.10 -1.34
C ALA A 668 -11.46 19.91 -0.31
N ALA A 669 -11.79 21.17 -0.62
CA ALA A 669 -12.62 22.02 0.23
C ALA A 669 -14.03 21.44 0.44
N GLU A 670 -14.68 20.96 -0.63
CA GLU A 670 -16.00 20.34 -0.52
C GLU A 670 -16.00 19.11 0.41
N LYS A 671 -15.02 18.21 0.27
CA LYS A 671 -14.88 17.05 1.17
C LYS A 671 -14.60 17.44 2.61
N GLN A 672 -13.81 18.49 2.82
CA GLN A 672 -13.56 19.04 4.14
C GLN A 672 -14.86 19.57 4.76
N ASP A 673 -15.67 20.33 4.02
CA ASP A 673 -16.95 20.86 4.50
C ASP A 673 -17.97 19.76 4.78
N ARG A 674 -18.00 18.70 3.95
CA ARG A 674 -18.84 17.52 4.18
C ARG A 674 -18.40 16.72 5.41
N PHE A 675 -17.11 16.65 5.69
CA PHE A 675 -16.59 16.08 6.93
C PHE A 675 -16.96 16.94 8.15
N TYR A 676 -16.91 18.27 8.02
CA TYR A 676 -17.38 19.21 9.05
C TYR A 676 -18.86 19.07 9.37
N ARG A 677 -19.69 18.87 8.34
CA ARG A 677 -21.13 18.59 8.47
C ARG A 677 -21.45 17.15 8.91
N GLY A 678 -20.44 16.31 9.09
CA GLY A 678 -20.62 14.92 9.50
C GLY A 678 -21.23 14.01 8.42
N GLU A 679 -21.29 14.47 7.16
CA GLU A 679 -21.71 13.66 6.02
C GLU A 679 -20.62 12.67 5.60
N ILE A 680 -19.35 13.05 5.77
CA ILE A 680 -18.20 12.15 5.68
C ILE A 680 -17.75 11.83 7.10
N ASN A 681 -17.60 10.54 7.40
CA ASN A 681 -17.24 10.06 8.73
C ASN A 681 -15.74 9.83 8.88
N VAL A 682 -15.08 9.38 7.80
CA VAL A 682 -13.66 9.05 7.82
C VAL A 682 -12.95 9.76 6.68
N LEU A 683 -11.92 10.54 7.00
CA LEU A 683 -11.00 11.07 6.00
C LEU A 683 -9.67 10.30 6.05
N SER A 684 -9.30 9.73 4.91
CA SER A 684 -7.99 9.13 4.68
C SER A 684 -7.06 10.18 4.06
N CYS A 685 -6.14 10.69 4.86
CA CYS A 685 -5.33 11.87 4.56
C CYS A 685 -3.87 11.50 4.31
N SER A 686 -3.23 12.25 3.41
CA SER A 686 -1.77 12.30 3.31
C SER A 686 -1.18 13.39 4.23
N THR A 687 -0.03 13.96 3.87
CA THR A 687 0.57 15.12 4.55
C THR A 687 -0.27 16.42 4.51
N THR A 688 -1.41 16.41 3.82
CA THR A 688 -2.30 17.58 3.63
C THR A 688 -2.84 18.14 4.94
N PHE A 689 -3.03 17.28 5.95
CA PHE A 689 -3.50 17.67 7.28
C PHE A 689 -2.38 17.76 8.34
N GLU A 690 -1.11 17.74 7.93
CA GLU A 690 0.02 18.02 8.84
C GLU A 690 0.19 19.52 9.07
N LEU A 691 0.08 20.33 8.00
CA LEU A 691 0.24 21.78 8.03
C LEU A 691 -1.07 22.48 8.38
N GLY A 692 -1.16 23.09 9.57
CA GLY A 692 -2.00 24.26 9.92
C GLY A 692 -3.53 24.25 9.74
N ILE A 693 -4.11 23.38 8.91
CA ILE A 693 -5.54 23.39 8.60
C ILE A 693 -6.31 22.92 9.83
N ASP A 694 -7.23 23.75 10.31
CA ASP A 694 -8.19 23.32 11.32
C ASP A 694 -9.20 22.39 10.65
N VAL A 695 -9.48 21.24 11.27
CA VAL A 695 -10.50 20.26 10.83
C VAL A 695 -11.58 20.09 11.89
N GLY A 696 -11.58 21.00 12.87
CA GLY A 696 -12.41 20.90 14.05
C GLY A 696 -11.85 19.92 15.07
N GLN A 697 -12.71 19.52 16.00
CA GLN A 697 -12.32 18.81 17.20
C GLN A 697 -12.38 17.30 16.95
N LEU A 698 -11.28 16.57 17.16
CA LEU A 698 -11.23 15.11 17.01
C LEU A 698 -10.77 14.45 18.30
N GLU A 699 -11.35 13.31 18.64
CA GLU A 699 -10.94 12.49 19.79
C GLU A 699 -9.84 11.50 19.39
N THR A 700 -10.01 10.85 18.24
CA THR A 700 -9.22 9.69 17.83
C THR A 700 -8.60 9.90 16.46
N ILE A 701 -7.34 9.50 16.32
CA ILE A 701 -6.66 9.40 15.03
C ILE A 701 -6.04 8.02 14.84
N LEU A 702 -5.92 7.62 13.58
CA LEU A 702 -5.21 6.42 13.16
C LEU A 702 -4.05 6.82 12.24
N MET A 703 -2.83 6.48 12.60
CA MET A 703 -1.68 6.52 11.72
C MET A 703 -1.46 5.12 11.14
N ARG A 704 -1.58 4.97 9.82
CA ARG A 704 -1.48 3.66 9.15
C ARG A 704 -0.04 3.17 8.98
N ASN A 705 0.92 4.03 9.25
CA ASN A 705 2.34 3.72 9.28
C ASN A 705 2.99 4.62 10.34
N MET A 706 4.19 4.25 10.76
CA MET A 706 4.98 5.12 11.62
C MET A 706 5.39 6.38 10.84
N PRO A 707 5.08 7.61 11.32
CA PRO A 707 5.48 8.84 10.63
C PRO A 707 7.00 8.94 10.49
N PRO A 708 7.54 9.59 9.44
CA PRO A 708 8.98 9.58 9.15
C PRO A 708 9.83 10.23 10.25
N THR A 709 9.31 11.28 10.89
CA THR A 709 10.00 11.99 11.97
C THR A 709 9.08 12.21 13.18
N PRO A 710 9.66 12.46 14.38
CA PRO A 710 8.88 12.85 15.56
C PRO A 710 8.08 14.15 15.38
N SER A 711 8.55 15.07 14.52
CA SER A 711 7.81 16.30 14.19
C SER A 711 6.51 15.97 13.47
N ASN A 712 6.55 15.09 12.45
CA ASN A 712 5.34 14.64 11.76
C ASN A 712 4.40 13.92 12.72
N TYR A 713 4.94 13.07 13.62
CA TYR A 713 4.15 12.37 14.62
C TYR A 713 3.39 13.33 15.54
N ILE A 714 4.09 14.32 16.12
CA ILE A 714 3.48 15.29 17.04
C ILE A 714 2.44 16.16 16.32
N GLN A 715 2.70 16.58 15.08
CA GLN A 715 1.74 17.35 14.29
C GLN A 715 0.46 16.55 13.99
N ARG A 716 0.60 15.26 13.63
CA ARG A 716 -0.54 14.37 13.38
C ARG A 716 -1.28 14.02 14.68
N ALA A 717 -0.55 13.61 15.72
CA ALA A 717 -1.07 13.32 17.06
C ALA A 717 -1.78 14.53 17.70
N GLY A 718 -1.27 15.74 17.45
CA GLY A 718 -1.86 16.99 17.90
C GLY A 718 -3.17 17.38 17.22
N ARG A 719 -3.62 16.63 16.19
CA ARG A 719 -4.96 16.78 15.63
C ARG A 719 -6.04 16.18 16.53
N ALA A 720 -5.69 15.20 17.36
CA ALA A 720 -6.56 14.66 18.39
C ALA A 720 -6.49 15.50 19.69
N GLY A 721 -7.60 15.57 20.43
CA GLY A 721 -7.67 16.21 21.74
C GLY A 721 -7.70 17.74 21.71
N ARG A 722 -8.19 18.33 20.62
CA ARG A 722 -8.59 19.76 20.59
C ARG A 722 -9.92 19.98 21.32
N ARG A 723 -10.77 18.95 21.36
CA ARG A 723 -11.87 18.87 22.32
C ARG A 723 -11.31 18.73 23.71
N SER A 724 -12.05 19.31 24.63
CA SER A 724 -11.57 19.66 25.95
C SER A 724 -12.42 18.98 27.03
N ASP A 725 -13.24 18.01 26.62
CA ASP A 725 -14.10 17.12 27.38
C ASP A 725 -13.83 15.62 27.09
N SER A 726 -13.02 15.26 26.09
CA SER A 726 -12.63 13.89 25.76
C SER A 726 -11.11 13.68 25.72
N THR A 727 -10.66 12.45 25.98
CA THR A 727 -9.23 12.13 26.04
C THR A 727 -8.71 11.76 24.66
N ALA A 728 -7.64 12.42 24.20
CA ALA A 728 -7.07 12.14 22.89
C ALA A 728 -6.53 10.71 22.80
N PHE A 729 -6.87 9.98 21.73
CA PHE A 729 -6.36 8.64 21.46
C PHE A 729 -5.66 8.58 20.10
N SER A 730 -4.36 8.31 20.11
CA SER A 730 -3.54 8.17 18.90
C SER A 730 -3.13 6.71 18.73
N LEU A 731 -3.68 6.05 17.71
CA LEU A 731 -3.25 4.71 17.32
C LEU A 731 -2.26 4.78 16.16
N THR A 732 -1.11 4.13 16.30
CA THR A 732 -0.11 4.02 15.25
C THR A 732 0.12 2.56 14.88
N TYR A 733 -0.15 2.22 13.62
CA TYR A 733 0.14 0.91 13.05
C TYR A 733 1.54 0.92 12.45
N ALA A 734 2.44 0.09 12.98
CA ALA A 734 3.79 -0.12 12.48
C ALA A 734 3.77 -1.22 11.40
N LYS A 735 4.05 -0.85 10.15
CA LYS A 735 4.13 -1.78 9.02
C LYS A 735 5.39 -2.65 9.12
N ARG A 736 5.56 -3.64 8.22
CA ARG A 736 6.79 -4.45 8.08
C ARG A 736 7.90 -3.65 7.39
N ARG A 737 7.99 -2.36 7.69
CA ARG A 737 9.02 -1.44 7.27
C ARG A 737 9.97 -1.35 8.46
N PRO A 738 11.26 -1.65 8.32
CA PRO A 738 12.07 -1.65 9.53
C PRO A 738 12.24 -0.27 10.19
N HIS A 739 11.88 0.84 9.54
CA HIS A 739 11.71 2.14 10.21
C HIS A 739 10.61 2.05 11.28
N ASP A 740 9.42 1.59 10.87
CA ASP A 740 8.28 1.40 11.76
C ASP A 740 8.60 0.41 12.89
N LEU A 741 9.29 -0.69 12.57
CA LEU A 741 9.70 -1.70 13.57
C LEU A 741 10.75 -1.16 14.55
N PHE A 742 11.66 -0.29 14.10
CA PHE A 742 12.67 0.35 14.95
C PHE A 742 12.00 1.20 16.03
N TYR A 743 11.10 2.11 15.64
CA TYR A 743 10.40 2.94 16.62
C TYR A 743 9.28 2.20 17.35
N PHE A 744 8.80 1.06 16.85
CA PHE A 744 7.91 0.19 17.62
C PHE A 744 8.63 -0.44 18.82
N LYS A 745 9.93 -0.77 18.69
CA LYS A 745 10.73 -1.29 19.80
C LYS A 745 10.98 -0.26 20.90
N ASP A 746 11.05 1.03 20.54
CA ASP A 746 11.25 2.14 21.47
C ASP A 746 10.35 3.33 21.09
N PRO A 747 9.04 3.26 21.42
CA PRO A 747 8.06 4.26 21.00
C PRO A 747 8.26 5.61 21.69
N VAL A 748 8.94 5.63 22.85
CA VAL A 748 9.20 6.86 23.62
C VAL A 748 9.98 7.87 22.79
N LYS A 749 10.92 7.43 21.95
CA LYS A 749 11.66 8.32 21.03
C LYS A 749 10.76 9.08 20.06
N MET A 750 9.68 8.46 19.59
CA MET A 750 8.74 9.10 18.67
C MET A 750 7.79 10.07 19.39
N VAL A 751 7.29 9.67 20.57
CA VAL A 751 6.32 10.49 21.33
C VAL A 751 6.99 11.68 22.01
N SER A 752 8.17 11.49 22.61
CA SER A 752 8.91 12.57 23.29
C SER A 752 9.57 13.54 22.30
N GLY A 753 9.95 13.04 21.11
CA GLY A 753 10.34 13.78 19.92
C GLY A 753 10.97 15.15 20.14
N VAL A 754 12.29 15.19 20.38
CA VAL A 754 13.03 16.46 20.37
C VAL A 754 13.02 17.03 18.94
N ILE A 755 12.15 18.00 18.68
CA ILE A 755 12.09 18.71 17.41
C ILE A 755 13.23 19.73 17.40
N LYS A 756 14.27 19.48 16.59
CA LYS A 756 15.32 20.47 16.36
C LYS A 756 14.84 21.48 15.30
N PRO A 757 15.03 22.79 15.49
CA PRO A 757 14.61 23.77 14.51
C PRO A 757 15.41 23.60 13.20
N PRO A 758 14.77 23.71 12.03
CA PRO A 758 15.48 23.65 10.75
C PRO A 758 16.52 24.76 10.67
N LYS A 759 17.75 24.41 10.25
CA LYS A 759 18.84 25.39 10.05
C LYS A 759 18.83 25.86 8.60
N PHE A 760 18.39 27.09 8.37
CA PHE A 760 18.48 27.74 7.06
C PHE A 760 19.72 28.63 7.00
N GLU A 761 20.60 28.39 6.04
CA GLU A 761 21.74 29.28 5.80
C GLU A 761 21.37 30.35 4.77
N ILE A 762 20.94 31.52 5.26
CA ILE A 762 20.63 32.69 4.42
C ILE A 762 21.88 33.16 3.65
N LYS A 763 23.09 32.76 4.08
CA LYS A 763 24.37 33.15 3.48
C LYS A 763 24.86 32.20 2.36
N ASN A 764 24.01 31.27 1.89
CA ASN A 764 24.40 30.34 0.82
C ASN A 764 24.69 31.10 -0.50
N HIS A 765 25.97 31.19 -0.85
CA HIS A 765 26.45 31.94 -2.01
C HIS A 765 25.81 31.51 -3.34
N LYS A 766 25.50 30.21 -3.53
CA LYS A 766 24.93 29.69 -4.78
C LYS A 766 23.48 30.10 -4.98
N ILE A 767 22.69 29.94 -3.92
CA ILE A 767 21.27 30.31 -3.91
C ILE A 767 21.15 31.81 -4.21
N ILE A 768 21.99 32.61 -3.57
CA ILE A 768 22.05 34.06 -3.81
C ILE A 768 22.49 34.37 -5.24
N LEU A 769 23.55 33.72 -5.76
CA LEU A 769 24.01 33.96 -7.13
C LEU A 769 22.91 33.65 -8.16
N ARG A 770 22.14 32.56 -7.99
CA ARG A 770 21.00 32.24 -8.85
C ARG A 770 19.90 33.30 -8.76
N HIS A 771 19.62 33.83 -7.57
CA HIS A 771 18.70 34.98 -7.42
C HIS A 771 19.24 36.23 -8.11
N MET A 772 20.53 36.54 -7.98
CA MET A 772 21.17 37.66 -8.69
C MET A 772 21.01 37.50 -10.21
N ASN A 773 21.26 36.30 -10.74
CA ASN A 773 21.06 35.97 -12.15
C ASN A 773 19.60 36.21 -12.57
N SER A 774 18.64 35.75 -11.77
CA SER A 774 17.21 35.94 -12.04
C SER A 774 16.81 37.41 -12.09
N VAL A 775 17.30 38.24 -11.15
CA VAL A 775 17.08 39.70 -11.15
C VAL A 775 17.69 40.35 -12.38
N ALA A 776 18.92 39.99 -12.75
CA ALA A 776 19.60 40.53 -13.92
C ALA A 776 18.92 40.16 -15.24
N ILE A 777 18.52 38.89 -15.39
CA ILE A 777 17.81 38.40 -16.59
C ILE A 777 16.42 39.05 -16.69
N ALA A 778 15.70 39.19 -15.56
CA ALA A 778 14.41 39.86 -15.53
C ALA A 778 14.52 41.34 -15.93
N ALA A 779 15.56 42.05 -15.46
CA ALA A 779 15.83 43.42 -15.88
C ALA A 779 16.13 43.51 -17.39
N PHE A 780 16.93 42.58 -17.92
CA PHE A 780 17.22 42.50 -19.36
C PHE A 780 15.96 42.27 -20.21
N TRP A 781 15.10 41.31 -19.83
CA TRP A 781 13.86 41.01 -20.57
C TRP A 781 12.84 42.15 -20.51
N LYS A 782 12.84 42.94 -19.42
CA LYS A 782 11.99 44.13 -19.32
C LYS A 782 12.35 45.18 -20.37
N GLU A 783 13.63 45.35 -20.67
CA GLU A 783 14.12 46.26 -21.71
C GLU A 783 14.12 45.63 -23.11
N ASN A 784 14.17 44.30 -23.19
CA ASN A 784 14.26 43.55 -24.45
C ASN A 784 13.23 42.41 -24.50
N PRO A 785 11.92 42.71 -24.67
CA PRO A 785 10.84 41.72 -24.63
C PRO A 785 10.94 40.64 -25.72
N ASP A 786 11.56 40.97 -26.86
CA ASP A 786 11.78 40.06 -28.01
C ASP A 786 12.59 38.81 -27.64
N TYR A 787 13.32 38.83 -26.53
CA TYR A 787 14.17 37.72 -26.05
C TYR A 787 13.47 36.82 -25.01
N PHE A 788 12.20 37.07 -24.68
CA PHE A 788 11.43 36.31 -23.70
C PHE A 788 10.46 35.32 -24.37
N GLY A 789 10.21 34.17 -23.74
CA GLY A 789 9.27 33.15 -24.21
C GLY A 789 9.92 31.78 -24.41
N SER A 790 10.60 31.57 -25.54
CA SER A 790 11.20 30.29 -25.91
C SER A 790 12.73 30.32 -26.00
N CYS A 791 13.35 29.13 -26.02
CA CYS A 791 14.78 28.98 -26.32
C CYS A 791 15.15 29.56 -27.69
N GLU A 792 14.26 29.46 -28.69
CA GLU A 792 14.43 30.11 -29.99
C GLU A 792 14.55 31.64 -29.86
N SER A 793 13.57 32.26 -29.16
CA SER A 793 13.53 33.72 -28.98
C SER A 793 14.76 34.25 -28.23
N PHE A 794 15.32 33.46 -27.32
CA PHE A 794 16.51 33.85 -26.55
C PHE A 794 17.82 33.49 -27.28
N PHE A 795 18.14 32.22 -27.48
CA PHE A 795 19.46 31.79 -27.97
C PHE A 795 19.65 32.01 -29.48
N PHE A 796 18.60 31.85 -30.28
CA PHE A 796 18.65 31.87 -31.75
C PHE A 796 17.92 33.06 -32.36
N ASN A 797 17.87 34.19 -31.65
CA ASN A 797 17.19 35.39 -32.11
C ASN A 797 17.83 35.94 -33.40
N LYS A 798 16.99 36.34 -34.36
CA LYS A 798 17.41 36.86 -35.68
C LYS A 798 18.29 38.10 -35.62
N LYS A 799 18.21 38.92 -34.57
CA LYS A 799 19.03 40.14 -34.42
C LYS A 799 20.45 39.82 -33.96
N ASN A 800 20.57 39.08 -32.86
CA ASN A 800 21.80 38.61 -32.23
C ASN A 800 21.40 37.62 -31.12
N SER A 801 22.25 36.64 -30.80
CA SER A 801 22.02 35.71 -29.67
C SER A 801 21.74 36.47 -28.38
N GLY A 802 20.73 36.03 -27.62
CA GLY A 802 20.32 36.61 -26.35
C GLY A 802 21.45 36.59 -25.33
N THR A 803 22.34 35.60 -25.37
CA THR A 803 23.54 35.55 -24.52
C THR A 803 24.48 36.71 -24.85
N ALA A 804 24.69 37.02 -26.13
CA ALA A 804 25.54 38.12 -26.56
C ALA A 804 24.90 39.49 -26.28
N ALA A 805 23.59 39.63 -26.53
CA ALA A 805 22.83 40.83 -26.19
C ALA A 805 22.82 41.09 -24.68
N PHE A 806 22.66 40.04 -23.87
CA PHE A 806 22.71 40.13 -22.41
C PHE A 806 24.11 40.46 -21.89
N LYS A 807 25.17 39.89 -22.49
CA LYS A 807 26.55 40.28 -22.21
C LYS A 807 26.79 41.77 -22.49
N GLN A 808 26.25 42.28 -23.61
CA GLN A 808 26.33 43.71 -23.94
C GLN A 808 25.55 44.59 -22.95
N TYR A 809 24.39 44.13 -22.49
CA TYR A 809 23.59 44.80 -21.46
C TYR A 809 24.35 44.91 -20.13
N LEU A 810 24.93 43.80 -19.64
CA LEU A 810 25.67 43.79 -18.38
C LEU A 810 26.96 44.62 -18.44
N SER A 811 27.63 44.68 -19.60
CA SER A 811 28.81 45.53 -19.80
C SER A 811 28.53 47.03 -19.60
N ARG A 812 27.27 47.48 -19.74
CA ARG A 812 26.87 48.88 -19.48
C ARG A 812 26.74 49.21 -17.99
N LYS A 813 26.78 48.19 -17.12
CA LYS A 813 26.65 48.29 -15.67
C LYS A 813 25.46 49.17 -15.21
N PRO A 814 24.20 48.80 -15.51
CA PRO A 814 23.04 49.63 -15.19
C PRO A 814 22.89 49.89 -13.69
N ASN A 815 22.79 51.18 -13.29
CA ASN A 815 22.65 51.55 -11.87
C ASN A 815 21.38 51.00 -11.23
N SER A 816 20.25 50.94 -11.97
CA SER A 816 19.00 50.37 -11.50
C SER A 816 19.13 48.89 -11.11
N LEU A 817 19.94 48.13 -11.86
CA LEU A 817 20.23 46.73 -11.57
C LEU A 817 21.15 46.61 -10.33
N LEU A 818 22.17 47.46 -10.21
CA LEU A 818 23.07 47.45 -9.06
C LEU A 818 22.32 47.68 -7.73
N GLU A 819 21.41 48.67 -7.70
CA GLU A 819 20.57 48.95 -6.52
C GLU A 819 19.63 47.78 -6.19
N ALA A 820 19.03 47.16 -7.21
CA ALA A 820 18.20 45.97 -7.01
C ALA A 820 19.01 44.79 -6.43
N LEU A 821 20.23 44.55 -6.94
CA LEU A 821 21.12 43.51 -6.42
C LEU A 821 21.57 43.80 -4.98
N LYS A 822 21.91 45.04 -4.63
CA LYS A 822 22.25 45.44 -3.25
C LYS A 822 21.10 45.27 -2.27
N THR A 823 19.86 45.43 -2.73
CA THR A 823 18.66 45.22 -1.92
C THR A 823 18.40 43.73 -1.66
N VAL A 824 18.66 42.86 -2.64
CA VAL A 824 18.39 41.42 -2.56
C VAL A 824 19.51 40.65 -1.85
N VAL A 825 20.77 41.07 -2.00
CA VAL A 825 21.94 40.40 -1.43
C VAL A 825 22.26 40.96 -0.03
N PRO A 826 22.50 40.13 0.99
CA PRO A 826 22.96 40.59 2.30
C PRO A 826 24.29 41.38 2.21
N GLN A 827 24.41 42.46 2.98
CA GLN A 827 25.54 43.40 2.90
C GLN A 827 26.92 42.73 3.05
N GLU A 828 27.05 41.76 3.96
CA GLU A 828 28.31 41.01 4.20
C GLU A 828 28.79 40.21 2.98
N LEU A 829 27.91 39.95 2.01
CA LEU A 829 28.20 39.14 0.83
C LEU A 829 28.46 39.97 -0.43
N HIS A 830 28.25 41.29 -0.39
CA HIS A 830 28.44 42.18 -1.55
C HIS A 830 29.86 42.05 -2.11
N GLN A 831 30.87 42.12 -1.25
CA GLN A 831 32.27 41.99 -1.64
C GLN A 831 32.65 40.55 -2.05
N LYS A 832 32.16 39.53 -1.34
CA LYS A 832 32.48 38.12 -1.61
C LYS A 832 31.89 37.62 -2.93
N LEU A 833 30.68 38.06 -3.26
CA LEU A 833 29.99 37.67 -4.48
C LEU A 833 30.45 38.49 -5.68
N GLY A 834 31.01 39.69 -5.44
CA GLY A 834 31.47 40.59 -6.47
C GLY A 834 30.39 41.56 -6.97
N VAL A 835 29.43 41.93 -6.12
CA VAL A 835 28.30 42.80 -6.48
C VAL A 835 28.80 44.20 -6.84
N ASP A 836 29.72 44.75 -6.04
CA ASP A 836 30.24 46.11 -6.24
C ASP A 836 31.20 46.22 -7.43
N ASP A 837 32.02 45.19 -7.66
CA ASP A 837 33.04 45.19 -8.72
C ASP A 837 32.58 44.55 -10.04
N TRP A 838 31.36 43.97 -10.05
CA TRP A 838 30.76 43.23 -11.16
C TRP A 838 31.46 41.91 -11.53
N SER A 839 32.38 41.41 -10.70
CA SER A 839 33.06 40.12 -10.94
C SER A 839 32.10 38.92 -10.91
N TRP A 840 30.89 39.09 -10.35
CA TRP A 840 29.83 38.08 -10.43
C TRP A 840 29.40 37.75 -11.88
N VAL A 841 29.57 38.69 -12.82
CA VAL A 841 29.21 38.51 -14.24
C VAL A 841 30.03 37.40 -14.88
N ASP A 842 31.30 37.26 -14.49
CA ASP A 842 32.17 36.19 -15.00
C ASP A 842 31.65 34.80 -14.59
N LYS A 843 31.06 34.68 -13.39
CA LYS A 843 30.42 33.44 -12.91
C LYS A 843 29.18 33.05 -13.71
N LEU A 844 28.62 33.99 -14.47
CA LEU A 844 27.46 33.76 -15.33
C LEU A 844 27.86 33.54 -16.80
N LEU A 845 28.81 34.32 -17.32
CA LEU A 845 29.11 34.44 -18.75
C LEU A 845 30.49 33.91 -19.18
N SER A 846 31.34 33.45 -18.25
CA SER A 846 32.63 32.86 -18.59
C SER A 846 32.46 31.64 -19.50
N ASN A 847 33.21 31.56 -20.60
CA ASN A 847 33.16 30.42 -21.52
C ASN A 847 33.71 29.11 -20.90
N THR A 848 34.43 29.18 -19.78
CA THR A 848 34.99 28.00 -19.11
C THR A 848 34.12 27.46 -17.97
N TYR A 849 33.35 28.32 -17.29
CA TYR A 849 32.60 27.93 -16.09
C TYR A 849 31.31 28.72 -15.84
N GLY A 850 30.95 29.65 -16.72
CA GLY A 850 29.77 30.49 -16.57
C GLY A 850 28.49 29.67 -16.73
N SER A 851 27.59 29.74 -15.76
CA SER A 851 26.39 28.90 -15.76
C SER A 851 25.50 29.12 -17.00
N LEU A 852 25.39 30.37 -17.48
CA LEU A 852 24.64 30.67 -18.71
C LEU A 852 25.43 30.25 -19.95
N ALA A 853 26.74 30.45 -19.97
CA ALA A 853 27.58 30.06 -21.12
C ALA A 853 27.54 28.54 -21.36
N ILE A 854 27.64 27.73 -20.31
CA ILE A 854 27.53 26.26 -20.40
C ILE A 854 26.15 25.84 -20.92
N ALA A 855 25.07 26.47 -20.45
CA ALA A 855 23.72 26.20 -20.93
C ALA A 855 23.56 26.60 -22.41
N THR A 856 24.13 27.74 -22.82
CA THR A 856 24.15 28.20 -24.21
C THR A 856 24.91 27.21 -25.11
N GLU A 857 26.13 26.83 -24.73
CA GLU A 857 26.95 25.89 -25.50
C GLU A 857 26.25 24.54 -25.67
N LYS A 858 25.59 24.05 -24.62
CA LYS A 858 24.84 22.79 -24.65
C LYS A 858 23.75 22.82 -25.73
N ILE A 859 22.88 23.82 -25.72
CA ILE A 859 21.78 23.89 -26.71
C ILE A 859 22.30 24.19 -28.12
N GLU A 860 23.30 25.06 -28.27
CA GLU A 860 23.89 25.38 -29.57
C GLU A 860 24.51 24.13 -30.21
N LYS A 861 25.32 23.38 -29.47
CA LYS A 861 25.89 22.11 -29.97
C LYS A 861 24.81 21.08 -30.27
N ASP A 862 23.71 21.02 -29.48
CA ASP A 862 22.65 20.03 -29.70
C ASP A 862 21.94 20.32 -31.03
N ILE A 863 21.65 21.59 -31.32
CA ILE A 863 21.02 22.02 -32.57
C ILE A 863 21.98 21.86 -33.76
N GLU A 864 23.23 22.30 -33.64
CA GLU A 864 24.22 22.23 -34.74
C GLU A 864 24.42 20.78 -35.20
N ALA A 865 24.57 19.84 -34.26
CA ALA A 865 24.74 18.43 -34.58
C ALA A 865 23.49 17.85 -35.28
N LEU A 866 22.28 18.21 -34.83
CA LEU A 866 21.03 17.80 -35.47
C LEU A 866 20.89 18.38 -36.88
N GLU A 867 21.29 19.63 -37.10
CA GLU A 867 21.23 20.28 -38.42
C GLU A 867 22.19 19.65 -39.41
N VAL A 868 23.44 19.36 -38.99
CA VAL A 868 24.44 18.66 -39.81
C VAL A 868 23.93 17.28 -40.22
N ASN A 869 23.46 16.49 -39.24
CA ASN A 869 22.96 15.15 -39.49
C ASN A 869 21.68 15.17 -40.34
N MET A 870 20.80 16.16 -40.17
CA MET A 870 19.61 16.34 -40.99
C MET A 870 19.97 16.64 -42.46
N GLN A 871 20.97 17.48 -42.70
CA GLN A 871 21.48 17.75 -44.05
C GLN A 871 22.11 16.51 -44.67
N GLU A 872 22.87 15.73 -43.90
CA GLU A 872 23.47 14.47 -44.35
C GLU A 872 22.39 13.42 -44.68
N SER A 873 21.42 13.18 -43.81
CA SER A 873 20.28 12.29 -44.07
C SER A 873 19.48 12.73 -45.31
N SER A 874 19.31 14.04 -45.52
CA SER A 874 18.65 14.58 -46.72
C SER A 874 19.45 14.31 -48.00
N ARG A 875 20.78 14.44 -47.94
CA ARG A 875 21.70 14.08 -49.04
C ARG A 875 21.65 12.58 -49.36
N CYS A 876 21.55 11.74 -48.34
CA CYS A 876 21.40 10.29 -48.46
C CYS A 876 19.98 9.84 -48.85
N LYS A 877 19.05 10.78 -49.14
CA LYS A 877 17.63 10.54 -49.49
C LYS A 877 16.81 9.88 -48.37
N GLU A 878 17.26 9.97 -47.13
CA GLU A 878 16.56 9.49 -45.94
C GLU A 878 15.62 10.58 -45.38
N PHE A 879 14.65 11.00 -46.18
CA PHE A 879 13.75 12.12 -45.84
C PHE A 879 12.95 11.90 -44.55
N ALA A 880 12.65 10.65 -44.20
CA ALA A 880 11.96 10.32 -42.96
C ALA A 880 12.84 10.57 -41.72
N THR A 881 14.14 10.28 -41.79
CA THR A 881 15.12 10.54 -40.73
C THR A 881 15.35 12.05 -40.58
N ALA A 882 15.53 12.74 -41.71
CA ALA A 882 15.67 14.20 -41.73
C ALA A 882 14.44 14.92 -41.13
N LYS A 883 13.23 14.45 -41.44
CA LYS A 883 11.99 15.00 -40.87
C LYS A 883 11.93 14.83 -39.34
N LYS A 884 12.38 13.70 -38.79
CA LYS A 884 12.43 13.50 -37.34
C LYS A 884 13.39 14.47 -36.68
N MET A 885 14.58 14.64 -37.24
CA MET A 885 15.57 15.61 -36.74
C MET A 885 15.00 17.04 -36.75
N GLN A 886 14.25 17.41 -37.79
CA GLN A 886 13.55 18.69 -37.85
C GLN A 886 12.51 18.86 -36.72
N GLU A 887 11.73 17.81 -36.43
CA GLU A 887 10.74 17.82 -35.34
C GLU A 887 11.41 17.84 -33.95
N THR A 888 12.58 17.21 -33.78
CA THR A 888 13.41 17.28 -32.57
C THR A 888 13.99 18.69 -32.39
N ILE A 889 14.55 19.32 -33.44
CA ILE A 889 15.03 20.71 -33.42
C ILE A 889 13.91 21.65 -32.97
N LYS A 890 12.72 21.53 -33.58
CA LYS A 890 11.54 22.34 -33.21
C LYS A 890 11.14 22.14 -31.75
N THR A 891 11.29 20.92 -31.23
CA THR A 891 11.00 20.60 -29.83
C THR A 891 11.95 21.33 -28.88
N LEU A 892 13.25 21.30 -29.17
CA LEU A 892 14.29 21.98 -28.38
C LEU A 892 14.13 23.51 -28.43
N MET A 893 13.84 24.07 -29.61
CA MET A 893 13.64 25.50 -29.85
C MET A 893 12.42 26.08 -29.11
N ASP A 894 11.31 25.35 -29.09
CA ASP A 894 10.05 25.79 -28.47
C ASP A 894 10.04 25.66 -26.92
N ARG A 895 11.10 25.12 -26.30
CA ARG A 895 11.14 24.98 -24.84
C ARG A 895 11.02 26.36 -24.18
N GLN A 896 10.27 26.43 -23.08
CA GLN A 896 10.12 27.67 -22.31
C GLN A 896 11.46 28.07 -21.69
N ILE A 897 11.89 29.31 -21.92
CA ILE A 897 13.24 29.76 -21.56
C ILE A 897 13.48 29.70 -20.04
N ILE A 898 12.49 30.11 -19.23
CA ILE A 898 12.58 30.01 -17.75
C ILE A 898 12.80 28.55 -17.34
N GLY A 899 12.07 27.63 -17.98
CA GLY A 899 12.17 26.22 -17.67
C GLY A 899 13.56 25.66 -17.98
N TYR A 900 14.08 25.99 -19.17
CA TYR A 900 15.41 25.57 -19.60
C TYR A 900 16.54 26.13 -18.71
N LEU A 901 16.48 27.43 -18.38
CA LEU A 901 17.48 28.08 -17.52
C LEU A 901 17.47 27.52 -16.10
N SER A 902 16.28 27.21 -15.59
CA SER A 902 16.10 26.61 -14.27
C SER A 902 16.65 25.17 -14.24
N GLN A 903 16.32 24.33 -15.22
CA GLN A 903 16.86 22.95 -15.34
C GLN A 903 18.40 22.91 -15.36
N ASN A 904 19.02 23.87 -16.03
CA ASN A 904 20.49 24.02 -16.11
C ASN A 904 21.09 24.89 -14.98
N ASN A 905 20.39 25.05 -13.85
CA ASN A 905 20.88 25.73 -12.64
C ASN A 905 21.29 27.21 -12.79
N VAL A 906 20.87 27.89 -13.87
CA VAL A 906 21.19 29.32 -14.11
C VAL A 906 20.37 30.23 -13.19
N ILE A 907 19.10 29.89 -12.98
CA ILE A 907 18.15 30.61 -12.11
C ILE A 907 17.59 29.66 -11.03
N PRO A 908 16.91 30.18 -9.99
CA PRO A 908 16.36 29.35 -8.91
C PRO A 908 15.28 28.38 -9.40
N LYS A 909 15.25 27.19 -8.79
CA LYS A 909 14.24 26.14 -9.05
C LYS A 909 13.02 26.23 -8.13
N TYR A 910 13.19 26.64 -6.87
CA TYR A 910 12.10 26.67 -5.88
C TYR A 910 11.05 27.73 -6.26
N GLY A 911 9.85 27.27 -6.61
CA GLY A 911 8.72 28.11 -7.05
C GLY A 911 8.28 27.86 -8.51
N PHE A 912 9.08 27.16 -9.32
CA PHE A 912 8.72 26.78 -10.68
C PHE A 912 8.65 25.24 -10.81
N PRO A 913 7.51 24.65 -11.21
CA PRO A 913 7.38 23.20 -11.38
C PRO A 913 8.04 22.76 -12.69
N VAL A 914 9.38 22.88 -12.79
CA VAL A 914 10.14 22.57 -14.01
C VAL A 914 10.29 21.09 -14.29
N ASP A 915 10.40 20.29 -13.23
CA ASP A 915 10.56 18.83 -13.31
C ASP A 915 9.28 18.13 -12.84
N VAL A 916 8.11 18.73 -13.10
CA VAL A 916 6.81 18.15 -12.74
C VAL A 916 6.12 17.65 -14.00
N ILE A 917 5.72 16.39 -13.97
CA ILE A 917 4.92 15.74 -15.02
C ILE A 917 3.48 15.64 -14.55
N GLU A 918 2.57 15.96 -15.47
CA GLU A 918 1.13 15.75 -15.31
C GLU A 918 0.71 14.40 -15.94
N LEU A 919 -0.17 13.67 -15.26
CA LEU A 919 -0.98 12.61 -15.85
C LEU A 919 -2.36 13.17 -16.19
N GLN A 920 -2.63 13.40 -17.47
CA GLN A 920 -3.85 14.06 -17.93
C GLN A 920 -5.05 13.12 -17.91
N THR A 921 -6.12 13.56 -17.25
CA THR A 921 -7.36 12.78 -17.05
C THR A 921 -8.63 13.56 -17.41
N TYR A 922 -8.54 14.86 -17.67
CA TYR A 922 -9.68 15.77 -17.92
C TYR A 922 -10.52 15.42 -19.16
N HIS A 923 -10.05 14.51 -20.01
CA HIS A 923 -10.83 13.94 -21.11
C HIS A 923 -12.07 13.18 -20.61
N TYR A 924 -12.08 12.77 -19.34
CA TYR A 924 -13.21 12.11 -18.68
C TYR A 924 -13.84 13.06 -17.64
N PRO A 925 -15.17 13.03 -17.45
CA PRO A 925 -15.86 13.88 -16.47
C PRO A 925 -15.28 13.78 -15.05
N GLN A 926 -14.95 12.56 -14.62
CA GLN A 926 -14.35 12.26 -13.31
C GLN A 926 -12.94 12.84 -13.16
N GLY A 927 -12.24 13.14 -14.27
CA GLY A 927 -10.90 13.70 -14.25
C GLY A 927 -10.85 15.19 -13.92
N LYS A 928 -12.00 15.88 -13.89
CA LYS A 928 -12.07 17.33 -13.62
C LYS A 928 -11.89 17.68 -12.13
N THR A 929 -12.06 16.70 -11.24
CA THR A 929 -12.00 16.87 -9.78
C THR A 929 -10.63 16.53 -9.20
N ILE A 930 -9.66 16.18 -10.06
CA ILE A 930 -8.32 15.74 -9.68
C ILE A 930 -7.23 16.51 -10.44
N GLU A 931 -6.08 16.66 -9.80
CA GLU A 931 -4.86 17.22 -10.37
C GLU A 931 -3.69 16.26 -10.10
N LEU A 932 -3.33 15.50 -11.12
CA LEU A 932 -2.31 14.46 -11.02
C LEU A 932 -0.96 14.98 -11.50
N SER A 933 -0.23 15.64 -10.59
CA SER A 933 1.11 16.16 -10.84
C SER A 933 2.15 15.54 -9.90
N ARG A 934 3.31 15.16 -10.47
CA ARG A 934 4.43 14.53 -9.73
C ARG A 934 5.78 15.01 -10.23
N ASP A 935 6.73 15.10 -9.30
CA ASP A 935 8.15 15.21 -9.63
C ASP A 935 8.56 14.08 -10.60
N MET A 936 9.35 14.42 -11.61
CA MET A 936 9.81 13.57 -12.71
C MET A 936 10.34 12.22 -12.20
N LYS A 937 11.10 12.21 -11.10
CA LYS A 937 11.62 10.99 -10.48
C LYS A 937 10.53 9.98 -10.13
N ILE A 938 9.46 10.48 -9.51
CA ILE A 938 8.34 9.67 -9.04
C ILE A 938 7.41 9.36 -10.22
N ALA A 939 7.18 10.33 -11.09
CA ALA A 939 6.34 10.21 -12.28
C ALA A 939 6.86 9.12 -13.24
N LEU A 940 8.18 8.97 -13.36
CA LEU A 940 8.78 7.89 -14.14
C LEU A 940 8.41 6.50 -13.65
N SER A 941 7.86 6.34 -12.43
CA SER A 941 7.33 5.06 -11.93
C SER A 941 5.82 5.06 -11.80
N GLU A 942 5.23 6.10 -11.18
CA GLU A 942 3.79 6.16 -10.91
C GLU A 942 2.97 6.45 -12.17
N TYR A 943 3.50 7.26 -13.10
CA TYR A 943 2.82 7.68 -14.33
C TYR A 943 3.38 7.00 -15.58
N ALA A 944 4.36 6.11 -15.44
CA ALA A 944 4.83 5.30 -16.54
C ALA A 944 3.72 4.40 -17.09
N PRO A 945 3.76 4.03 -18.38
CA PRO A 945 2.74 3.21 -19.01
C PRO A 945 2.42 1.93 -18.22
N GLU A 946 1.14 1.55 -18.17
CA GLU A 946 0.56 0.46 -17.37
C GLU A 946 0.64 0.60 -15.84
N SER A 947 1.20 1.71 -15.36
CA SER A 947 1.12 2.05 -13.94
C SER A 947 -0.26 2.63 -13.64
N GLN A 948 -0.78 2.29 -12.47
CA GLN A 948 -2.10 2.62 -11.99
C GLN A 948 -2.01 3.55 -10.79
N VAL A 949 -2.87 4.57 -10.80
CA VAL A 949 -2.95 5.60 -9.77
C VAL A 949 -4.40 5.65 -9.30
N ILE A 950 -4.63 5.64 -7.99
CA ILE A 950 -5.96 5.87 -7.43
C ILE A 950 -6.12 7.33 -7.09
N ALA A 951 -7.23 7.91 -7.55
CA ALA A 951 -7.66 9.26 -7.21
C ALA A 951 -9.17 9.41 -7.38
N ASP A 952 -9.79 10.12 -6.45
CA ASP A 952 -11.21 10.41 -6.29
C ASP A 952 -12.12 9.17 -6.34
N GLY A 953 -11.64 8.05 -5.77
CA GLY A 953 -12.38 6.78 -5.76
C GLY A 953 -12.29 5.98 -7.06
N TYR A 954 -11.43 6.37 -7.99
CA TYR A 954 -11.21 5.68 -9.26
C TYR A 954 -9.75 5.27 -9.46
N VAL A 955 -9.54 4.17 -10.22
CA VAL A 955 -8.23 3.74 -10.72
C VAL A 955 -8.02 4.35 -12.11
N TRP A 956 -6.97 5.13 -12.23
CA TRP A 956 -6.48 5.74 -13.47
C TRP A 956 -5.27 4.97 -13.95
N THR A 957 -5.34 4.37 -15.13
CA THR A 957 -4.19 3.67 -15.72
C THR A 957 -3.49 4.58 -16.71
N SER A 958 -2.20 4.83 -16.51
CA SER A 958 -1.39 5.56 -17.50
C SER A 958 -1.23 4.70 -18.75
N ARG A 959 -1.58 5.25 -19.92
CA ARG A 959 -1.61 4.49 -21.17
C ARG A 959 -0.90 5.17 -22.32
N TYR A 960 -0.76 6.50 -22.30
CA TYR A 960 -0.14 7.24 -23.38
C TYR A 960 0.96 8.16 -22.88
N ILE A 961 2.04 8.23 -23.65
CA ILE A 961 3.05 9.27 -23.52
C ILE A 961 2.60 10.45 -24.38
N LYS A 962 2.38 11.61 -23.76
CA LYS A 962 1.74 12.74 -24.44
C LYS A 962 2.61 13.31 -25.54
N ARG A 963 2.07 13.41 -26.76
CA ARG A 963 2.74 14.00 -27.92
C ARG A 963 2.14 15.35 -28.29
N ARG A 964 2.93 16.24 -28.91
CA ARG A 964 2.45 17.47 -29.57
C ARG A 964 2.62 17.32 -31.08
N GLN A 965 1.69 17.86 -31.86
CA GLN A 965 1.76 17.76 -33.33
C GLN A 965 3.01 18.47 -33.86
N GLY A 966 3.73 17.79 -34.78
CA GLY A 966 4.98 18.29 -35.37
C GLY A 966 6.16 18.37 -34.40
N LYS A 967 6.13 17.57 -33.32
CA LYS A 967 7.21 17.42 -32.34
C LYS A 967 7.51 15.94 -32.09
N GLU A 968 8.78 15.61 -31.95
CA GLU A 968 9.27 14.28 -31.58
C GLU A 968 9.97 14.36 -30.21
N PHE A 969 9.95 13.27 -29.44
CA PHE A 969 10.69 13.23 -28.18
C PHE A 969 12.19 13.10 -28.48
N PRO A 970 13.05 13.89 -27.82
CA PRO A 970 14.48 13.63 -27.83
C PRO A 970 14.74 12.22 -27.28
N LYS A 971 15.38 11.37 -28.08
CA LYS A 971 15.80 10.02 -27.67
C LYS A 971 17.25 10.06 -27.30
N ASN A 972 17.59 9.55 -26.13
CA ASN A 972 18.98 9.45 -25.70
C ASN A 972 19.41 7.99 -25.70
N ARG A 973 20.47 7.68 -26.45
CA ARG A 973 21.15 6.40 -26.33
C ARG A 973 21.99 6.41 -25.06
N PHE A 974 22.01 5.30 -24.32
CA PHE A 974 22.77 5.19 -23.08
C PHE A 974 23.46 3.83 -22.95
N VAL A 975 24.52 3.82 -22.14
CA VAL A 975 25.30 2.63 -21.79
C VAL A 975 25.47 2.53 -20.27
N ILE A 976 25.41 1.29 -19.74
CA ILE A 976 25.64 1.01 -18.33
C ILE A 976 26.64 -0.14 -18.19
N CYS A 977 27.69 0.08 -17.39
CA CYS A 977 28.64 -0.97 -17.03
C CYS A 977 28.22 -1.68 -15.73
N ASN A 978 27.99 -2.99 -15.79
CA ASN A 978 27.61 -3.79 -14.62
C ASN A 978 28.76 -3.98 -13.61
N ARG A 979 30.02 -3.86 -14.05
CA ARG A 979 31.19 -4.08 -13.18
C ARG A 979 31.58 -2.85 -12.38
N CYS A 980 31.69 -1.69 -13.03
CA CYS A 980 32.14 -0.47 -12.37
C CYS A 980 31.06 0.59 -12.12
N GLY A 981 29.85 0.40 -12.68
CA GLY A 981 28.74 1.35 -12.54
C GLY A 981 28.83 2.59 -13.42
N TYR A 982 29.75 2.63 -14.41
CA TYR A 982 29.85 3.74 -15.37
C TYR A 982 28.56 3.89 -16.19
N PHE A 983 28.09 5.13 -16.30
CA PHE A 983 26.93 5.53 -17.10
C PHE A 983 27.33 6.67 -18.03
N ALA A 984 26.86 6.61 -19.28
CA ALA A 984 26.92 7.73 -20.20
C ALA A 984 25.67 7.73 -21.09
N SER A 985 25.22 8.91 -21.49
CA SER A 985 24.15 9.06 -22.46
C SER A 985 24.43 10.18 -23.45
N SER A 986 23.90 10.06 -24.66
CA SER A 986 23.95 11.06 -25.73
C SER A 986 22.68 11.01 -26.58
N LEU A 987 22.37 12.10 -27.26
CA LEU A 987 21.23 12.15 -28.20
C LEU A 987 21.45 11.12 -29.32
N GLU A 988 20.45 10.26 -29.55
CA GLU A 988 20.51 9.17 -30.53
C GLU A 988 20.75 9.71 -31.95
N GLU A 989 20.24 10.90 -32.26
CA GLU A 989 20.43 11.56 -33.55
C GLU A 989 21.78 12.28 -33.71
N ARG A 990 22.69 12.26 -32.72
CA ARG A 990 23.96 13.03 -32.70
C ARG A 990 25.18 12.30 -33.30
N SER A 991 24.97 11.19 -34.00
CA SER A 991 25.97 10.25 -34.60
C SER A 991 26.41 9.08 -33.69
N GLU A 992 26.80 7.96 -34.30
CA GLU A 992 27.15 6.69 -33.61
C GLU A 992 28.44 6.75 -32.76
N LYS A 993 29.27 7.80 -32.87
CA LYS A 993 30.66 7.81 -32.35
C LYS A 993 30.87 8.50 -30.98
N GLU A 994 29.85 9.05 -30.35
CA GLU A 994 30.03 9.77 -29.07
C GLU A 994 30.06 8.85 -27.83
N LEU A 995 29.41 7.69 -27.89
CA LEU A 995 29.45 6.74 -26.78
C LEU A 995 30.64 5.79 -26.97
N PRO A 996 31.49 5.59 -25.95
CA PRO A 996 32.62 4.67 -26.04
C PRO A 996 32.13 3.24 -26.28
N GLU A 997 32.84 2.44 -27.08
CA GLU A 997 32.47 1.05 -27.41
C GLU A 997 32.66 0.08 -26.24
N ALA A 998 33.63 0.38 -25.35
CA ALA A 998 33.90 -0.35 -24.12
C ALA A 998 33.92 0.61 -22.93
N CYS A 999 33.80 0.07 -21.71
CA CYS A 999 33.85 0.88 -20.51
C CYS A 999 35.20 1.61 -20.38
N PRO A 1000 35.23 2.96 -20.31
CA PRO A 1000 36.48 3.71 -20.20
C PRO A 1000 37.17 3.52 -18.84
N VAL A 1001 36.47 2.93 -17.86
CA VAL A 1001 36.98 2.71 -16.50
C VAL A 1001 37.58 1.31 -16.37
N CYS A 1002 36.86 0.26 -16.76
CA CYS A 1002 37.25 -1.13 -16.51
C CYS A 1002 37.51 -1.95 -17.77
N GLY A 1003 37.33 -1.38 -18.98
CA GLY A 1003 37.55 -2.04 -20.27
C GLY A 1003 36.50 -3.08 -20.65
N GLU A 1004 35.48 -3.31 -19.81
CA GLU A 1004 34.45 -4.32 -20.05
C GLU A 1004 33.45 -3.87 -21.12
N GLN A 1005 32.93 -4.83 -21.89
CA GLN A 1005 31.85 -4.55 -22.83
C GLN A 1005 30.55 -4.27 -22.08
N TYR A 1006 29.73 -3.36 -22.64
CA TYR A 1006 28.44 -3.03 -22.06
C TYR A 1006 27.43 -4.13 -22.34
N ASN A 1007 26.84 -4.67 -21.27
CA ASN A 1007 25.72 -5.61 -21.38
C ASN A 1007 24.38 -4.89 -21.59
N TYR A 1008 24.29 -3.61 -21.24
CA TYR A 1008 23.06 -2.82 -21.34
C TYR A 1008 23.31 -1.59 -22.20
N VAL A 1009 22.83 -1.68 -23.45
CA VAL A 1009 22.78 -0.58 -24.40
C VAL A 1009 21.32 -0.40 -24.80
N GLY A 1010 20.81 0.82 -24.67
CA GLY A 1010 19.41 1.11 -25.00
C GLY A 1010 19.19 2.57 -25.33
N SER A 1011 17.92 2.91 -25.60
CA SER A 1011 17.49 4.29 -25.81
C SER A 1011 16.40 4.63 -24.80
N TYR A 1012 16.53 5.78 -24.12
CA TYR A 1012 15.53 6.31 -23.21
C TYR A 1012 14.87 7.57 -23.77
N ILE A 1013 13.61 7.78 -23.40
CA ILE A 1013 12.87 9.03 -23.67
C ILE A 1013 12.56 9.76 -22.37
N THR A 1014 12.64 11.08 -22.42
CA THR A 1014 12.17 11.96 -21.35
C THR A 1014 10.74 12.40 -21.66
N PRO A 1015 9.74 12.04 -20.85
CA PRO A 1015 8.33 12.38 -21.11
C PRO A 1015 8.00 13.84 -20.74
N GLU A 1016 8.65 14.80 -21.39
CA GLU A 1016 8.58 16.24 -21.10
C GLU A 1016 7.17 16.85 -21.21
N PHE A 1017 6.28 16.26 -21.99
CA PHE A 1017 4.94 16.82 -22.23
C PHE A 1017 3.85 16.28 -21.31
N GLY A 1018 4.15 15.31 -20.46
CA GLY A 1018 3.16 14.62 -19.64
C GLY A 1018 2.83 13.21 -20.12
N MET A 1019 1.91 12.60 -19.41
CA MET A 1019 1.28 11.31 -19.73
C MET A 1019 -0.23 11.50 -19.85
N ILE A 1020 -0.95 10.54 -20.44
CA ILE A 1020 -2.42 10.57 -20.51
C ILE A 1020 -2.97 9.26 -19.95
N GLY A 1021 -3.96 9.40 -19.07
CA GLY A 1021 -4.69 8.31 -18.46
C GLY A 1021 -5.74 7.72 -19.40
N ASP A 1022 -5.99 6.43 -19.23
CA ASP A 1022 -7.11 5.71 -19.83
C ASP A 1022 -8.42 5.99 -19.07
N SER A 1023 -9.53 5.38 -19.52
CA SER A 1023 -10.82 5.47 -18.83
C SER A 1023 -10.70 5.04 -17.36
N PRO A 1024 -11.28 5.81 -16.42
CA PRO A 1024 -11.26 5.45 -15.01
C PRO A 1024 -12.06 4.17 -14.76
N VAL A 1025 -11.57 3.32 -13.87
CA VAL A 1025 -12.23 2.05 -13.46
C VAL A 1025 -12.45 2.08 -11.95
N LYS A 1026 -13.49 1.40 -11.45
CA LYS A 1026 -13.67 1.24 -10.00
C LYS A 1026 -12.52 0.42 -9.39
N PRO A 1027 -12.02 0.82 -8.22
CA PRO A 1027 -10.97 0.09 -7.53
C PRO A 1027 -11.45 -1.29 -7.11
N SER A 1028 -10.51 -2.25 -7.15
CA SER A 1028 -10.71 -3.59 -6.59
C SER A 1028 -9.98 -3.70 -5.25
N ALA A 1029 -10.11 -4.84 -4.57
CA ALA A 1029 -9.30 -5.13 -3.38
C ALA A 1029 -7.79 -5.28 -3.67
N LYS A 1030 -7.36 -5.29 -4.94
CA LYS A 1030 -5.96 -5.39 -5.35
C LYS A 1030 -5.31 -4.01 -5.37
N LYS A 1031 -4.06 -3.93 -4.86
CA LYS A 1031 -3.29 -2.69 -4.94
C LYS A 1031 -2.99 -2.30 -6.39
N PRO A 1032 -2.98 -0.99 -6.71
CA PRO A 1032 -2.55 -0.49 -8.01
C PRO A 1032 -1.16 -1.01 -8.39
N THR A 1033 -1.00 -1.40 -9.64
CA THR A 1033 0.30 -1.80 -10.19
C THR A 1033 1.14 -0.58 -10.51
N LYS A 1034 2.45 -0.65 -10.30
CA LYS A 1034 3.40 0.39 -10.76
C LYS A 1034 4.61 -0.25 -11.41
N THR A 1035 5.17 0.42 -12.40
CA THR A 1035 6.51 0.07 -12.89
C THR A 1035 7.56 0.65 -11.93
N PHE A 1036 8.61 -0.12 -11.64
CA PHE A 1036 9.67 0.35 -10.74
C PHE A 1036 10.71 1.12 -11.55
N SER A 1037 11.04 2.34 -11.13
CA SER A 1037 12.22 3.03 -11.66
C SER A 1037 13.48 2.32 -11.18
N SER A 1038 14.44 2.24 -12.10
CA SER A 1038 15.82 1.87 -11.81
C SER A 1038 16.53 2.99 -11.03
N ARG A 1039 17.72 2.63 -10.51
CA ARG A 1039 18.53 3.40 -9.58
C ARG A 1039 19.03 4.73 -10.17
N TYR A 1040 19.58 5.57 -9.31
CA TYR A 1040 20.39 6.70 -9.75
C TYR A 1040 21.68 6.21 -10.42
N TYR A 1041 22.07 6.87 -11.49
CA TYR A 1041 23.35 6.68 -12.16
C TYR A 1041 24.10 8.00 -12.20
N PHE A 1042 25.39 7.96 -11.87
CA PHE A 1042 26.25 9.13 -12.01
C PHE A 1042 26.78 9.21 -13.44
N SER A 1043 26.43 10.29 -14.15
CA SER A 1043 26.78 10.50 -15.55
C SER A 1043 28.15 11.17 -15.66
N SER A 1044 28.28 12.42 -15.25
CA SER A 1044 29.51 13.18 -15.41
C SER A 1044 29.64 14.32 -14.39
N LYS A 1045 30.88 14.78 -14.19
CA LYS A 1045 31.17 16.07 -13.54
C LYS A 1045 31.08 17.19 -14.57
N ILE A 1046 30.68 18.39 -14.12
CA ILE A 1046 30.86 19.59 -14.93
C ILE A 1046 32.33 20.02 -14.83
N ASN A 1047 33.03 20.03 -15.97
CA ASN A 1047 34.41 20.50 -16.04
C ASN A 1047 34.47 22.01 -15.79
N GLY A 1048 35.46 22.46 -15.00
CA GLY A 1048 35.71 23.88 -14.78
C GLY A 1048 35.03 24.52 -13.57
N ASP A 1049 34.40 23.76 -12.66
CA ASP A 1049 33.89 24.33 -11.39
C ASP A 1049 35.05 25.05 -10.64
N PRO A 1050 35.01 26.39 -10.48
CA PRO A 1050 36.10 27.17 -9.86
C PRO A 1050 36.37 26.78 -8.40
N GLN A 1051 35.48 26.00 -7.79
CA GLN A 1051 35.56 25.51 -6.41
C GLN A 1051 35.81 24.00 -6.32
N SER A 1052 36.11 23.33 -7.44
CA SER A 1052 36.59 21.94 -7.48
C SER A 1052 37.96 21.83 -6.80
N ASN A 1053 37.96 21.83 -5.47
CA ASN A 1053 39.16 21.55 -4.68
C ASN A 1053 39.14 20.07 -4.32
N THR A 1054 40.11 19.33 -4.85
CA THR A 1054 40.44 18.01 -4.31
C THR A 1054 41.26 18.23 -3.05
N SER A 1055 40.74 17.80 -1.91
CA SER A 1055 41.47 17.78 -0.64
C SER A 1055 41.83 16.35 -0.27
N HIS A 1056 43.05 16.16 0.23
CA HIS A 1056 43.45 14.92 0.87
C HIS A 1056 43.25 15.07 2.37
N GLU A 1057 42.47 14.18 2.97
CA GLU A 1057 42.26 14.11 4.41
C GLU A 1057 42.74 12.76 4.94
N ASN A 1058 43.60 12.77 5.96
CA ASN A 1058 43.95 11.58 6.72
C ASN A 1058 43.13 11.56 8.00
N ILE A 1059 42.20 10.60 8.12
CA ILE A 1059 41.32 10.46 9.29
C ILE A 1059 41.74 9.21 10.05
N GLY A 1060 42.56 9.38 11.08
CA GLY A 1060 42.98 8.26 11.94
C GLY A 1060 43.80 7.19 11.21
N GLY A 1061 44.54 7.56 10.16
CA GLY A 1061 45.30 6.64 9.31
C GLY A 1061 44.55 6.15 8.07
N LEU A 1062 43.33 6.63 7.83
CA LEU A 1062 42.59 6.39 6.58
C LEU A 1062 42.86 7.54 5.61
N ASP A 1063 43.52 7.28 4.49
CA ASP A 1063 43.77 8.28 3.45
C ASP A 1063 42.58 8.39 2.47
N LEU A 1064 41.98 9.59 2.43
CA LEU A 1064 40.81 9.91 1.63
C LEU A 1064 41.08 11.06 0.66
N SER A 1065 40.73 10.85 -0.61
CA SER A 1065 40.66 11.89 -1.62
C SER A 1065 39.22 12.37 -1.76
N ILE A 1066 38.97 13.64 -1.39
CA ILE A 1066 37.64 14.23 -1.33
C ILE A 1066 37.54 15.33 -2.38
N SER A 1067 36.46 15.34 -3.16
CA SER A 1067 36.19 16.46 -4.08
C SER A 1067 34.71 16.81 -4.09
N SER A 1068 34.40 18.10 -4.10
CA SER A 1068 33.02 18.59 -4.28
C SER A 1068 32.91 19.38 -5.56
N SER A 1069 31.83 19.15 -6.31
CA SER A 1069 31.55 19.83 -7.57
C SER A 1069 30.05 19.81 -7.88
N GLU A 1070 29.64 20.38 -9.01
CA GLU A 1070 28.35 20.03 -9.63
C GLU A 1070 28.50 18.77 -10.49
N GLY A 1071 27.44 17.97 -10.57
CA GLY A 1071 27.41 16.74 -11.36
C GLY A 1071 26.02 16.43 -11.93
N THR A 1072 26.03 15.64 -13.01
CA THR A 1072 24.83 15.16 -13.69
C THR A 1072 24.47 13.77 -13.20
N LEU A 1073 23.22 13.58 -12.79
CA LEU A 1073 22.65 12.28 -12.44
C LEU A 1073 21.55 11.89 -13.41
N ALA A 1074 21.46 10.60 -13.69
CA ALA A 1074 20.40 10.01 -14.50
C ALA A 1074 19.52 9.09 -13.66
N VAL A 1075 18.22 9.09 -13.92
CA VAL A 1075 17.26 8.09 -13.40
C VAL A 1075 16.60 7.44 -14.60
N ILE A 1076 16.69 6.11 -14.67
CA ILE A 1076 16.10 5.31 -15.75
C ILE A 1076 14.94 4.50 -15.18
N ASN A 1077 13.90 4.20 -15.95
CA ASN A 1077 12.93 3.15 -15.70
C ASN A 1077 12.93 2.19 -16.90
N ASN A 1078 13.45 0.99 -16.71
CA ASN A 1078 13.52 -0.05 -17.74
C ASN A 1078 12.35 -1.06 -17.73
N ALA A 1079 11.32 -0.81 -16.92
CA ALA A 1079 10.13 -1.66 -16.76
C ALA A 1079 10.45 -3.12 -16.40
N GLY A 1080 11.38 -3.34 -15.46
CA GLY A 1080 11.80 -4.68 -15.05
C GLY A 1080 12.52 -5.44 -16.18
N GLY A 1081 13.33 -4.73 -16.97
CA GLY A 1081 14.08 -5.26 -18.11
C GLY A 1081 13.26 -5.47 -19.39
N LYS A 1082 11.94 -5.31 -19.36
CA LYS A 1082 11.06 -5.53 -20.52
C LYS A 1082 11.03 -4.33 -21.48
N GLY A 1083 11.29 -3.13 -20.97
CA GLY A 1083 11.10 -1.86 -21.69
C GLY A 1083 9.64 -1.58 -22.04
N PHE A 1084 9.40 -0.48 -22.74
CA PHE A 1084 8.11 -0.01 -23.22
C PHE A 1084 8.02 -0.13 -24.74
N SER A 1085 6.84 -0.49 -25.24
CA SER A 1085 6.48 -0.40 -26.65
C SER A 1085 5.61 0.83 -26.86
N VAL A 1086 6.11 1.86 -27.55
CA VAL A 1086 5.45 3.18 -27.69
C VAL A 1086 5.04 3.44 -29.14
N CYS A 1087 3.77 3.78 -29.38
CA CYS A 1087 3.26 4.14 -30.70
C CYS A 1087 3.79 5.50 -31.14
N ARG A 1088 4.39 5.54 -32.34
CA ARG A 1088 4.97 6.73 -32.96
C ARG A 1088 3.95 7.81 -33.33
N ASN A 1089 2.66 7.46 -33.45
CA ASN A 1089 1.64 8.41 -33.89
C ASN A 1089 0.83 8.99 -32.71
N CYS A 1090 0.28 8.13 -31.86
CA CYS A 1090 -0.62 8.56 -30.77
C CYS A 1090 0.01 8.50 -29.37
N GLY A 1091 1.22 7.95 -29.22
CA GLY A 1091 1.89 7.81 -27.93
C GLY A 1091 1.40 6.66 -27.05
N PHE A 1092 0.46 5.82 -27.53
CA PHE A 1092 0.00 4.62 -26.81
C PHE A 1092 1.18 3.72 -26.43
N ALA A 1093 1.26 3.32 -25.17
CA ALA A 1093 2.41 2.58 -24.65
C ALA A 1093 2.01 1.44 -23.70
N LEU A 1094 2.74 0.32 -23.78
CA LEU A 1094 2.60 -0.86 -22.92
C LEU A 1094 3.97 -1.41 -22.51
N VAL A 1095 4.04 -2.17 -21.41
CA VAL A 1095 5.27 -2.83 -20.97
C VAL A 1095 5.52 -4.11 -21.78
N GLY A 1096 6.73 -4.25 -22.32
CA GLY A 1096 7.19 -5.45 -22.99
C GLY A 1096 6.70 -5.62 -24.44
N LYS A 1097 6.83 -6.86 -24.93
CA LYS A 1097 6.48 -7.29 -26.29
C LYS A 1097 5.15 -8.02 -26.23
N ASP A 1098 4.08 -7.42 -26.74
CA ASP A 1098 2.83 -8.14 -26.96
C ASP A 1098 2.58 -8.30 -28.47
N GLU A 1099 2.32 -9.52 -28.93
CA GLU A 1099 2.08 -9.84 -30.35
C GLU A 1099 0.75 -9.25 -30.86
N LYS A 1100 -0.12 -8.78 -29.96
CA LYS A 1100 -1.43 -8.16 -30.26
C LYS A 1100 -1.40 -6.63 -30.47
N LEU A 1101 -0.22 -5.99 -30.55
CA LEU A 1101 -0.06 -4.52 -30.65
C LEU A 1101 -0.66 -3.86 -31.92
N GLU A 1102 -1.23 -4.61 -32.87
CA GLU A 1102 -1.74 -4.05 -34.13
C GLU A 1102 -3.04 -3.26 -34.02
N LYS A 1103 -3.78 -3.38 -32.91
CA LYS A 1103 -5.05 -2.65 -32.69
C LYS A 1103 -5.02 -1.88 -31.38
N HIS A 1104 -4.92 -0.56 -31.48
CA HIS A 1104 -5.06 0.36 -30.36
C HIS A 1104 -5.84 1.60 -30.79
N SER A 1105 -6.31 2.37 -29.81
CA SER A 1105 -6.98 3.66 -30.03
C SER A 1105 -6.08 4.80 -29.57
N ASP A 1106 -6.21 5.96 -30.20
CA ASP A 1106 -5.65 7.22 -29.73
C ASP A 1106 -6.33 7.68 -28.42
N PRO A 1107 -5.80 8.71 -27.74
CA PRO A 1107 -6.40 9.23 -26.49
C PRO A 1107 -7.86 9.70 -26.60
N LEU A 1108 -8.38 9.91 -27.81
CA LEU A 1108 -9.77 10.31 -28.06
C LEU A 1108 -10.66 9.13 -28.45
N GLY A 1109 -10.14 7.89 -28.38
CA GLY A 1109 -10.87 6.67 -28.67
C GLY A 1109 -10.93 6.28 -30.16
N LYS A 1110 -10.23 7.00 -31.07
CA LYS A 1110 -10.20 6.67 -32.50
C LYS A 1110 -9.16 5.60 -32.78
N LYS A 1111 -9.48 4.64 -33.66
CA LYS A 1111 -8.53 3.58 -34.05
C LYS A 1111 -7.27 4.16 -34.67
N CYS A 1112 -6.11 3.81 -34.12
CA CYS A 1112 -4.81 4.24 -34.60
C CYS A 1112 -4.09 3.06 -35.29
N LYS A 1113 -3.45 3.34 -36.42
CA LYS A 1113 -2.61 2.37 -37.18
C LYS A 1113 -1.12 2.72 -37.09
N GLY A 1114 -0.72 3.45 -36.05
CA GLY A 1114 0.67 3.88 -35.86
C GLY A 1114 1.59 2.71 -35.57
N LEU A 1115 2.84 2.81 -36.05
CA LEU A 1115 3.89 1.84 -35.75
C LEU A 1115 4.48 2.06 -34.35
N PHE A 1116 5.05 1.02 -33.77
CA PHE A 1116 5.63 1.05 -32.42
C PHE A 1116 7.15 1.08 -32.45
N ASP A 1117 7.74 1.91 -31.58
CA ASP A 1117 9.10 1.74 -31.13
C ASP A 1117 9.12 0.77 -29.95
N ARG A 1118 9.95 -0.27 -30.02
CA ARG A 1118 9.99 -1.36 -29.05
C ARG A 1118 11.20 -1.23 -28.12
N ARG A 1119 11.05 -1.68 -26.88
CA ARG A 1119 12.11 -1.68 -25.85
C ARG A 1119 12.68 -0.28 -25.54
N ILE A 1120 11.86 0.76 -25.71
CA ILE A 1120 12.21 2.10 -25.21
C ILE A 1120 12.16 2.07 -23.69
N VAL A 1121 13.09 2.69 -23.00
CA VAL A 1121 12.99 2.92 -21.55
C VAL A 1121 12.62 4.38 -21.29
N LEU A 1122 12.10 4.70 -20.10
CA LEU A 1122 11.91 6.10 -19.73
C LEU A 1122 13.10 6.56 -18.91
N GLY A 1123 13.49 7.83 -19.01
CA GLY A 1123 14.58 8.35 -18.21
C GLY A 1123 14.62 9.86 -18.19
N TYR A 1124 15.35 10.42 -17.23
CA TYR A 1124 15.67 11.84 -17.20
C TYR A 1124 17.03 12.07 -16.53
N GLU A 1125 17.69 13.15 -16.94
CA GLU A 1125 18.92 13.63 -16.32
C GLU A 1125 18.68 14.96 -15.61
N PHE A 1126 19.33 15.16 -14.47
CA PHE A 1126 19.27 16.41 -13.72
C PHE A 1126 20.63 16.76 -13.09
N LEU A 1127 20.86 18.06 -12.89
CA LEU A 1127 22.05 18.58 -12.24
C LEU A 1127 21.86 18.72 -10.74
N THR A 1128 22.87 18.36 -9.94
CA THR A 1128 22.88 18.54 -8.49
C THR A 1128 24.30 18.74 -7.95
N ASP A 1129 24.39 19.08 -6.67
CA ASP A 1129 25.66 19.11 -5.94
C ASP A 1129 26.11 17.70 -5.60
N ILE A 1130 27.40 17.41 -5.83
CA ILE A 1130 28.01 16.12 -5.55
C ILE A 1130 29.23 16.25 -4.62
N LEU A 1131 29.50 15.16 -3.91
CA LEU A 1131 30.68 14.92 -3.10
C LEU A 1131 31.22 13.54 -3.44
N GLU A 1132 32.42 13.48 -4.01
CA GLU A 1132 33.14 12.21 -4.18
C GLU A 1132 34.09 11.98 -3.02
N ILE A 1133 34.03 10.77 -2.45
CA ILE A 1133 34.99 10.27 -1.45
C ILE A 1133 35.65 9.03 -2.05
N SER A 1134 36.94 9.13 -2.35
CA SER A 1134 37.77 8.03 -2.86
C SER A 1134 38.66 7.50 -1.74
N PHE A 1135 38.76 6.17 -1.61
CA PHE A 1135 39.50 5.49 -0.53
C PHE A 1135 40.84 4.98 -1.06
N ASP A 1136 41.89 5.79 -0.92
CA ASP A 1136 43.14 5.64 -1.67
C ASP A 1136 43.90 4.34 -1.31
N ASP A 1137 43.82 3.92 -0.05
CA ASP A 1137 44.47 2.69 0.46
C ASP A 1137 43.81 1.38 0.01
N TYR A 1138 42.61 1.44 -0.60
CA TYR A 1138 41.77 0.27 -0.87
C TYR A 1138 41.63 -0.05 -2.37
N CYS A 1139 42.67 0.26 -3.15
CA CYS A 1139 42.70 -0.08 -4.57
C CYS A 1139 42.53 -1.59 -4.78
N ASN A 1140 41.59 -1.99 -5.65
CA ASN A 1140 41.21 -3.38 -5.95
C ASN A 1140 40.38 -4.13 -4.89
N GLU A 1141 39.90 -3.48 -3.82
CA GLU A 1141 38.90 -4.09 -2.94
C GLU A 1141 37.55 -4.21 -3.69
N THR A 1142 37.03 -5.44 -3.81
CA THR A 1142 35.85 -5.75 -4.65
C THR A 1142 34.60 -6.12 -3.88
N ASP A 1143 34.64 -6.12 -2.53
CA ASP A 1143 33.48 -6.41 -1.69
C ASP A 1143 32.42 -5.30 -1.80
N ALA A 1144 31.48 -5.47 -2.75
CA ALA A 1144 30.37 -4.55 -2.94
C ALA A 1144 29.50 -4.41 -1.67
N SER A 1145 29.38 -5.48 -0.87
CA SER A 1145 28.60 -5.45 0.38
C SER A 1145 29.22 -4.50 1.40
N LEU A 1146 30.56 -4.44 1.51
CA LEU A 1146 31.25 -3.43 2.32
C LEU A 1146 30.91 -2.01 1.83
N TRP A 1147 31.12 -1.71 0.54
CA TRP A 1147 30.97 -0.36 0.01
C TRP A 1147 29.54 0.16 0.05
N TYR A 1148 28.54 -0.68 -0.26
CA TYR A 1148 27.15 -0.29 -0.09
C TYR A 1148 26.78 -0.10 1.38
N SER A 1149 27.28 -0.95 2.28
CA SER A 1149 27.06 -0.78 3.72
C SER A 1149 27.68 0.51 4.24
N LEU A 1150 28.90 0.83 3.81
CA LEU A 1150 29.60 2.07 4.17
C LEU A 1150 28.89 3.30 3.58
N LEU A 1151 28.48 3.25 2.31
CA LEU A 1151 27.70 4.31 1.66
C LEU A 1151 26.46 4.67 2.46
N TYR A 1152 25.64 3.68 2.81
CA TYR A 1152 24.41 3.94 3.55
C TYR A 1152 24.67 4.32 4.99
N GLY A 1153 25.71 3.78 5.63
CA GLY A 1153 26.16 4.22 6.94
C GLY A 1153 26.55 5.70 6.96
N ILE A 1154 27.38 6.13 6.00
CA ILE A 1154 27.82 7.53 5.86
C ILE A 1154 26.60 8.45 5.63
N LEU A 1155 25.66 8.05 4.79
CA LEU A 1155 24.45 8.85 4.56
C LEU A 1155 23.59 8.99 5.84
N GLU A 1156 23.46 7.94 6.67
CA GLU A 1156 22.82 8.08 7.99
C GLU A 1156 23.65 8.98 8.93
N GLY A 1157 24.98 8.86 8.90
CA GLY A 1157 25.90 9.73 9.63
C GLY A 1157 25.73 11.20 9.25
N ILE A 1158 25.66 11.52 7.95
CA ILE A 1158 25.42 12.89 7.45
C ILE A 1158 24.06 13.39 7.93
N SER A 1159 23.02 12.57 7.79
CA SER A 1159 21.65 12.97 8.18
C SER A 1159 21.57 13.28 9.68
N SER A 1160 22.17 12.44 10.52
CA SER A 1160 22.25 12.65 11.98
C SER A 1160 23.09 13.87 12.35
N THR A 1161 24.25 14.03 11.72
CA THR A 1161 25.25 15.07 12.05
C THR A 1161 24.86 16.46 11.56
N LEU A 1162 24.27 16.54 10.36
CA LEU A 1162 23.78 17.80 9.78
C LEU A 1162 22.34 18.12 10.21
N GLU A 1163 21.63 17.15 10.78
CA GLU A 1163 20.22 17.24 11.21
C GLU A 1163 19.28 17.54 10.04
N ILE A 1164 19.48 16.85 8.92
CA ILE A 1164 18.69 17.00 7.68
C ILE A 1164 17.84 15.75 7.43
N ASP A 1165 16.80 15.87 6.60
CA ASP A 1165 15.98 14.71 6.23
C ASP A 1165 16.82 13.74 5.41
N ARG A 1166 16.72 12.43 5.73
CA ARG A 1166 17.50 11.40 5.04
C ARG A 1166 17.19 11.34 3.54
N THR A 1167 16.01 11.78 3.12
CA THR A 1167 15.60 11.84 1.71
C THR A 1167 16.24 13.00 0.94
N ASP A 1168 16.75 14.03 1.62
CA ASP A 1168 17.40 15.18 1.00
C ASP A 1168 18.78 14.85 0.42
N ILE A 1169 19.39 13.74 0.85
CA ILE A 1169 20.69 13.25 0.37
C ILE A 1169 20.62 11.80 -0.11
N ASN A 1170 21.44 11.46 -1.07
CA ASN A 1170 21.58 10.09 -1.54
C ASN A 1170 23.01 9.84 -2.04
N GLY A 1171 23.28 8.64 -2.52
CA GLY A 1171 24.58 8.37 -3.12
C GLY A 1171 24.60 7.11 -3.98
N VAL A 1172 25.65 7.03 -4.78
CA VAL A 1172 25.97 5.88 -5.64
C VAL A 1172 27.40 5.46 -5.39
N PHE A 1173 27.63 4.15 -5.47
CA PHE A 1173 28.96 3.56 -5.41
C PHE A 1173 29.46 3.26 -6.82
N ARG A 1174 30.72 3.58 -7.10
CA ARG A 1174 31.41 3.24 -8.35
C ARG A 1174 32.90 3.00 -8.14
N TYR A 1175 33.54 2.40 -9.12
CA TYR A 1175 35.01 2.36 -9.19
C TYR A 1175 35.52 3.45 -10.13
N LYS A 1176 36.62 4.12 -9.77
CA LYS A 1176 37.45 4.95 -10.66
C LYS A 1176 38.47 4.06 -11.41
N PRO A 1177 39.21 4.58 -12.42
CA PRO A 1177 40.32 3.85 -13.03
C PRO A 1177 41.27 3.26 -11.96
N ASN A 1178 41.85 2.09 -12.23
CA ASN A 1178 42.62 1.27 -11.27
C ASN A 1178 41.81 0.63 -10.12
N TYR A 1179 40.49 0.46 -10.29
CA TYR A 1179 39.59 -0.14 -9.28
C TYR A 1179 39.64 0.58 -7.93
N LEU A 1180 39.77 1.91 -7.95
CA LEU A 1180 39.71 2.74 -6.75
C LEU A 1180 38.24 2.92 -6.32
N PRO A 1181 37.80 2.36 -5.18
CA PRO A 1181 36.43 2.51 -4.70
C PRO A 1181 36.11 3.97 -4.39
N THR A 1182 34.99 4.46 -4.94
CA THR A 1182 34.56 5.85 -4.80
C THR A 1182 33.07 5.92 -4.49
N LEU A 1183 32.73 6.63 -3.42
CA LEU A 1183 31.37 6.96 -3.05
C LEU A 1183 31.04 8.34 -3.60
N VAL A 1184 29.99 8.44 -4.42
CA VAL A 1184 29.48 9.71 -4.93
C VAL A 1184 28.19 10.03 -4.18
N LEU A 1185 28.28 10.93 -3.21
CA LEU A 1185 27.15 11.44 -2.46
C LEU A 1185 26.59 12.67 -3.17
N PHE A 1186 25.28 12.88 -3.11
CA PHE A 1186 24.65 14.01 -3.78
C PHE A 1186 23.36 14.46 -3.08
N ASP A 1187 22.97 15.70 -3.33
CA ASP A 1187 21.67 16.19 -2.90
C ASP A 1187 20.57 15.65 -3.81
N SER A 1188 19.53 15.06 -3.22
CA SER A 1188 18.40 14.46 -3.95
C SER A 1188 17.53 15.49 -4.68
N VAL A 1189 17.59 16.76 -4.26
CA VAL A 1189 16.83 17.86 -4.85
C VAL A 1189 17.53 18.35 -6.12
N PRO A 1190 16.86 18.39 -7.28
CA PRO A 1190 17.42 18.97 -8.48
C PRO A 1190 17.93 20.39 -8.23
N GLY A 1191 19.18 20.65 -8.62
CA GLY A 1191 19.89 21.91 -8.42
C GLY A 1191 20.72 22.03 -7.15
N GLY A 1192 20.67 21.03 -6.25
CA GLY A 1192 21.46 21.01 -5.02
C GLY A 1192 20.88 21.90 -3.91
N ALA A 1193 20.77 21.34 -2.71
CA ALA A 1193 20.42 22.06 -1.48
C ALA A 1193 21.67 22.60 -0.76
N GLY A 1194 22.86 22.14 -1.14
CA GLY A 1194 24.16 22.45 -0.56
C GLY A 1194 24.58 21.53 0.59
N HIS A 1195 23.86 20.43 0.88
CA HIS A 1195 24.15 19.59 2.05
C HIS A 1195 25.48 18.86 1.92
N VAL A 1196 25.72 18.21 0.76
CA VAL A 1196 26.98 17.50 0.52
C VAL A 1196 28.19 18.45 0.44
N ARG A 1197 27.99 19.71 0.00
CA ARG A 1197 29.04 20.74 0.01
C ARG A 1197 29.39 21.19 1.42
N ARG A 1198 28.38 21.32 2.28
CA ARG A 1198 28.55 21.71 3.68
C ARG A 1198 29.47 20.75 4.45
N VAL A 1199 29.40 19.45 4.13
CA VAL A 1199 30.30 18.42 4.70
C VAL A 1199 31.78 18.79 4.50
N VAL A 1200 32.14 19.24 3.28
CA VAL A 1200 33.52 19.61 2.92
C VAL A 1200 33.90 20.97 3.48
N HIS A 1201 33.03 21.98 3.29
CA HIS A 1201 33.34 23.36 3.73
C HIS A 1201 33.50 23.48 5.25
N GLU A 1202 32.70 22.75 6.03
CA GLU A 1202 32.78 22.73 7.49
C GLU A 1202 33.81 21.71 8.03
N ARG A 1203 34.52 20.96 7.16
CA ARG A 1203 35.46 19.88 7.52
C ARG A 1203 34.87 18.86 8.52
N ARG A 1204 33.63 18.43 8.29
CA ARG A 1204 32.87 17.58 9.23
C ARG A 1204 32.95 16.09 8.93
N LEU A 1205 33.76 15.66 7.96
CA LEU A 1205 33.79 14.25 7.54
C LEU A 1205 34.19 13.31 8.69
N GLY A 1206 35.20 13.69 9.50
CA GLY A 1206 35.58 12.90 10.68
C GLY A 1206 34.45 12.75 11.71
N GLU A 1207 33.69 13.82 11.97
CA GLU A 1207 32.51 13.80 12.83
C GLU A 1207 31.42 12.87 12.27
N ILE A 1208 31.19 12.92 10.95
CA ILE A 1208 30.22 12.08 10.24
C ILE A 1208 30.61 10.60 10.28
N LEU A 1209 31.88 10.25 10.06
CA LEU A 1209 32.35 8.87 10.15
C LEU A 1209 32.24 8.33 11.59
N LEU A 1210 32.48 9.18 12.58
CA LEU A 1210 32.30 8.83 13.99
C LEU A 1210 30.83 8.63 14.35
N GLU A 1211 29.93 9.51 13.89
CA GLU A 1211 28.49 9.33 14.10
C GLU A 1211 27.98 8.10 13.33
N THR A 1212 28.52 7.82 12.14
CA THR A 1212 28.25 6.58 11.39
C THR A 1212 28.60 5.35 12.22
N LEU A 1213 29.82 5.31 12.78
CA LEU A 1213 30.27 4.22 13.66
C LEU A 1213 29.34 4.11 14.89
N ARG A 1214 29.00 5.24 15.52
CA ARG A 1214 28.10 5.29 16.68
C ARG A 1214 26.71 4.73 16.36
N ILE A 1215 26.15 5.04 15.19
CA ILE A 1215 24.85 4.55 14.74
C ILE A 1215 24.88 3.03 14.57
N VAL A 1216 25.90 2.49 13.90
CA VAL A 1216 25.99 1.04 13.64
C VAL A 1216 26.31 0.23 14.91
N GLU A 1217 27.15 0.76 15.81
CA GLU A 1217 27.53 0.12 17.09
C GLU A 1217 26.38 0.10 18.10
N ASN A 1218 25.64 1.21 18.25
CA ASN A 1218 24.53 1.29 19.20
C ASN A 1218 23.25 0.61 18.71
N CYS A 1219 23.25 0.10 17.48
CA CYS A 1219 22.13 -0.66 16.98
C CYS A 1219 22.08 -2.05 17.65
N ASP A 1220 20.90 -2.62 17.81
CA ASP A 1220 20.72 -3.97 18.39
C ASP A 1220 20.46 -5.05 17.34
N CYS A 1221 20.42 -4.71 16.05
CA CYS A 1221 20.05 -5.67 15.01
C CYS A 1221 21.12 -6.76 14.82
N GLY A 1222 20.75 -8.03 14.97
CA GLY A 1222 21.68 -9.16 14.78
C GLY A 1222 22.78 -9.26 15.83
N LYS A 1223 22.55 -8.81 17.07
CA LYS A 1223 23.49 -9.03 18.20
C LYS A 1223 23.78 -10.52 18.45
N GLU A 1224 22.82 -11.39 18.18
CA GLU A 1224 22.96 -12.86 18.28
C GLU A 1224 23.81 -13.47 17.15
N ASN A 1225 24.04 -12.72 16.04
CA ASN A 1225 24.75 -13.17 14.85
C ASN A 1225 26.06 -12.39 14.61
N GLU A 1226 26.77 -11.99 15.69
CA GLU A 1226 28.01 -11.20 15.61
C GLU A 1226 27.88 -9.89 14.79
N GLY A 1227 26.66 -9.37 14.66
CA GLY A 1227 26.39 -8.18 13.86
C GLY A 1227 26.25 -8.39 12.35
N LYS A 1228 26.13 -9.63 11.84
CA LYS A 1228 25.78 -9.92 10.44
C LYS A 1228 24.31 -9.63 10.13
N ALA A 1229 23.92 -8.37 10.24
CA ALA A 1229 22.58 -7.88 9.97
C ALA A 1229 22.56 -6.39 9.64
N SER A 1230 21.47 -5.92 9.06
CA SER A 1230 21.17 -4.50 8.90
C SER A 1230 19.70 -4.24 9.22
N CYS A 1231 19.39 -3.06 9.74
CA CYS A 1231 18.02 -2.62 9.99
C CYS A 1231 17.89 -1.14 9.61
N TYR A 1232 16.67 -0.59 9.67
CA TYR A 1232 16.48 0.82 9.31
C TYR A 1232 16.94 1.79 10.39
N GLY A 1233 17.28 1.30 11.58
CA GLY A 1233 17.98 2.08 12.60
C GLY A 1233 19.50 2.16 12.37
N CYS A 1234 20.06 1.50 11.33
CA CYS A 1234 21.49 1.58 11.04
C CYS A 1234 21.83 1.81 9.56
N LEU A 1235 21.41 0.93 8.63
CA LEU A 1235 21.86 0.97 7.21
C LEU A 1235 20.72 0.93 6.20
N ARG A 1236 19.54 0.42 6.57
CA ARG A 1236 18.43 0.22 5.64
C ARG A 1236 17.53 1.47 5.58
N ASN A 1237 16.98 1.76 4.42
CA ASN A 1237 15.96 2.78 4.21
C ASN A 1237 15.03 2.38 3.05
N TYR A 1238 14.01 3.20 2.78
CA TYR A 1238 13.03 2.89 1.74
C TYR A 1238 13.65 2.91 0.33
N SER A 1239 14.60 3.82 0.06
CA SER A 1239 15.21 3.95 -1.26
C SER A 1239 16.27 2.89 -1.58
N ASN A 1240 16.81 2.20 -0.59
CA ASN A 1240 17.87 1.21 -0.75
C ASN A 1240 17.41 -0.24 -0.59
N GLN A 1241 16.10 -0.51 -0.71
CA GLN A 1241 15.52 -1.86 -0.62
C GLN A 1241 16.25 -2.89 -1.50
N PHE A 1242 16.72 -2.47 -2.67
CA PHE A 1242 17.51 -3.29 -3.59
C PHE A 1242 18.84 -3.80 -3.01
N PHE A 1243 19.33 -3.24 -1.90
CA PHE A 1243 20.61 -3.63 -1.30
C PHE A 1243 20.44 -4.35 0.04
N HIS A 1244 19.21 -4.48 0.58
CA HIS A 1244 18.99 -4.94 1.96
C HIS A 1244 19.61 -6.29 2.30
N GLU A 1245 19.79 -7.17 1.31
CA GLU A 1245 20.45 -8.47 1.46
C GLU A 1245 21.96 -8.39 1.65
N ILE A 1246 22.61 -7.43 0.98
CA ILE A 1246 24.06 -7.26 1.04
C ILE A 1246 24.49 -6.24 2.10
N LEU A 1247 23.54 -5.53 2.73
CA LEU A 1247 23.85 -4.57 3.80
C LEU A 1247 24.18 -5.29 5.11
N ASP A 1248 25.37 -5.03 5.63
CA ASP A 1248 25.94 -5.67 6.81
C ASP A 1248 26.65 -4.63 7.69
N ARG A 1249 26.14 -4.43 8.91
CA ARG A 1249 26.75 -3.48 9.84
C ARG A 1249 28.11 -3.94 10.36
N SER A 1250 28.36 -5.26 10.45
CA SER A 1250 29.64 -5.79 10.96
C SER A 1250 30.80 -5.38 10.05
N LYS A 1251 30.54 -5.26 8.74
CA LYS A 1251 31.51 -4.75 7.76
C LYS A 1251 31.84 -3.28 7.98
N VAL A 1252 30.84 -2.46 8.28
CA VAL A 1252 31.04 -1.02 8.57
C VAL A 1252 31.83 -0.83 9.87
N ILE A 1253 31.48 -1.59 10.92
CA ILE A 1253 32.20 -1.57 12.20
C ILE A 1253 33.64 -2.02 11.99
N GLY A 1254 33.85 -3.19 11.37
CA GLY A 1254 35.18 -3.74 11.11
C GLY A 1254 36.05 -2.83 10.24
N PHE A 1255 35.43 -2.05 9.34
CA PHE A 1255 36.13 -1.07 8.51
C PHE A 1255 36.49 0.22 9.25
N LEU A 1256 35.56 0.85 9.97
CA LEU A 1256 35.79 2.17 10.60
C LEU A 1256 36.50 2.10 11.95
N GLN A 1257 36.30 1.04 12.73
CA GLN A 1257 36.82 0.90 14.09
C GLN A 1257 38.37 0.95 14.18
N PRO A 1258 39.15 0.36 13.25
CA PRO A 1258 40.62 0.46 13.27
C PRO A 1258 41.14 1.91 13.17
N TYR A 1259 40.44 2.77 12.42
CA TYR A 1259 40.85 4.15 12.16
C TYR A 1259 40.35 5.13 13.23
N LEU A 1260 39.11 4.95 13.70
CA LEU A 1260 38.45 5.88 14.62
C LEU A 1260 38.59 5.47 16.11
N GLY A 1261 39.03 4.25 16.41
CA GLY A 1261 39.21 3.76 17.78
C GLY A 1261 37.91 3.73 18.61
N THR A 1262 38.04 3.62 19.94
CA THR A 1262 36.91 3.77 20.88
C THR A 1262 36.69 5.24 21.26
N ARG A 1263 35.42 5.64 21.41
CA ARG A 1263 34.93 7.03 21.67
C ARG A 1263 35.76 7.86 22.68
N ALA A 1264 36.36 7.22 23.69
CA ALA A 1264 37.14 7.90 24.73
C ALA A 1264 38.51 8.41 24.24
N LYS A 1265 39.21 7.66 23.36
CA LYS A 1265 40.56 8.02 22.88
C LYS A 1265 40.55 9.04 21.74
N LEU A 1266 39.42 9.20 21.03
CA LEU A 1266 39.32 10.06 19.85
C LEU A 1266 38.83 11.49 20.17
N ILE A 1267 38.01 11.67 21.21
CA ILE A 1267 37.64 13.01 21.70
C ILE A 1267 38.88 13.76 22.22
N GLU A 1268 39.88 13.06 22.75
CA GLU A 1268 41.18 13.63 23.07
C GLU A 1268 41.96 14.03 21.81
N ARG A 1269 41.99 13.18 20.77
CA ARG A 1269 42.71 13.44 19.51
C ARG A 1269 42.08 14.47 18.55
N ILE A 1270 40.77 14.70 18.61
CA ILE A 1270 40.07 15.73 17.81
C ILE A 1270 40.13 17.11 18.49
N LYS A 1271 40.41 17.14 19.81
CA LYS A 1271 40.65 18.38 20.55
C LYS A 1271 42.09 18.88 20.45
N GLU A 1272 43.05 17.99 20.20
CA GLU A 1272 44.42 18.29 19.74
C GLU A 1272 44.42 18.66 18.26
#